data_AF-A0A9J7ACE1-F1
#
_entry.id   AF-A0A9J7ACE1-F1
#
_cell.length_a   1.000
_cell.length_b   1.000
_cell.length_c   1.000
_cell.angle_alpha   90.00
_cell.angle_beta   90.00
_cell.angle_gamma   90.00
#
_symmetry.space_group_name_H-M   'P 1'
#
loop_
_entity.id
_entity.type
_entity.pdbx_description
1 polymer ?
#
loop_
_entity_poly.entity_id
_entity_poly.type
_entity_poly.pdbx_seq_one_letter_code
_entity_poly.pdbx_strand_id
1 'polypeptide(L)'
;MRYFLFLFLLLALTAQADDIRPLTAPPADHSSATAFTLVSGNRAAPIVVAENAAKVIQIAVRDFAADVERVTGVRPDILNTPPRNTPFVQVGLADDLQNRWEAFRLSADSTVLAVEGADPRGVAFGVYELSQRIGVSPWYWWADVPVERREHLYLSLGREAVDAPAVKYRGIFINDECWGLGAWAEKTFEPDVGTLGPKTYARVFELMLRLRANAIWPGMHPCTTPFHQVEGNSELADDYAIVVGSSHAEPMLRNNVGEWDKPKDQYNFLTHRDTVMTYWEQRVKERRSGESLWTLGMRGIHDSGIVGPESQQERIAVLEELFAAQRNLLAEHLGDGDATQAAQIFVPYKEVLKDYNAGLKVPEDVTIVWPDDNFGYVRRYATPQERARSGGLGVYYHLSYLGSPLSWLWFDSQSVSLVWSEMVRAYEQGARSFWVGNVGDLKAHELSTEFFLDLAWNADRTSPEAPMQFLQDMAARDFGAEHGKAIADIWKRHQHLAFARKPEHLQWHLSLQDYHPTELTDAEIEQRLQAYQKLESDTAQIASSIAPAARDAFYQLVEYPVRAAAAANQRYFLAELARRQKARGAPAAPATFAAAEQAAKRIESLTRRYNRELAAGKWQHILTNGGVSPKDWLRFQPEPLPPLGAQQKTVKESLKPAINSRDLSTAQIPSDARVGDFFEFEGVVSINAGHFTAREDNAEGGWRSVEGLGRTGSAVTLLPSTLTVNPDAAPKLSYRFYVASGGEAQAHVRLLPTHPIVPGKGLRLALALDDNQPLAVNVTEGFDTYSQEWKEQVLANAAHATVQLPQALEPGWHTLHLVGVDAGVVVDKFVIDFGGLKPSYDGPPETRVLQTTALESDAKVYRFDFGSTAAEGYTTLGSQTRYSPERGYGWVGVNTPDCDEGDACVSDKPFTLAVDVPEGNYQVKAILGADRAAQTTIKAESRRLLLRSVATAAGEQTEASFTVNRRSPQLESGGRVSLNARETGPQMIAHWDKYLTLEFLGSPAAVKALEITPVPETTTVFIAGDSTVTDQRKEPWAGWGQILPAFFDANVAIANHAESGRALFSFEAEHRLEKVLGAMKPGDYLFIQFGHNDQKDKTEGAGPFTTYKQDLREYIAAVRAKGGIVVLVTPMERRRWKDNKPTETLTDFAQAVRQVGQEQGVAVIDLHRMSLEIYAALGEADSKEAFVHFPANSFPGQTKPIKDDTHHSVYGADQLARAVVEGIRKHVPALAVHLRDEVPPFDPATPGSPDSVDVPPSPVFTLEAPEGN
;
A
#
# COMPACT_ATOMS: atom_id res chain seq x y z
N MET A 1 37.74 -14.20 34.05
CA MET A 1 37.25 -12.83 33.79
C MET A 1 36.91 -12.67 32.30
N ARG A 2 35.96 -13.50 31.80
CA ARG A 2 35.61 -13.66 30.38
C ARG A 2 34.11 -14.01 30.17
N TYR A 3 33.28 -13.83 31.18
CA TYR A 3 31.86 -14.24 31.17
C TYR A 3 30.86 -13.08 31.37
N PHE A 4 31.32 -11.83 31.38
CA PHE A 4 30.47 -10.65 31.63
C PHE A 4 30.27 -9.74 30.40
N LEU A 5 30.83 -10.08 29.23
CA LEU A 5 30.70 -9.27 28.00
C LEU A 5 29.78 -9.87 26.92
N PHE A 6 29.24 -11.08 27.12
CA PHE A 6 28.40 -11.76 26.13
C PHE A 6 26.89 -11.58 26.35
N LEU A 7 26.48 -10.98 27.48
CA LEU A 7 25.06 -10.79 27.82
C LEU A 7 24.47 -9.46 27.32
N PHE A 8 25.26 -8.59 26.70
CA PHE A 8 24.80 -7.30 26.15
C PHE A 8 24.68 -7.27 24.62
N LEU A 9 25.02 -8.38 23.94
CA LEU A 9 24.98 -8.48 22.46
C LEU A 9 23.84 -9.37 21.92
N LEU A 10 22.96 -9.89 22.79
CA LEU A 10 21.84 -10.79 22.44
C LEU A 10 20.46 -10.23 22.80
N LEU A 11 20.36 -8.93 23.12
CA LEU A 11 19.11 -8.22 23.45
C LEU A 11 18.77 -7.11 22.46
N ALA A 12 19.37 -7.11 21.28
CA ALA A 12 19.08 -6.15 20.20
C ALA A 12 18.82 -6.90 18.89
N LEU A 13 17.64 -7.51 18.74
CA LEU A 13 17.03 -7.91 17.45
C LEU A 13 15.63 -8.55 17.67
N THR A 14 14.74 -7.85 18.37
CA THR A 14 13.28 -8.05 18.28
C THR A 14 12.59 -6.71 18.57
N ALA A 15 12.78 -5.74 17.68
CA ALA A 15 11.88 -4.59 17.61
C ALA A 15 10.77 -4.99 16.64
N GLN A 16 9.59 -5.30 17.19
CA GLN A 16 8.39 -5.56 16.41
C GLN A 16 8.02 -4.28 15.67
N ALA A 17 7.86 -4.38 14.35
CA ALA A 17 7.07 -3.45 13.58
C ALA A 17 5.61 -3.64 14.02
N ASP A 18 5.16 -2.86 15.01
CA ASP A 18 3.74 -2.69 15.26
C ASP A 18 3.18 -1.79 14.16
N ASP A 19 2.31 -2.36 13.32
CA ASP A 19 1.52 -1.64 12.33
C ASP A 19 0.84 -0.42 12.99
N ILE A 20 1.28 0.80 12.66
CA ILE A 20 0.53 2.02 12.96
C ILE A 20 -0.68 2.01 12.02
N ARG A 21 -1.79 1.44 12.48
CA ARG A 21 -3.06 1.43 11.73
C ARG A 21 -3.84 2.72 11.98
N PRO A 22 -4.44 3.35 10.96
CA PRO A 22 -5.55 4.25 11.19
C PRO A 22 -6.71 3.44 11.82
N LEU A 23 -7.10 3.80 13.04
CA LEU A 23 -8.26 3.21 13.70
C LEU A 23 -9.52 3.58 12.90
N THR A 24 -10.16 2.58 12.29
CA THR A 24 -11.56 2.70 11.83
C THR A 24 -12.42 3.08 13.03
N ALA A 25 -13.18 4.16 12.88
CA ALA A 25 -14.05 4.67 13.94
C ALA A 25 -15.11 3.63 14.32
N PRO A 26 -15.23 3.24 15.61
CA PRO A 26 -16.34 2.44 16.06
C PRO A 26 -17.64 3.27 16.06
N PRO A 27 -18.81 2.65 15.87
CA PRO A 27 -20.09 3.35 15.94
C PRO A 27 -20.27 3.99 17.32
N ALA A 28 -20.77 5.22 17.31
CA ALA A 28 -21.02 6.03 18.49
C ALA A 28 -22.20 5.48 19.29
N ASP A 29 -21.93 4.64 20.28
CA ASP A 29 -22.56 4.71 21.60
C ASP A 29 -21.94 3.65 22.54
N HIS A 30 -21.70 4.04 23.80
CA HIS A 30 -21.22 3.22 24.95
C HIS A 30 -19.74 3.34 25.36
N SER A 31 -19.41 4.41 26.10
CA SER A 31 -18.17 4.60 26.89
C SER A 31 -17.77 3.35 27.70
N SER A 32 -16.62 2.72 27.40
CA SER A 32 -16.01 1.72 28.30
C SER A 32 -15.55 2.40 29.60
N ALA A 33 -15.59 1.70 30.74
CA ALA A 33 -15.21 2.27 32.04
C ALA A 33 -13.71 2.63 32.13
N THR A 34 -12.93 2.31 31.10
CA THR A 34 -11.48 2.53 31.01
C THR A 34 -11.06 3.53 29.92
N ALA A 35 -11.97 3.97 29.06
CA ALA A 35 -11.66 4.93 27.98
C ALA A 35 -11.58 6.36 28.52
N PHE A 36 -10.59 7.12 28.07
CA PHE A 36 -10.52 8.56 28.32
C PHE A 36 -11.63 9.27 27.53
N THR A 37 -12.43 10.09 28.21
CA THR A 37 -13.47 10.89 27.56
C THR A 37 -12.92 12.27 27.21
N LEU A 38 -12.59 12.49 25.93
CA LEU A 38 -12.11 13.77 25.45
C LEU A 38 -13.27 14.76 25.24
N VAL A 39 -14.36 14.31 24.62
CA VAL A 39 -15.59 15.11 24.47
C VAL A 39 -16.80 14.23 24.72
N SER A 40 -17.75 14.72 25.52
CA SER A 40 -19.06 14.11 25.66
C SER A 40 -20.15 15.16 25.86
N GLY A 41 -21.10 15.22 24.90
CA GLY A 41 -22.09 16.29 24.84
C GLY A 41 -21.39 17.64 24.66
N ASN A 42 -21.85 18.68 25.37
CA ASN A 42 -21.26 20.03 25.28
C ASN A 42 -20.06 20.24 26.23
N ARG A 43 -19.31 19.19 26.58
CA ARG A 43 -18.17 19.27 27.49
C ARG A 43 -16.95 18.59 26.89
N ALA A 44 -15.82 19.28 26.95
CA ALA A 44 -14.51 18.76 26.56
C ALA A 44 -13.58 18.70 27.79
N ALA A 45 -12.75 17.67 27.87
CA ALA A 45 -11.68 17.58 28.86
C ALA A 45 -10.65 18.68 28.59
N PRO A 46 -10.25 19.49 29.58
CA PRO A 46 -9.26 20.53 29.37
C PRO A 46 -7.89 19.94 29.02
N ILE A 47 -7.10 20.72 28.28
CA ILE A 47 -5.71 20.39 27.96
C ILE A 47 -4.81 21.12 28.94
N VAL A 48 -3.93 20.39 29.61
CA VAL A 48 -3.00 20.88 30.62
C VAL A 48 -1.60 20.91 30.03
N VAL A 49 -1.01 22.10 29.99
CA VAL A 49 0.34 22.36 29.48
C VAL A 49 1.03 23.35 30.41
N ALA A 50 2.33 23.19 30.66
CA ALA A 50 3.06 24.10 31.54
C ALA A 50 3.03 25.56 31.02
N GLU A 51 2.92 26.54 31.92
CA GLU A 51 2.87 27.97 31.55
C GLU A 51 4.12 28.44 30.78
N ASN A 52 5.27 27.85 31.10
CA ASN A 52 6.55 28.11 30.46
C ASN A 52 6.91 27.06 29.38
N ALA A 53 5.94 26.29 28.87
CA ALA A 53 6.18 25.34 27.79
C ALA A 53 6.70 26.07 26.53
N ALA A 54 7.56 25.39 25.78
CA ALA A 54 8.11 25.91 24.53
C ALA A 54 6.99 26.33 23.55
N LYS A 55 7.27 27.31 22.70
CA LYS A 55 6.26 27.93 21.83
C LYS A 55 5.59 26.92 20.89
N VAL A 56 6.35 25.99 20.32
CA VAL A 56 5.83 24.92 19.46
C VAL A 56 4.80 24.04 20.17
N ILE A 57 4.99 23.75 21.47
CA ILE A 57 4.01 23.00 22.28
C ILE A 57 2.73 23.82 22.44
N GLN A 58 2.86 25.12 22.73
CA GLN A 58 1.70 26.02 22.85
C GLN A 58 0.95 26.17 21.52
N ILE A 59 1.65 26.13 20.38
CA ILE A 59 1.03 26.11 19.06
C ILE A 59 0.27 24.80 18.87
N ALA A 60 0.94 23.65 19.01
CA ALA A 60 0.32 22.33 18.82
C ALA A 60 -0.90 22.12 19.73
N VAL A 61 -0.85 22.54 21.00
CA VAL A 61 -2.00 22.46 21.92
C VAL A 61 -3.17 23.35 21.47
N ARG A 62 -2.90 24.56 20.96
CA ARG A 62 -3.95 25.44 20.42
C ARG A 62 -4.57 24.86 19.16
N ASP A 63 -3.76 24.24 18.31
CA ASP A 63 -4.23 23.59 17.09
C ASP A 63 -5.04 22.33 17.40
N PHE A 64 -4.61 21.51 18.37
CA PHE A 64 -5.38 20.37 18.85
C PHE A 64 -6.72 20.79 19.47
N ALA A 65 -6.76 21.86 20.28
CA ALA A 65 -8.01 22.39 20.79
C ALA A 65 -8.96 22.84 19.65
N ALA A 66 -8.41 23.44 18.59
CA ALA A 66 -9.18 23.81 17.40
C ALA A 66 -9.59 22.58 16.57
N ASP A 67 -8.78 21.52 16.52
CA ASP A 67 -9.09 20.26 15.85
C ASP A 67 -10.24 19.54 16.57
N VAL A 68 -10.23 19.51 17.90
CA VAL A 68 -11.36 19.00 18.70
C VAL A 68 -12.63 19.82 18.44
N GLU A 69 -12.52 21.15 18.32
CA GLU A 69 -13.64 22.02 17.95
C GLU A 69 -14.14 21.75 16.51
N ARG A 70 -13.24 21.51 15.55
CA ARG A 70 -13.59 21.14 14.17
C ARG A 70 -14.37 19.83 14.12
N VAL A 71 -13.91 18.82 14.87
CA VAL A 71 -14.56 17.51 14.93
C VAL A 71 -15.89 17.57 15.69
N THR A 72 -15.95 18.26 16.84
CA THR A 72 -17.08 18.13 17.78
C THR A 72 -17.96 19.35 17.92
N GLY A 73 -17.46 20.53 17.56
CA GLY A 73 -18.11 21.81 17.84
C GLY A 73 -17.89 22.32 19.27
N VAL A 74 -17.15 21.59 20.10
CA VAL A 74 -16.78 21.99 21.46
C VAL A 74 -15.29 22.21 21.53
N ARG A 75 -14.86 23.38 22.04
CA ARG A 75 -13.46 23.72 22.21
C ARG A 75 -12.99 23.40 23.64
N PRO A 76 -11.95 22.58 23.83
CA PRO A 76 -11.33 22.37 25.14
C PRO A 76 -10.73 23.65 25.72
N ASP A 77 -10.86 23.83 27.04
CA ASP A 77 -10.08 24.84 27.76
C ASP A 77 -8.60 24.44 27.83
N ILE A 78 -7.70 25.42 27.78
CA ILE A 78 -6.26 25.20 27.98
C ILE A 78 -5.88 25.74 29.36
N LEU A 79 -5.33 24.88 30.22
CA LEU A 79 -5.00 25.16 31.62
C LEU A 79 -3.50 24.97 31.88
N ASN A 80 -2.98 25.69 32.88
CA ASN A 80 -1.58 25.56 33.30
C ASN A 80 -1.37 24.55 34.45
N THR A 81 -2.45 24.11 35.09
CA THR A 81 -2.41 23.16 36.21
C THR A 81 -3.54 22.15 36.09
N PRO A 82 -3.33 20.89 36.51
CA PRO A 82 -4.37 19.87 36.48
C PRO A 82 -5.62 20.26 37.29
N PRO A 83 -6.84 20.14 36.74
CA PRO A 83 -8.07 20.36 37.48
C PRO A 83 -8.31 19.22 38.51
N ARG A 84 -8.99 19.53 39.61
CA ARG A 84 -9.39 18.49 40.59
C ARG A 84 -10.62 17.74 40.09
N ASN A 85 -10.62 16.41 40.24
CA ASN A 85 -11.76 15.52 39.97
C ASN A 85 -12.37 15.64 38.56
N THR A 86 -11.58 16.07 37.57
CA THR A 86 -12.02 16.20 36.16
C THR A 86 -10.97 15.55 35.27
N PRO A 87 -11.34 14.68 34.32
CA PRO A 87 -10.38 14.14 33.35
C PRO A 87 -9.73 15.25 32.52
N PHE A 88 -8.46 15.10 32.16
CA PHE A 88 -7.72 16.11 31.39
C PHE A 88 -6.67 15.49 30.48
N VAL A 89 -6.28 16.24 29.44
CA VAL A 89 -5.16 15.88 28.57
C VAL A 89 -3.88 16.47 29.15
N GLN A 90 -2.90 15.67 29.52
CA GLN A 90 -1.60 16.14 30.01
C GLN A 90 -0.61 16.19 28.85
N VAL A 91 -0.01 17.35 28.60
CA VAL A 91 0.98 17.53 27.52
C VAL A 91 2.29 18.04 28.13
N GLY A 92 3.40 17.35 27.86
CA GLY A 92 4.69 17.77 28.38
C GLY A 92 5.88 16.86 28.07
N LEU A 93 7.04 17.28 28.55
CA LEU A 93 8.28 16.51 28.47
C LEU A 93 8.30 15.38 29.50
N ALA A 94 8.99 14.28 29.16
CA ALA A 94 9.20 13.15 30.06
C ALA A 94 10.69 12.83 30.25
N ASP A 95 11.12 12.77 31.52
CA ASP A 95 12.53 12.58 31.89
C ASP A 95 13.12 11.25 31.39
N ASP A 96 12.30 10.21 31.24
CA ASP A 96 12.72 8.91 30.71
C ASP A 96 12.97 8.92 29.19
N LEU A 97 12.53 9.98 28.49
CA LEU A 97 12.66 10.12 27.03
C LEU A 97 13.76 11.11 26.61
N GLN A 98 14.27 11.97 27.51
CA GLN A 98 15.12 13.14 27.20
C GLN A 98 16.37 12.88 26.34
N ASN A 99 16.85 11.63 26.24
CA ASN A 99 18.02 11.26 25.42
C ASN A 99 17.63 10.71 24.03
N ARG A 100 16.35 10.73 23.66
CA ARG A 100 15.85 10.26 22.36
C ARG A 100 15.40 11.44 21.51
N TRP A 101 16.04 11.66 20.37
CA TRP A 101 15.69 12.75 19.47
C TRP A 101 14.23 12.67 19.01
N GLU A 102 13.45 13.72 19.31
CA GLU A 102 12.06 13.95 18.86
C GLU A 102 11.08 12.81 19.15
N ALA A 103 11.42 11.93 20.10
CA ALA A 103 10.59 10.79 20.43
C ALA A 103 9.36 11.22 21.25
N PHE A 104 8.28 10.46 21.13
CA PHE A 104 7.09 10.64 21.95
C PHE A 104 6.42 9.33 22.33
N ARG A 105 5.52 9.39 23.30
CA ARG A 105 4.68 8.29 23.75
C ARG A 105 3.30 8.81 24.10
N LEU A 106 2.27 8.06 23.70
CA LEU A 106 0.89 8.30 24.10
C LEU A 106 0.47 7.29 25.16
N SER A 107 -0.33 7.75 26.13
CA SER A 107 -0.98 6.85 27.08
C SER A 107 -2.30 7.39 27.55
N ALA A 108 -3.26 6.53 27.87
CA ALA A 108 -4.51 6.95 28.48
C ALA A 108 -4.96 6.02 29.61
N ASP A 109 -5.65 6.61 30.58
CA ASP A 109 -6.59 5.92 31.45
C ASP A 109 -7.91 6.71 31.49
N SER A 110 -8.83 6.34 32.38
CA SER A 110 -10.13 7.04 32.49
C SER A 110 -10.05 8.52 32.93
N THR A 111 -8.89 8.95 33.44
CA THR A 111 -8.66 10.26 34.06
C THR A 111 -7.65 11.12 33.31
N VAL A 112 -6.61 10.54 32.72
CA VAL A 112 -5.55 11.27 32.05
C VAL A 112 -5.29 10.67 30.67
N LEU A 113 -5.27 11.53 29.65
CA LEU A 113 -4.66 11.26 28.35
C LEU A 113 -3.32 11.99 28.30
N ALA A 114 -2.21 11.28 28.33
CA ALA A 114 -0.88 11.88 28.36
C ALA A 114 -0.20 11.85 26.99
N VAL A 115 0.37 12.99 26.60
CA VAL A 115 1.34 13.16 25.52
C VAL A 115 2.68 13.47 26.15
N GLU A 116 3.59 12.50 26.09
CA GLU A 116 4.93 12.57 26.66
C GLU A 116 5.95 12.66 25.54
N GLY A 117 6.75 13.73 25.50
CA GLY A 117 7.82 13.91 24.51
C GLY A 117 9.22 13.95 25.12
N ALA A 118 10.22 13.60 24.33
CA ALA A 118 11.62 13.74 24.70
C ALA A 118 12.12 15.19 24.64
N ASP A 119 11.59 15.96 23.70
CA ASP A 119 11.92 17.36 23.44
C ASP A 119 10.65 18.11 22.94
N PRO A 120 10.69 19.44 22.77
CA PRO A 120 9.51 20.20 22.35
C PRO A 120 8.87 19.74 21.03
N ARG A 121 9.66 19.25 20.07
CA ARG A 121 9.14 18.73 18.79
C ARG A 121 8.50 17.37 18.97
N GLY A 122 9.10 16.47 19.76
CA GLY A 122 8.48 15.19 20.12
C GLY A 122 7.10 15.38 20.76
N VAL A 123 6.97 16.33 21.69
CA VAL A 123 5.65 16.68 22.26
C VAL A 123 4.67 17.17 21.19
N ALA A 124 5.10 18.07 20.31
CA ALA A 124 4.26 18.59 19.23
C ALA A 124 3.80 17.48 18.26
N PHE A 125 4.69 16.56 17.87
CA PHE A 125 4.36 15.40 17.03
C PHE A 125 3.35 14.48 17.71
N GLY A 126 3.51 14.20 19.00
CA GLY A 126 2.52 13.42 19.77
C GLY A 126 1.15 14.10 19.86
N VAL A 127 1.10 15.44 19.94
CA VAL A 127 -0.16 16.19 19.90
C VAL A 127 -0.82 16.10 18.51
N TYR A 128 -0.06 16.27 17.43
CA TYR A 128 -0.60 16.14 16.08
C TYR A 128 -0.99 14.70 15.71
N GLU A 129 -0.33 13.70 16.31
CA GLU A 129 -0.77 12.30 16.22
C GLU A 129 -2.17 12.14 16.82
N LEU A 130 -2.48 12.78 17.95
CA LEU A 130 -3.84 12.80 18.48
C LEU A 130 -4.81 13.51 17.54
N SER A 131 -4.44 14.65 16.94
CA SER A 131 -5.26 15.33 15.91
C SER A 131 -5.62 14.39 14.76
N GLN A 132 -4.65 13.63 14.25
CA GLN A 132 -4.89 12.67 13.17
C GLN A 132 -5.82 11.54 13.62
N ARG A 133 -5.61 10.99 14.82
CA ARG A 133 -6.45 9.90 15.38
C ARG A 133 -7.90 10.32 15.63
N ILE A 134 -8.18 11.59 15.92
CA ILE A 134 -9.55 12.10 16.04
C ILE A 134 -10.19 12.45 14.67
N GLY A 135 -9.48 12.24 13.57
CA GLY A 135 -10.00 12.36 12.20
C GLY A 135 -9.59 13.64 11.46
N VAL A 136 -8.57 14.38 11.92
CA VAL A 136 -8.08 15.57 11.21
C VAL A 136 -6.86 15.21 10.37
N SER A 137 -7.07 15.07 9.05
CA SER A 137 -5.98 14.85 8.08
C SER A 137 -4.94 15.99 8.12
N PRO A 138 -3.63 15.71 7.93
CA PRO A 138 -2.63 16.75 7.69
C PRO A 138 -3.02 17.72 6.56
N TRP A 139 -3.79 17.22 5.59
CA TRP A 139 -4.22 17.96 4.41
C TRP A 139 -5.59 18.64 4.56
N TYR A 140 -6.17 18.69 5.77
CA TYR A 140 -7.49 19.31 5.98
C TYR A 140 -7.59 20.74 5.43
N TRP A 141 -6.48 21.48 5.49
CA TRP A 141 -6.39 22.82 4.93
C TRP A 141 -5.70 22.84 3.57
N TRP A 142 -4.61 22.10 3.37
CA TRP A 142 -3.84 22.20 2.12
C TRP A 142 -4.48 21.48 0.93
N ALA A 143 -5.38 20.52 1.16
CA ALA A 143 -6.13 19.84 0.10
C ALA A 143 -7.63 19.70 0.43
N ASP A 144 -8.14 20.55 1.32
CA ASP A 144 -9.57 20.63 1.67
C ASP A 144 -10.19 19.29 2.09
N VAL A 145 -9.37 18.39 2.67
CA VAL A 145 -9.86 17.10 3.18
C VAL A 145 -10.87 17.37 4.30
N PRO A 146 -12.12 16.88 4.19
CA PRO A 146 -13.14 17.20 5.17
C PRO A 146 -12.84 16.56 6.52
N VAL A 147 -13.15 17.29 7.59
CA VAL A 147 -13.13 16.75 8.95
C VAL A 147 -14.51 16.21 9.28
N GLU A 148 -14.61 14.92 9.54
CA GLU A 148 -15.86 14.27 9.92
C GLU A 148 -16.36 14.78 11.28
N ARG A 149 -17.65 15.11 11.37
CA ARG A 149 -18.25 15.62 12.61
C ARG A 149 -18.62 14.47 13.54
N ARG A 150 -18.23 14.56 14.81
CA ARG A 150 -18.54 13.57 15.86
C ARG A 150 -18.99 14.26 17.14
N GLU A 151 -20.10 13.84 17.70
CA GLU A 151 -20.63 14.44 18.95
C GLU A 151 -19.83 14.04 20.20
N HIS A 152 -19.17 12.88 20.15
CA HIS A 152 -18.41 12.33 21.26
C HIS A 152 -17.04 11.83 20.78
N LEU A 153 -16.02 12.05 21.60
CA LEU A 153 -14.68 11.53 21.39
C LEU A 153 -14.21 10.79 22.64
N TYR A 154 -13.96 9.49 22.47
CA TYR A 154 -13.41 8.62 23.48
C TYR A 154 -12.11 8.00 22.95
N LEU A 155 -11.06 8.01 23.76
CA LEU A 155 -9.77 7.41 23.41
C LEU A 155 -9.52 6.21 24.32
N SER A 156 -9.34 5.04 23.71
CA SER A 156 -8.94 3.81 24.39
C SER A 156 -7.49 3.50 24.04
N LEU A 157 -6.56 4.11 24.77
CA LEU A 157 -5.12 3.92 24.58
C LEU A 157 -4.54 3.29 25.84
N GLY A 158 -3.81 2.19 25.70
CA GLY A 158 -2.88 1.77 26.75
C GLY A 158 -1.66 2.71 26.79
N ARG A 159 -0.63 2.36 27.55
CA ARG A 159 0.68 3.00 27.38
C ARG A 159 1.36 2.42 26.14
N GLU A 160 1.49 3.22 25.09
CA GLU A 160 2.06 2.79 23.81
C GLU A 160 3.59 2.69 23.87
N ALA A 161 4.17 2.03 22.86
CA ALA A 161 5.60 2.07 22.62
C ALA A 161 6.06 3.50 22.31
N VAL A 162 7.35 3.78 22.56
CA VAL A 162 7.93 5.07 22.23
C VAL A 162 8.17 5.14 20.72
N ASP A 163 7.51 6.08 20.05
CA ASP A 163 7.73 6.35 18.63
C ASP A 163 8.80 7.44 18.44
N ALA A 164 9.62 7.31 17.39
CA ALA A 164 10.75 8.19 17.13
C ALA A 164 11.14 8.14 15.64
N PRO A 165 11.72 9.22 15.08
CA PRO A 165 12.09 9.24 13.67
C PRO A 165 13.30 8.36 13.35
N ALA A 166 13.25 7.68 12.20
CA ALA A 166 14.41 6.99 11.62
C ALA A 166 15.48 7.96 11.08
N VAL A 167 15.08 9.10 10.53
CA VAL A 167 15.96 10.16 10.00
C VAL A 167 15.90 11.41 10.87
N LYS A 168 17.06 11.94 11.29
CA LYS A 168 17.13 13.03 12.29
C LYS A 168 16.51 14.35 11.80
N TYR A 169 16.88 14.82 10.62
CA TYR A 169 16.32 16.02 10.01
C TYR A 169 15.54 15.63 8.75
N ARG A 170 14.25 15.98 8.69
CA ARG A 170 13.30 15.56 7.65
C ARG A 170 12.59 16.80 7.14
N GLY A 171 12.69 17.06 5.84
CA GLY A 171 12.29 18.35 5.34
C GLY A 171 11.84 18.41 3.91
N ILE A 172 11.38 19.61 3.55
CA ILE A 172 10.97 19.99 2.21
C ILE A 172 11.81 21.18 1.73
N PHE A 173 12.02 21.25 0.42
CA PHE A 173 12.56 22.40 -0.27
C PHE A 173 11.46 22.98 -1.15
N ILE A 174 10.99 24.18 -0.78
CA ILE A 174 10.13 24.99 -1.64
C ILE A 174 11.00 25.59 -2.73
N ASN A 175 10.82 25.14 -3.96
CA ASN A 175 11.62 25.51 -5.12
C ASN A 175 10.72 25.65 -6.35
N ASP A 176 11.23 26.23 -7.43
CA ASP A 176 10.47 26.42 -8.67
C ASP A 176 9.15 27.20 -8.46
N GLU A 177 9.09 27.99 -7.38
CA GLU A 177 7.86 28.44 -6.72
C GLU A 177 7.17 29.62 -7.41
N CYS A 178 7.75 30.11 -8.50
CA CYS A 178 7.37 31.39 -9.10
C CYS A 178 5.95 31.40 -9.67
N TRP A 179 5.48 30.26 -10.16
CA TRP A 179 4.25 30.20 -10.95
C TRP A 179 3.10 29.51 -10.22
N GLY A 180 3.36 28.82 -9.10
CA GLY A 180 2.35 28.27 -8.21
C GLY A 180 2.34 28.99 -6.87
N LEU A 181 3.10 28.49 -5.88
CA LEU A 181 3.01 28.91 -4.48
C LEU A 181 3.34 30.40 -4.28
N GLY A 182 4.41 30.89 -4.92
CA GLY A 182 4.79 32.30 -4.88
C GLY A 182 3.72 33.20 -5.50
N ALA A 183 3.18 32.81 -6.66
CA ALA A 183 2.12 33.57 -7.32
C ALA A 183 0.79 33.55 -6.53
N TRP A 184 0.43 32.42 -5.93
CA TRP A 184 -0.75 32.29 -5.08
C TRP A 184 -0.61 33.08 -3.78
N ALA A 185 0.57 33.07 -3.14
CA ALA A 185 0.83 33.87 -1.96
C ALA A 185 0.73 35.38 -2.28
N GLU A 186 1.47 35.84 -3.28
CA GLU A 186 1.49 37.25 -3.72
C GLU A 186 0.10 37.77 -4.13
N LYS A 187 -0.70 36.97 -4.84
CA LYS A 187 -1.93 37.49 -5.49
C LYS A 187 -3.22 37.11 -4.78
N THR A 188 -3.18 36.11 -3.90
CA THR A 188 -4.38 35.52 -3.32
C THR A 188 -4.30 35.46 -1.78
N PHE A 189 -3.31 34.78 -1.22
CA PHE A 189 -3.32 34.44 0.21
C PHE A 189 -2.68 35.49 1.12
N GLU A 190 -1.63 36.15 0.66
CA GLU A 190 -0.83 37.13 1.41
C GLU A 190 -0.45 38.36 0.56
N PRO A 191 -1.42 39.03 -0.10
CA PRO A 191 -1.11 40.13 -1.02
C PRO A 191 -0.54 41.38 -0.35
N ASP A 192 -0.78 41.56 0.95
CA ASP A 192 -0.26 42.72 1.70
C ASP A 192 1.27 42.65 1.88
N VAL A 193 1.85 41.45 1.91
CA VAL A 193 3.30 41.22 1.94
C VAL A 193 3.84 41.10 0.51
N GLY A 194 3.04 40.59 -0.43
CA GLY A 194 3.39 40.49 -1.85
C GLY A 194 4.43 39.41 -2.16
N THR A 195 4.63 38.44 -1.25
CA THR A 195 5.57 37.33 -1.42
C THR A 195 5.24 36.19 -0.44
N LEU A 196 6.13 35.20 -0.29
CA LEU A 196 6.05 34.16 0.73
C LEU A 196 6.37 34.74 2.13
N GLY A 197 5.34 35.24 2.81
CA GLY A 197 5.46 35.85 4.13
C GLY A 197 5.04 34.94 5.29
N PRO A 198 4.98 35.50 6.51
CA PRO A 198 4.71 34.74 7.72
C PRO A 198 3.36 34.01 7.71
N LYS A 199 2.32 34.56 7.05
CA LYS A 199 1.02 33.88 6.95
C LYS A 199 1.12 32.62 6.11
N THR A 200 1.86 32.70 4.99
CA THR A 200 2.11 31.55 4.12
C THR A 200 2.97 30.50 4.82
N TYR A 201 4.11 30.91 5.40
CA TYR A 201 4.99 29.98 6.09
C TYR A 201 4.36 29.37 7.35
N ALA A 202 3.46 30.06 8.05
CA ALA A 202 2.73 29.45 9.17
C ALA A 202 1.92 28.22 8.73
N ARG A 203 1.30 28.27 7.54
CA ARG A 203 0.59 27.12 6.97
C ARG A 203 1.53 26.01 6.53
N VAL A 204 2.70 26.37 5.99
CA VAL A 204 3.73 25.38 5.63
C VAL A 204 4.27 24.69 6.88
N PHE A 205 4.61 25.44 7.93
CA PHE A 205 5.15 24.91 9.19
C PHE A 205 4.13 24.06 9.94
N GLU A 206 2.85 24.46 9.97
CA GLU A 206 1.77 23.62 10.52
C GLU A 206 1.70 22.27 9.79
N LEU A 207 1.68 22.29 8.45
CA LEU A 207 1.68 21.06 7.65
C LEU A 207 2.90 20.19 7.94
N MET A 208 4.08 20.79 7.97
CA MET A 208 5.32 20.08 8.27
C MET A 208 5.25 19.37 9.63
N LEU A 209 4.78 20.04 10.68
CA LEU A 209 4.63 19.40 11.99
C LEU A 209 3.59 18.26 11.98
N ARG A 210 2.47 18.43 11.26
CA ARG A 210 1.45 17.39 11.07
C ARG A 210 1.99 16.18 10.30
N LEU A 211 2.93 16.39 9.39
CA LEU A 211 3.66 15.36 8.64
C LEU A 211 4.96 14.92 9.34
N ARG A 212 5.17 15.31 10.61
CA ARG A 212 6.35 14.99 11.44
C ARG A 212 7.70 15.41 10.83
N ALA A 213 7.71 16.45 10.01
CA ALA A 213 8.89 17.10 9.46
C ALA A 213 9.40 18.22 10.37
N ASN A 214 10.69 18.53 10.28
CA ASN A 214 11.36 19.51 11.15
C ASN A 214 12.36 20.43 10.43
N ALA A 215 12.63 20.26 9.13
CA ALA A 215 13.61 21.06 8.40
C ALA A 215 13.04 21.66 7.11
N ILE A 216 13.44 22.87 6.75
CA ILE A 216 12.99 23.53 5.51
C ILE A 216 14.15 24.20 4.77
N TRP A 217 14.15 24.06 3.44
CA TRP A 217 14.79 25.03 2.55
C TRP A 217 13.70 25.93 1.97
N PRO A 218 13.70 27.24 2.26
CA PRO A 218 12.63 28.13 1.85
C PRO A 218 12.73 28.52 0.37
N GLY A 219 11.65 29.10 -0.16
CA GLY A 219 11.61 29.66 -1.52
C GLY A 219 12.74 30.68 -1.74
N MET A 220 13.40 30.56 -2.89
CA MET A 220 14.66 31.24 -3.14
C MET A 220 14.79 31.91 -4.50
N HIS A 221 13.86 31.69 -5.42
CA HIS A 221 13.96 32.25 -6.76
C HIS A 221 13.65 33.75 -6.79
N PRO A 222 14.13 34.50 -7.81
CA PRO A 222 13.96 35.96 -7.89
C PRO A 222 12.52 36.50 -7.85
N CYS A 223 11.53 35.62 -8.05
CA CYS A 223 10.10 35.93 -7.99
C CYS A 223 9.57 36.03 -6.56
N THR A 224 10.30 35.52 -5.56
CA THR A 224 9.99 35.65 -4.15
C THR A 224 11.08 36.47 -3.45
N THR A 225 10.74 37.10 -2.33
CA THR A 225 11.75 37.80 -1.52
C THR A 225 12.46 36.77 -0.65
N PRO A 226 13.80 36.83 -0.52
CA PRO A 226 14.55 35.92 0.34
C PRO A 226 13.97 35.79 1.74
N PHE A 227 13.84 34.55 2.22
CA PHE A 227 13.17 34.21 3.49
C PHE A 227 13.55 35.11 4.67
N HIS A 228 14.86 35.34 4.88
CA HIS A 228 15.38 36.12 6.00
C HIS A 228 15.28 37.64 5.82
N GLN A 229 14.92 38.13 4.62
CA GLN A 229 14.65 39.55 4.39
C GLN A 229 13.18 39.93 4.67
N VAL A 230 12.30 38.94 4.78
CA VAL A 230 10.89 39.18 5.13
C VAL A 230 10.74 39.17 6.65
N GLU A 231 10.28 40.29 7.19
CA GLU A 231 10.08 40.47 8.63
C GLU A 231 9.15 39.38 9.21
N GLY A 232 9.56 38.76 10.32
CA GLY A 232 8.77 37.76 11.04
C GLY A 232 8.95 36.31 10.57
N ASN A 233 9.52 36.06 9.38
CA ASN A 233 9.70 34.69 8.87
C ASN A 233 10.65 33.86 9.75
N SER A 234 11.77 34.46 10.16
CA SER A 234 12.79 33.76 10.96
C SER A 234 12.29 33.47 12.38
N GLU A 235 11.62 34.44 13.00
CA GLU A 235 11.00 34.31 14.31
C GLU A 235 9.89 33.26 14.30
N LEU A 236 9.11 33.20 13.22
CA LEU A 236 8.06 32.20 13.05
C LEU A 236 8.62 30.79 12.94
N ALA A 237 9.72 30.59 12.21
CA ALA A 237 10.41 29.30 12.15
C ALA A 237 10.86 28.85 13.56
N ASP A 238 11.43 29.76 14.35
CA ASP A 238 11.85 29.46 15.73
C ASP A 238 10.65 29.14 16.64
N ASP A 239 9.53 29.87 16.49
CA ASP A 239 8.28 29.63 17.23
C ASP A 239 7.70 28.23 16.95
N TYR A 240 7.76 27.76 15.70
CA TYR A 240 7.34 26.41 15.28
C TYR A 240 8.42 25.36 15.48
N ALA A 241 9.60 25.74 15.97
CA ALA A 241 10.80 24.89 16.08
C ALA A 241 11.21 24.22 14.75
N ILE A 242 10.98 24.88 13.61
CA ILE A 242 11.41 24.42 12.29
C ILE A 242 12.84 24.87 12.02
N VAL A 243 13.69 23.91 11.69
CA VAL A 243 15.10 24.12 11.39
C VAL A 243 15.25 24.67 9.97
N VAL A 244 15.65 25.94 9.87
CA VAL A 244 15.87 26.58 8.56
C VAL A 244 17.26 26.23 8.04
N GLY A 245 17.30 25.68 6.83
CA GLY A 245 18.51 25.49 6.04
C GLY A 245 18.46 26.30 4.74
N SER A 246 19.40 26.04 3.85
CA SER A 246 19.45 26.66 2.53
C SER A 246 19.99 25.68 1.48
N SER A 247 19.66 25.90 0.21
CA SER A 247 20.10 25.01 -0.86
C SER A 247 21.62 24.99 -1.00
N HIS A 248 22.14 24.03 -1.77
CA HIS A 248 23.57 23.81 -2.00
C HIS A 248 24.33 25.01 -2.61
N ALA A 249 23.62 26.01 -3.17
CA ALA A 249 24.21 27.21 -3.75
C ALA A 249 24.17 28.41 -2.80
N GLU A 250 23.56 28.28 -1.63
CA GLU A 250 23.24 29.38 -0.70
C GLU A 250 23.98 29.21 0.64
N PRO A 251 25.32 29.24 0.64
CA PRO A 251 26.09 28.94 1.84
C PRO A 251 25.80 29.96 2.94
N MET A 252 25.93 29.51 4.19
CA MET A 252 25.74 30.34 5.38
C MET A 252 24.34 30.98 5.48
N LEU A 253 23.31 30.24 5.03
CA LEU A 253 21.91 30.68 4.99
C LEU A 253 21.68 31.95 4.16
N ARG A 254 22.57 32.24 3.20
CA ARG A 254 22.47 33.41 2.33
C ARG A 254 21.88 33.04 0.99
N ASN A 255 20.70 33.57 0.70
CA ASN A 255 20.17 33.51 -0.65
C ASN A 255 21.01 34.40 -1.56
N ASN A 256 21.90 33.80 -2.32
CA ASN A 256 22.85 34.54 -3.16
C ASN A 256 22.18 35.13 -4.41
N VAL A 257 20.93 34.80 -4.71
CA VAL A 257 20.20 35.30 -5.88
C VAL A 257 19.56 36.65 -5.59
N GLY A 258 18.89 36.76 -4.44
CA GLY A 258 18.17 37.95 -4.03
C GLY A 258 18.94 38.85 -3.05
N GLU A 259 19.89 38.32 -2.27
CA GLU A 259 20.59 39.10 -1.24
C GLU A 259 21.97 39.63 -1.67
N TRP A 260 22.61 39.05 -2.70
CA TRP A 260 23.89 39.54 -3.20
C TRP A 260 23.69 40.76 -4.11
N ASP A 261 24.10 41.93 -3.64
CA ASP A 261 23.84 43.22 -4.29
C ASP A 261 25.02 43.75 -5.14
N LYS A 262 26.11 42.99 -5.22
CA LYS A 262 27.30 43.33 -6.04
C LYS A 262 27.24 42.64 -7.40
N PRO A 263 28.08 43.03 -8.38
CA PRO A 263 28.20 42.31 -9.65
C PRO A 263 28.42 40.80 -9.43
N LYS A 264 27.79 39.96 -10.28
CA LYS A 264 27.78 38.50 -10.09
C LYS A 264 29.18 37.87 -10.11
N ASP A 265 30.08 38.43 -10.89
CA ASP A 265 31.49 38.01 -10.98
C ASP A 265 32.31 38.35 -9.73
N GLN A 266 31.83 39.27 -8.89
CA GLN A 266 32.44 39.61 -7.60
C GLN A 266 32.02 38.65 -6.48
N TYR A 267 31.05 37.75 -6.70
CA TYR A 267 30.81 36.63 -5.81
C TYR A 267 31.89 35.56 -6.00
N ASN A 268 33.11 35.94 -5.64
CA ASN A 268 34.35 35.24 -5.94
C ASN A 268 35.29 35.34 -4.73
N PHE A 269 35.51 34.20 -4.08
CA PHE A 269 36.27 34.14 -2.84
C PHE A 269 37.76 34.49 -3.00
N LEU A 270 38.34 34.22 -4.17
CA LEU A 270 39.76 34.47 -4.44
C LEU A 270 40.08 35.95 -4.61
N THR A 271 39.18 36.70 -5.25
CA THR A 271 39.43 38.11 -5.60
C THR A 271 38.69 39.11 -4.72
N HIS A 272 37.59 38.69 -4.07
CA HIS A 272 36.71 39.55 -3.27
C HIS A 272 36.43 38.98 -1.87
N ARG A 273 37.42 38.28 -1.31
CA ARG A 273 37.33 37.53 -0.05
C ARG A 273 36.63 38.28 1.08
N ASP A 274 37.07 39.49 1.41
CA ASP A 274 36.54 40.25 2.54
C ASP A 274 35.06 40.64 2.35
N THR A 275 34.66 40.93 1.11
CA THR A 275 33.26 41.25 0.78
C THR A 275 32.37 40.02 0.96
N VAL A 276 32.81 38.87 0.46
CA VAL A 276 32.10 37.59 0.61
C VAL A 276 32.01 37.16 2.09
N MET A 277 33.10 37.29 2.83
CA MET A 277 33.12 36.95 4.26
C MET A 277 32.23 37.87 5.09
N THR A 278 32.25 39.18 4.84
CA THR A 278 31.36 40.14 5.53
C THR A 278 29.90 39.83 5.24
N TYR A 279 29.58 39.48 3.99
CA TYR A 279 28.25 39.06 3.59
C TYR A 279 27.78 37.83 4.38
N TRP A 280 28.59 36.78 4.51
CA TRP A 280 28.22 35.61 5.32
C TRP A 280 28.14 35.91 6.82
N GLU A 281 29.15 36.61 7.37
CA GLU A 281 29.23 36.91 8.80
C GLU A 281 28.00 37.69 9.31
N GLN A 282 27.49 38.63 8.52
CA GLN A 282 26.27 39.36 8.83
C GLN A 282 25.08 38.42 9.10
N ARG A 283 24.85 37.39 8.27
CA ARG A 283 23.76 36.42 8.48
C ARG A 283 24.02 35.52 9.69
N VAL A 284 25.26 35.11 9.90
CA VAL A 284 25.64 34.33 11.10
C VAL A 284 25.31 35.11 12.38
N LYS A 285 25.60 36.42 12.41
CA LYS A 285 25.25 37.30 13.54
C LYS A 285 23.74 37.52 13.69
N GLU A 286 23.01 37.66 12.58
CA GLU A 286 21.55 37.80 12.55
C GLU A 286 20.86 36.54 13.11
N ARG A 287 21.29 35.34 12.69
CA ARG A 287 20.72 34.04 13.08
C ARG A 287 21.49 33.37 14.22
N ARG A 288 21.90 34.16 15.21
CA ARG A 288 22.56 33.64 16.42
C ARG A 288 21.64 32.86 17.36
N SER A 289 20.33 33.06 17.24
CA SER A 289 19.29 32.39 17.99
C SER A 289 18.45 31.51 17.06
N GLY A 290 17.83 30.48 17.63
CA GLY A 290 17.08 29.50 16.85
C GLY A 290 17.97 28.35 16.36
N GLU A 291 17.34 27.33 15.79
CA GLU A 291 18.03 26.18 15.21
C GLU A 291 18.18 26.38 13.71
N SER A 292 19.34 26.07 13.14
CA SER A 292 19.58 26.22 11.70
C SER A 292 20.57 25.18 11.18
N LEU A 293 20.42 24.83 9.90
CA LEU A 293 21.32 23.93 9.17
C LEU A 293 22.21 24.77 8.25
N TRP A 294 23.47 24.93 8.65
CA TRP A 294 24.42 25.79 7.96
C TRP A 294 25.03 25.08 6.75
N THR A 295 24.62 25.48 5.55
CA THR A 295 25.22 24.99 4.30
C THR A 295 26.62 25.56 4.14
N LEU A 296 27.60 24.66 3.99
CA LEU A 296 29.00 24.99 3.75
C LEU A 296 29.38 24.90 2.27
N GLY A 297 30.56 25.41 1.95
CA GLY A 297 31.12 25.45 0.59
C GLY A 297 30.69 26.69 -0.16
N MET A 298 30.93 26.71 -1.48
CA MET A 298 30.53 27.82 -2.34
C MET A 298 30.35 27.34 -3.77
N ARG A 299 29.25 27.75 -4.38
CA ARG A 299 29.03 27.71 -5.83
C ARG A 299 28.72 29.12 -6.31
N GLY A 300 28.65 29.35 -7.62
CA GLY A 300 28.31 30.67 -8.15
C GLY A 300 26.81 31.00 -7.97
N ILE A 301 26.43 32.21 -8.39
CA ILE A 301 25.06 32.74 -8.21
C ILE A 301 24.00 31.85 -8.91
N HIS A 302 22.85 31.66 -8.24
CA HIS A 302 21.65 30.93 -8.69
C HIS A 302 21.84 29.41 -8.84
N ASP A 303 22.80 28.93 -9.63
CA ASP A 303 23.17 27.50 -9.72
C ASP A 303 24.44 27.30 -10.57
N SER A 304 25.23 28.36 -10.80
CA SER A 304 26.41 28.29 -11.65
C SER A 304 27.59 27.66 -10.92
N GLY A 305 28.62 27.24 -11.67
CA GLY A 305 29.89 26.82 -11.07
C GLY A 305 30.55 27.95 -10.26
N ILE A 306 31.42 27.58 -9.32
CA ILE A 306 32.24 28.53 -8.56
C ILE A 306 33.07 29.40 -9.51
N VAL A 307 33.14 30.70 -9.21
CA VAL A 307 33.89 31.69 -10.02
C VAL A 307 35.30 31.84 -9.46
N GLY A 308 36.30 31.85 -10.33
CA GLY A 308 37.71 32.07 -9.97
C GLY A 308 38.61 30.90 -10.34
N PRO A 309 38.46 29.72 -9.70
CA PRO A 309 39.32 28.58 -9.98
C PRO A 309 39.22 28.08 -11.44
N GLU A 310 40.36 27.83 -12.07
CA GLU A 310 40.44 27.42 -13.48
C GLU A 310 40.61 25.89 -13.65
N SER A 311 40.95 25.17 -12.57
CA SER A 311 41.14 23.73 -12.57
C SER A 311 40.40 23.02 -11.43
N GLN A 312 40.19 21.71 -11.55
CA GLN A 312 39.60 20.90 -10.46
C GLN A 312 40.47 20.92 -9.20
N GLN A 313 41.80 20.84 -9.34
CA GLN A 313 42.71 20.87 -8.19
C GLN A 313 42.65 22.22 -7.45
N GLU A 314 42.53 23.32 -8.19
CA GLU A 314 42.34 24.65 -7.60
C GLU A 314 40.97 24.79 -6.92
N ARG A 315 39.89 24.28 -7.54
CA ARG A 315 38.56 24.25 -6.89
C ARG A 315 38.58 23.49 -5.57
N ILE A 316 39.23 22.33 -5.53
CA ILE A 316 39.36 21.53 -4.30
C ILE A 316 40.06 22.36 -3.22
N ALA A 317 41.22 22.95 -3.53
CA ALA A 317 41.96 23.77 -2.57
C ALA A 317 41.14 24.95 -2.04
N VAL A 318 40.40 25.63 -2.92
CA VAL A 318 39.53 26.76 -2.53
C VAL A 318 38.36 26.31 -1.65
N LEU A 319 37.74 25.17 -1.94
CA LEU A 319 36.66 24.62 -1.12
C LEU A 319 37.14 24.22 0.29
N GLU A 320 38.34 23.64 0.40
CA GLU A 320 38.92 23.33 1.72
C GLU A 320 39.22 24.61 2.53
N GLU A 321 39.71 25.67 1.89
CA GLU A 321 39.89 26.98 2.54
C GLU A 321 38.55 27.59 2.96
N LEU A 322 37.53 27.48 2.11
CA LEU A 322 36.17 27.96 2.38
C LEU A 322 35.57 27.25 3.61
N PHE A 323 35.71 25.93 3.72
CA PHE A 323 35.24 25.20 4.90
C PHE A 323 35.88 25.72 6.18
N ALA A 324 37.20 25.94 6.18
CA ALA A 324 37.89 26.49 7.34
C ALA A 324 37.39 27.92 7.66
N ALA A 325 37.26 28.78 6.65
CA ALA A 325 36.82 30.16 6.83
C ALA A 325 35.37 30.26 7.37
N GLN A 326 34.45 29.49 6.80
CA GLN A 326 33.05 29.45 7.22
C GLN A 326 32.90 28.88 8.63
N ARG A 327 33.63 27.80 8.95
CA ARG A 327 33.64 27.21 10.30
C ARG A 327 34.18 28.16 11.35
N ASN A 328 35.18 28.99 11.02
CA ASN A 328 35.64 30.03 11.94
C ASN A 328 34.54 31.04 12.28
N LEU A 329 33.71 31.44 11.30
CA LEU A 329 32.55 32.30 11.56
C LEU A 329 31.53 31.62 12.50
N LEU A 330 31.23 30.34 12.25
CA LEU A 330 30.30 29.59 13.10
C LEU A 330 30.84 29.43 14.52
N ALA A 331 32.12 29.08 14.68
CA ALA A 331 32.77 28.95 15.98
C ALA A 331 32.77 30.27 16.76
N GLU A 332 33.09 31.38 16.09
CA GLU A 332 33.17 32.71 16.71
C GLU A 332 31.82 33.23 17.18
N HIS A 333 30.76 33.04 16.39
CA HIS A 333 29.47 33.70 16.62
C HIS A 333 28.37 32.79 17.17
N LEU A 334 28.48 31.46 17.01
CA LEU A 334 27.43 30.49 17.37
C LEU A 334 27.89 29.34 18.28
N GLY A 335 29.12 28.86 18.11
CA GLY A 335 29.58 27.57 18.66
C GLY A 335 30.39 27.64 19.95
N ASP A 336 30.37 28.77 20.68
CA ASP A 336 31.20 29.01 21.87
C ASP A 336 32.70 28.70 21.65
N GLY A 337 33.22 28.99 20.44
CA GLY A 337 34.57 28.69 20.02
C GLY A 337 34.76 27.31 19.35
N ASP A 338 33.71 26.50 19.26
CA ASP A 338 33.72 25.19 18.62
C ASP A 338 32.62 25.09 17.53
N ALA A 339 33.05 25.07 16.27
CA ALA A 339 32.12 24.96 15.14
C ALA A 339 31.29 23.66 15.18
N THR A 340 31.73 22.59 15.85
CA THR A 340 31.00 21.30 15.86
C THR A 340 29.64 21.38 16.57
N GLN A 341 29.41 22.44 17.36
CA GLN A 341 28.11 22.69 18.01
C GLN A 341 27.05 23.23 17.03
N ALA A 342 27.46 23.79 15.89
CA ALA A 342 26.55 24.25 14.84
C ALA A 342 26.26 23.11 13.85
N ALA A 343 24.98 22.81 13.60
CA ALA A 343 24.59 21.80 12.63
C ALA A 343 24.97 22.26 11.21
N GLN A 344 25.79 21.47 10.52
CA GLN A 344 26.39 21.83 9.23
C GLN A 344 26.12 20.77 8.18
N ILE A 345 25.83 21.22 6.96
CA ILE A 345 25.63 20.34 5.81
C ILE A 345 26.52 20.75 4.65
N PHE A 346 26.90 19.77 3.84
CA PHE A 346 27.57 19.99 2.56
C PHE A 346 26.94 19.10 1.49
N VAL A 347 26.52 19.71 0.39
CA VAL A 347 25.89 19.02 -0.74
C VAL A 347 26.88 19.04 -1.91
N PRO A 348 27.57 17.94 -2.22
CA PRO A 348 28.44 17.85 -3.39
C PRO A 348 27.58 17.77 -4.66
N TYR A 349 27.05 18.90 -5.11
CA TYR A 349 26.12 18.99 -6.23
C TYR A 349 26.83 19.30 -7.55
N LYS A 350 26.35 18.70 -8.65
CA LYS A 350 26.88 18.86 -10.02
C LYS A 350 28.40 18.65 -10.12
N GLU A 351 29.17 19.68 -10.44
CA GLU A 351 30.62 19.61 -10.61
C GLU A 351 31.35 19.30 -9.30
N VAL A 352 30.78 19.69 -8.17
CA VAL A 352 31.39 19.50 -6.84
C VAL A 352 31.40 18.02 -6.45
N LEU A 353 30.49 17.20 -6.98
CA LEU A 353 30.55 15.74 -6.80
C LEU A 353 31.82 15.14 -7.42
N LYS A 354 32.26 15.68 -8.57
CA LYS A 354 33.50 15.26 -9.21
C LYS A 354 34.72 15.68 -8.36
N ASP A 355 34.63 16.79 -7.63
CA ASP A 355 35.68 17.25 -6.70
C ASP A 355 35.76 16.38 -5.46
N TYR A 356 34.61 16.03 -4.90
CA TYR A 356 34.52 15.08 -3.80
C TYR A 356 35.13 13.72 -4.17
N ASN A 357 34.74 13.16 -5.32
CA ASN A 357 35.31 11.90 -5.79
C ASN A 357 36.82 11.99 -6.13
N ALA A 358 37.34 13.19 -6.40
CA ALA A 358 38.77 13.44 -6.66
C ALA A 358 39.59 13.71 -5.37
N GLY A 359 38.96 13.69 -4.19
CA GLY A 359 39.64 13.76 -2.90
C GLY A 359 39.45 15.06 -2.10
N LEU A 360 38.43 15.87 -2.40
CA LEU A 360 38.04 17.01 -1.55
C LEU A 360 37.75 16.53 -0.12
N LYS A 361 38.44 17.12 0.87
CA LYS A 361 38.25 16.76 2.27
C LYS A 361 37.15 17.60 2.91
N VAL A 362 36.14 16.92 3.43
CA VAL A 362 35.04 17.54 4.18
C VAL A 362 35.24 17.25 5.68
N PRO A 363 35.16 18.24 6.59
CA PRO A 363 35.31 18.03 8.04
C PRO A 363 34.38 16.94 8.60
N GLU A 364 34.86 16.08 9.49
CA GLU A 364 34.20 14.83 9.93
C GLU A 364 32.80 15.00 10.53
N ASP A 365 32.51 16.13 11.17
CA ASP A 365 31.24 16.47 11.80
C ASP A 365 30.21 17.07 10.84
N VAL A 366 30.60 17.43 9.62
CA VAL A 366 29.69 17.98 8.59
C VAL A 366 28.93 16.83 7.93
N THR A 367 27.59 16.92 7.93
CA THR A 367 26.73 15.98 7.22
C THR A 367 26.92 16.12 5.71
N ILE A 368 27.28 15.03 5.03
CA ILE A 368 27.33 15.01 3.56
C ILE A 368 25.97 14.60 3.01
N VAL A 369 25.40 15.42 2.14
CA VAL A 369 24.05 15.24 1.60
C VAL A 369 24.13 14.86 0.12
N TRP A 370 23.83 13.61 -0.21
CA TRP A 370 23.91 13.12 -1.58
C TRP A 370 22.72 13.60 -2.41
N PRO A 371 22.95 14.29 -3.53
CA PRO A 371 21.87 14.62 -4.43
C PRO A 371 21.46 13.40 -5.28
N ASP A 372 20.19 13.31 -5.60
CA ASP A 372 19.74 12.54 -6.76
C ASP A 372 20.13 13.22 -8.08
N ASP A 373 19.77 12.58 -9.19
CA ASP A 373 20.00 13.07 -10.54
C ASP A 373 18.91 14.02 -11.03
N ASN A 374 18.06 14.49 -10.12
CA ASN A 374 16.86 15.29 -10.34
C ASN A 374 15.66 14.55 -10.95
N PHE A 375 15.80 13.26 -11.25
CA PHE A 375 14.72 12.39 -11.76
C PHE A 375 14.39 11.26 -10.79
N GLY A 376 14.90 11.34 -9.56
CA GLY A 376 14.63 10.41 -8.49
C GLY A 376 15.63 9.27 -8.34
N TYR A 377 16.79 9.29 -9.02
CA TYR A 377 17.85 8.28 -8.84
C TYR A 377 19.04 8.87 -8.05
N VAL A 378 19.30 8.36 -6.85
CA VAL A 378 20.36 8.86 -5.96
C VAL A 378 21.72 8.59 -6.60
N ARG A 379 22.53 9.64 -6.82
CA ARG A 379 23.73 9.56 -7.67
C ARG A 379 24.93 8.86 -7.03
N ARG A 380 24.94 8.80 -5.70
CA ARG A 380 26.12 8.43 -4.92
C ARG A 380 25.70 7.88 -3.56
N TYR A 381 26.27 6.75 -3.17
CA TYR A 381 26.00 6.09 -1.88
C TYR A 381 27.28 5.91 -1.06
N ALA A 382 27.24 6.14 0.25
CA ALA A 382 28.44 6.16 1.06
C ALA A 382 29.25 4.84 1.05
N THR A 383 30.57 4.97 0.94
CA THR A 383 31.53 3.91 1.24
C THR A 383 31.44 3.48 2.72
N PRO A 384 31.96 2.29 3.08
CA PRO A 384 32.05 1.89 4.49
C PRO A 384 32.72 2.93 5.41
N GLN A 385 33.74 3.64 4.91
CA GLN A 385 34.44 4.69 5.66
C GLN A 385 33.56 5.94 5.83
N GLU A 386 32.88 6.37 4.77
CA GLU A 386 31.96 7.53 4.82
C GLU A 386 30.77 7.30 5.77
N ARG A 387 30.32 6.04 5.91
CA ARG A 387 29.26 5.68 6.88
C ARG A 387 29.67 5.84 8.33
N ALA A 388 30.97 5.88 8.63
CA ALA A 388 31.49 6.02 9.99
C ALA A 388 31.68 7.50 10.42
N ARG A 389 31.43 8.46 9.54
CA ARG A 389 31.62 9.89 9.80
C ARG A 389 30.66 10.37 10.90
N SER A 390 31.17 11.21 11.81
CA SER A 390 30.37 11.73 12.94
C SER A 390 29.22 12.63 12.51
N GLY A 391 29.36 13.38 11.42
CA GLY A 391 28.27 14.19 10.84
C GLY A 391 27.18 13.34 10.19
N GLY A 392 27.45 12.07 9.93
CA GLY A 392 26.59 11.18 9.18
C GLY A 392 26.31 11.69 7.77
N LEU A 393 25.21 11.21 7.20
CA LEU A 393 24.93 11.30 5.77
C LEU A 393 23.46 11.64 5.53
N GLY A 394 23.17 12.24 4.39
CA GLY A 394 21.82 12.67 4.00
C GLY A 394 21.54 12.52 2.53
N VAL A 395 20.32 12.87 2.12
CA VAL A 395 19.86 12.86 0.72
C VAL A 395 19.10 14.16 0.41
N TYR A 396 19.40 14.73 -0.76
CA TYR A 396 18.57 15.72 -1.43
C TYR A 396 17.87 15.05 -2.62
N TYR A 397 16.54 14.93 -2.57
CA TYR A 397 15.74 14.17 -3.52
C TYR A 397 14.75 15.07 -4.27
N HIS A 398 14.44 14.78 -5.53
CA HIS A 398 13.46 15.58 -6.28
C HIS A 398 12.09 14.87 -6.39
N LEU A 399 11.05 15.56 -5.90
CA LEU A 399 9.63 15.24 -6.13
C LEU A 399 8.99 16.19 -7.17
N SER A 400 9.75 17.20 -7.58
CA SER A 400 9.46 18.19 -8.63
C SER A 400 10.81 18.72 -9.14
N TYR A 401 10.90 19.07 -10.43
CA TYR A 401 12.16 19.59 -10.99
C TYR A 401 11.99 20.51 -12.20
N LEU A 402 12.53 21.73 -12.09
CA LEU A 402 12.79 22.63 -13.22
C LEU A 402 14.22 22.44 -13.77
N GLY A 403 14.34 21.67 -14.84
CA GLY A 403 15.63 21.55 -15.51
C GLY A 403 15.68 20.60 -16.69
N SER A 404 16.92 20.21 -17.00
CA SER A 404 17.28 19.41 -18.18
C SER A 404 17.28 17.91 -17.83
N PRO A 405 16.93 17.02 -18.76
CA PRO A 405 16.54 17.29 -20.16
C PRO A 405 15.17 17.94 -20.32
N LEU A 406 14.16 17.51 -19.55
CA LEU A 406 12.83 18.13 -19.50
C LEU A 406 12.40 18.30 -18.04
N SER A 407 11.65 19.36 -17.78
CA SER A 407 11.11 19.66 -16.46
C SER A 407 9.83 18.88 -16.20
N TRP A 408 9.55 18.63 -14.93
CA TRP A 408 8.32 17.98 -14.47
C TRP A 408 7.87 18.64 -13.17
N LEU A 409 6.81 19.44 -13.28
CA LEU A 409 6.42 20.46 -12.30
C LEU A 409 4.90 20.51 -12.08
N TRP A 410 4.12 19.82 -12.91
CA TRP A 410 2.70 20.11 -13.03
C TRP A 410 1.85 19.48 -11.92
N PHE A 411 2.15 18.23 -11.57
CA PHE A 411 1.52 17.45 -10.49
C PHE A 411 2.28 16.13 -10.28
N ASP A 412 1.89 15.39 -9.24
CA ASP A 412 2.46 14.07 -8.92
C ASP A 412 2.44 13.09 -10.11
N SER A 413 3.64 12.85 -10.63
CA SER A 413 3.97 11.94 -11.73
C SER A 413 5.15 11.02 -11.38
N GLN A 414 5.60 11.06 -10.13
CA GLN A 414 6.64 10.17 -9.60
C GLN A 414 5.98 8.98 -8.90
N SER A 415 6.49 7.77 -9.14
CA SER A 415 6.01 6.56 -8.45
C SER A 415 6.48 6.56 -7.00
N VAL A 416 5.57 6.36 -6.06
CA VAL A 416 5.93 6.14 -4.63
C VAL A 416 6.83 4.92 -4.47
N SER A 417 6.73 3.92 -5.35
CA SER A 417 7.61 2.74 -5.33
C SER A 417 9.05 3.07 -5.73
N LEU A 418 9.27 4.07 -6.61
CA LEU A 418 10.63 4.55 -6.92
C LEU A 418 11.21 5.34 -5.73
N VAL A 419 10.40 6.21 -5.11
CA VAL A 419 10.80 6.92 -3.88
C VAL A 419 11.22 5.91 -2.82
N TRP A 420 10.40 4.88 -2.57
CA TRP A 420 10.74 3.82 -1.62
C TRP A 420 12.04 3.11 -1.97
N SER A 421 12.19 2.64 -3.22
CA SER A 421 13.36 1.88 -3.66
C SER A 421 14.67 2.64 -3.46
N GLU A 422 14.70 3.94 -3.78
CA GLU A 422 15.92 4.75 -3.69
C GLU A 422 16.18 5.25 -2.26
N MET A 423 15.13 5.66 -1.54
CA MET A 423 15.28 6.21 -0.20
C MET A 423 15.58 5.14 0.86
N VAL A 424 14.96 3.94 0.77
CA VAL A 424 15.32 2.81 1.65
C VAL A 424 16.76 2.36 1.39
N ARG A 425 17.16 2.30 0.11
CA ARG A 425 18.56 2.02 -0.25
C ARG A 425 19.51 3.06 0.34
N ALA A 426 19.18 4.35 0.26
CA ALA A 426 20.00 5.40 0.88
C ALA A 426 20.06 5.26 2.42
N TYR A 427 18.94 4.94 3.07
CA TYR A 427 18.86 4.71 4.51
C TYR A 427 19.75 3.54 4.98
N GLU A 428 19.68 2.41 4.28
CA GLU A 428 20.47 1.22 4.54
C GLU A 428 21.97 1.48 4.32
N GLN A 429 22.31 2.36 3.35
CA GLN A 429 23.67 2.85 3.12
C GLN A 429 24.09 3.99 4.07
N GLY A 430 23.33 4.25 5.13
CA GLY A 430 23.74 5.12 6.25
C GLY A 430 23.29 6.58 6.13
N ALA A 431 22.52 6.96 5.11
CA ALA A 431 21.95 8.30 4.99
C ALA A 431 20.79 8.52 5.98
N ARG A 432 21.11 8.73 7.26
CA ARG A 432 20.14 8.83 8.38
C ARG A 432 20.10 10.19 9.07
N SER A 433 20.98 11.11 8.70
CA SER A 433 21.10 12.42 9.35
C SER A 433 20.13 13.45 8.77
N PHE A 434 19.99 13.54 7.45
CA PHE A 434 19.21 14.61 6.82
C PHE A 434 18.60 14.21 5.49
N TRP A 435 17.27 14.24 5.37
CA TRP A 435 16.55 14.08 4.11
C TRP A 435 15.76 15.34 3.80
N VAL A 436 15.90 15.84 2.57
CA VAL A 436 15.10 16.96 2.05
C VAL A 436 14.59 16.65 0.65
N GLY A 437 13.29 16.82 0.45
CA GLY A 437 12.63 16.65 -0.85
C GLY A 437 12.34 17.99 -1.52
N ASN A 438 12.74 18.20 -2.77
CA ASN A 438 12.24 19.30 -3.60
C ASN A 438 10.78 19.03 -3.94
N VAL A 439 9.87 19.80 -3.35
CA VAL A 439 8.42 19.65 -3.52
C VAL A 439 7.82 20.63 -4.52
N GLY A 440 8.67 21.40 -5.22
CA GLY A 440 8.21 22.46 -6.10
C GLY A 440 7.36 23.49 -5.34
N ASP A 441 6.17 23.74 -5.87
CA ASP A 441 5.13 24.59 -5.28
C ASP A 441 4.37 23.94 -4.10
N LEU A 442 4.79 22.75 -3.62
CA LEU A 442 4.08 21.86 -2.69
C LEU A 442 2.78 21.26 -3.28
N LYS A 443 1.91 22.10 -3.86
CA LYS A 443 0.75 21.66 -4.65
C LYS A 443 1.14 21.59 -6.14
N ALA A 444 0.82 20.56 -6.90
CA ALA A 444 0.01 19.38 -6.56
C ALA A 444 0.90 18.12 -6.36
N HIS A 445 1.81 18.19 -5.37
CA HIS A 445 2.75 17.14 -5.00
C HIS A 445 2.48 16.53 -3.61
N GLU A 446 1.23 16.60 -3.16
CA GLU A 446 0.83 16.19 -1.81
C GLU A 446 1.11 14.70 -1.54
N LEU A 447 0.80 13.83 -2.51
CA LEU A 447 0.92 12.37 -2.35
C LEU A 447 2.38 11.95 -2.20
N SER A 448 3.26 12.46 -3.06
CA SER A 448 4.68 12.12 -3.01
C SER A 448 5.40 12.79 -1.83
N THR A 449 4.99 14.01 -1.45
CA THR A 449 5.53 14.74 -0.30
C THR A 449 5.22 14.03 1.01
N GLU A 450 3.95 13.63 1.21
CA GLU A 450 3.57 12.88 2.41
C GLU A 450 4.32 11.54 2.46
N PHE A 451 4.35 10.79 1.35
CA PHE A 451 5.06 9.51 1.33
C PHE A 451 6.55 9.64 1.66
N PHE A 452 7.23 10.65 1.12
CA PHE A 452 8.64 10.90 1.40
C PHE A 452 8.90 11.19 2.89
N LEU A 453 8.05 12.00 3.52
CA LEU A 453 8.20 12.37 4.93
C LEU A 453 7.80 11.22 5.87
N ASP A 454 6.74 10.48 5.55
CA ASP A 454 6.34 9.28 6.30
C ASP A 454 7.44 8.21 6.23
N LEU A 455 8.01 8.00 5.05
CA LEU A 455 9.16 7.10 4.89
C LEU A 455 10.37 7.58 5.70
N ALA A 456 10.66 8.89 5.77
CA ALA A 456 11.75 9.42 6.58
C ALA A 456 11.55 9.19 8.09
N TRP A 457 10.29 9.11 8.55
CA TRP A 457 9.95 8.72 9.92
C TRP A 457 10.13 7.20 10.13
N ASN A 458 9.78 6.38 9.13
CA ASN A 458 9.61 4.93 9.25
C ASN A 458 10.70 4.06 8.58
N ALA A 459 11.75 4.64 8.00
CA ALA A 459 12.65 3.94 7.06
C ALA A 459 13.28 2.64 7.59
N ASP A 460 13.46 2.49 8.91
CA ASP A 460 14.02 1.30 9.56
C ASP A 460 13.05 0.13 9.71
N ARG A 461 11.76 0.34 9.44
CA ARG A 461 10.69 -0.64 9.66
C ARG A 461 9.78 -0.86 8.45
N THR A 462 10.17 -0.42 7.25
CA THR A 462 9.36 -0.57 6.03
C THR A 462 9.71 -1.83 5.22
N SER A 463 8.70 -2.39 4.54
CA SER A 463 8.82 -3.54 3.63
C SER A 463 8.55 -3.13 2.17
N PRO A 464 8.82 -3.99 1.17
CA PRO A 464 8.50 -3.72 -0.24
C PRO A 464 7.02 -3.43 -0.55
N GLU A 465 6.12 -3.81 0.35
CA GLU A 465 4.68 -3.59 0.24
C GLU A 465 4.25 -2.19 0.74
N ALA A 466 5.12 -1.50 1.48
CA ALA A 466 4.81 -0.20 2.09
C ALA A 466 4.27 0.86 1.12
N PRO A 467 4.75 1.01 -0.14
CA PRO A 467 4.20 2.00 -1.06
C PRO A 467 2.72 1.79 -1.36
N MET A 468 2.30 0.54 -1.60
CA MET A 468 0.90 0.24 -1.93
C MET A 468 0.00 0.35 -0.71
N GLN A 469 0.51 -0.05 0.46
CA GLN A 469 -0.19 0.11 1.73
C GLN A 469 -0.44 1.60 2.04
N PHE A 470 0.58 2.44 1.85
CA PHE A 470 0.46 3.89 2.01
C PHE A 470 -0.63 4.49 1.11
N LEU A 471 -0.65 4.15 -0.20
CA LEU A 471 -1.69 4.66 -1.11
C LEU A 471 -3.10 4.30 -0.61
N GLN A 472 -3.28 3.08 -0.11
CA GLN A 472 -4.56 2.62 0.42
C GLN A 472 -4.94 3.33 1.73
N ASP A 473 -4.00 3.48 2.65
CA ASP A 473 -4.24 4.11 3.95
C ASP A 473 -4.53 5.59 3.82
N MET A 474 -3.78 6.31 2.97
CA MET A 474 -4.05 7.72 2.66
C MET A 474 -5.43 7.89 2.02
N ALA A 475 -5.76 7.05 1.02
CA ALA A 475 -7.07 7.11 0.37
C ALA A 475 -8.23 6.82 1.34
N ALA A 476 -8.06 5.82 2.21
CA ALA A 476 -9.08 5.47 3.21
C ALA A 476 -9.25 6.59 4.25
N ARG A 477 -8.13 7.20 4.70
CA ARG A 477 -8.15 8.32 5.63
C ARG A 477 -8.89 9.53 5.05
N ASP A 478 -8.59 9.91 3.81
CA ASP A 478 -9.05 11.18 3.24
C ASP A 478 -10.42 11.07 2.54
N PHE A 479 -10.82 9.87 2.10
CA PHE A 479 -12.04 9.67 1.29
C PHE A 479 -13.00 8.58 1.79
N GLY A 480 -12.67 7.92 2.91
CA GLY A 480 -13.46 6.81 3.46
C GLY A 480 -12.93 5.44 3.06
N ALA A 481 -13.03 4.47 3.98
CA ALA A 481 -12.50 3.13 3.82
C ALA A 481 -13.15 2.38 2.64
N GLU A 482 -14.42 2.67 2.32
CA GLU A 482 -15.17 2.13 1.19
C GLU A 482 -14.58 2.52 -0.17
N HIS A 483 -13.84 3.63 -0.25
CA HIS A 483 -13.21 4.12 -1.46
C HIS A 483 -11.69 3.90 -1.50
N GLY A 484 -11.08 3.60 -0.36
CA GLY A 484 -9.62 3.51 -0.18
C GLY A 484 -8.91 2.66 -1.24
N LYS A 485 -9.37 1.42 -1.45
CA LYS A 485 -8.76 0.50 -2.43
C LYS A 485 -8.92 0.98 -3.88
N ALA A 486 -10.08 1.52 -4.24
CA ALA A 486 -10.35 1.96 -5.61
C ALA A 486 -9.53 3.21 -5.97
N ILE A 487 -9.41 4.17 -5.05
CA ILE A 487 -8.60 5.38 -5.24
C ILE A 487 -7.11 5.04 -5.27
N ALA A 488 -6.65 4.15 -4.38
CA ALA A 488 -5.25 3.67 -4.41
C ALA A 488 -4.90 3.01 -5.75
N ASP A 489 -5.81 2.21 -6.32
CA ASP A 489 -5.63 1.63 -7.65
C ASP A 489 -5.59 2.68 -8.77
N ILE A 490 -6.41 3.74 -8.69
CA ILE A 490 -6.38 4.89 -9.60
C ILE A 490 -5.00 5.59 -9.52
N TRP A 491 -4.52 5.91 -8.33
CA TRP A 491 -3.19 6.52 -8.14
C TRP A 491 -2.07 5.64 -8.66
N LYS A 492 -2.09 4.34 -8.33
CA LYS A 492 -1.10 3.37 -8.81
C LYS A 492 -1.03 3.32 -10.34
N ARG A 493 -2.18 3.19 -11.01
CA ARG A 493 -2.25 3.14 -12.49
C ARG A 493 -1.87 4.46 -13.15
N HIS A 494 -2.24 5.60 -12.55
CA HIS A 494 -1.80 6.92 -12.99
C HIS A 494 -0.28 7.07 -12.90
N GLN A 495 0.30 6.76 -11.74
CA GLN A 495 1.75 6.79 -11.53
C GLN A 495 2.49 5.81 -12.44
N HIS A 496 1.96 4.61 -12.68
CA HIS A 496 2.53 3.66 -13.64
C HIS A 496 2.63 4.27 -15.05
N LEU A 497 1.53 4.82 -15.58
CA LEU A 497 1.53 5.41 -16.92
C LEU A 497 2.43 6.65 -17.01
N ALA A 498 2.49 7.45 -15.94
CA ALA A 498 3.36 8.61 -15.84
C ALA A 498 4.84 8.23 -15.66
N PHE A 499 5.14 7.10 -15.02
CA PHE A 499 6.49 6.57 -14.84
C PHE A 499 7.12 6.23 -16.18
N ALA A 500 6.40 5.54 -17.08
CA ALA A 500 6.92 5.22 -18.41
C ALA A 500 7.27 6.49 -19.22
N ARG A 501 6.46 7.54 -19.10
CA ARG A 501 6.71 8.86 -19.70
C ARG A 501 5.79 9.89 -19.03
N LYS A 502 6.38 10.89 -18.35
CA LYS A 502 5.62 11.94 -17.64
C LYS A 502 4.79 12.79 -18.63
N PRO A 503 3.65 13.37 -18.21
CA PRO A 503 2.81 14.23 -19.07
C PRO A 503 3.57 15.39 -19.74
N GLU A 504 4.57 15.95 -19.08
CA GLU A 504 5.44 17.02 -19.58
C GLU A 504 6.49 16.49 -20.58
N HIS A 505 6.84 15.21 -20.47
CA HIS A 505 7.87 14.56 -21.29
C HIS A 505 7.31 13.96 -22.59
N LEU A 506 6.02 14.15 -22.89
CA LEU A 506 5.37 13.51 -24.04
C LEU A 506 5.96 13.97 -25.39
N GLN A 507 6.70 15.07 -25.44
CA GLN A 507 7.49 15.43 -26.61
C GLN A 507 8.81 14.65 -26.60
N TRP A 508 9.13 13.97 -27.70
CA TRP A 508 10.40 13.24 -27.82
C TRP A 508 11.59 14.18 -28.07
N HIS A 509 11.32 15.33 -28.68
CA HIS A 509 12.28 16.41 -28.87
C HIS A 509 12.15 17.50 -27.81
N LEU A 510 13.25 18.22 -27.57
CA LEU A 510 13.20 19.46 -26.79
C LEU A 510 12.57 20.57 -27.65
N SER A 511 11.87 21.49 -27.01
CA SER A 511 11.41 22.70 -27.69
C SER A 511 12.61 23.45 -28.26
N LEU A 512 12.52 23.88 -29.53
CA LEU A 512 13.58 24.44 -30.38
C LEU A 512 14.52 23.44 -31.08
N GLN A 513 14.35 22.12 -30.88
CA GLN A 513 15.01 21.10 -31.70
C GLN A 513 14.16 20.72 -32.92
N ASP A 514 14.80 20.05 -33.89
CA ASP A 514 14.09 19.45 -35.00
C ASP A 514 13.12 18.38 -34.48
N TYR A 515 11.89 18.45 -34.99
CA TYR A 515 10.85 17.47 -34.68
C TYR A 515 11.31 16.06 -35.02
N HIS A 516 11.18 15.15 -34.06
CA HIS A 516 11.22 13.72 -34.30
C HIS A 516 9.99 13.04 -33.67
N PRO A 517 9.34 12.13 -34.40
CA PRO A 517 8.15 11.42 -33.94
C PRO A 517 8.44 10.52 -32.75
N THR A 518 7.39 10.18 -32.00
CA THR A 518 7.52 9.20 -30.92
C THR A 518 7.94 7.84 -31.48
N GLU A 519 8.68 7.10 -30.67
CA GLU A 519 9.08 5.72 -30.96
C GLU A 519 7.92 4.73 -30.83
N LEU A 520 6.80 5.14 -30.19
CA LEU A 520 5.61 4.32 -30.06
C LEU A 520 4.98 4.03 -31.43
N THR A 521 4.58 2.78 -31.61
CA THR A 521 3.72 2.32 -32.69
C THR A 521 2.30 2.89 -32.55
N ASP A 522 1.51 2.82 -33.62
CA ASP A 522 0.10 3.27 -33.56
C ASP A 522 -0.69 2.46 -32.52
N ALA A 523 -0.41 1.16 -32.38
CA ALA A 523 -1.05 0.28 -31.41
C ALA A 523 -0.68 0.63 -29.96
N GLU A 524 0.58 0.89 -29.66
CA GLU A 524 1.02 1.34 -28.32
C GLU A 524 0.40 2.69 -27.96
N ILE A 525 0.30 3.61 -28.91
CA ILE A 525 -0.41 4.88 -28.73
C ILE A 525 -1.87 4.61 -28.37
N GLU A 526 -2.58 3.79 -29.15
CA GLU A 526 -3.98 3.49 -28.92
C GLU A 526 -4.22 2.80 -27.57
N GLN A 527 -3.38 1.83 -27.20
CA GLN A 527 -3.42 1.16 -25.89
C GLN A 527 -3.21 2.15 -24.74
N ARG A 528 -2.22 3.05 -24.85
CA ARG A 528 -1.98 4.07 -23.83
C ARG A 528 -3.16 5.03 -23.69
N LEU A 529 -3.77 5.46 -24.81
CA LEU A 529 -4.95 6.32 -24.79
C LEU A 529 -6.16 5.60 -24.17
N GLN A 530 -6.36 4.31 -24.46
CA GLN A 530 -7.40 3.49 -23.85
C GLN A 530 -7.18 3.31 -22.33
N ALA A 531 -5.94 3.11 -21.89
CA ALA A 531 -5.61 3.00 -20.47
C ALA A 531 -5.97 4.29 -19.69
N TYR A 532 -5.66 5.46 -20.25
CA TYR A 532 -6.10 6.74 -19.68
C TYR A 532 -7.61 6.94 -19.75
N GLN A 533 -8.28 6.50 -20.82
CA GLN A 533 -9.74 6.57 -20.90
C GLN A 533 -10.40 5.69 -19.82
N LYS A 534 -9.85 4.51 -19.54
CA LYS A 534 -10.32 3.66 -18.46
C LYS A 534 -10.10 4.33 -17.10
N LEU A 535 -8.92 4.93 -16.88
CA LEU A 535 -8.66 5.72 -15.67
C LEU A 535 -9.68 6.86 -15.50
N GLU A 536 -9.95 7.66 -16.53
CA GLU A 536 -10.96 8.73 -16.46
C GLU A 536 -12.36 8.16 -16.09
N SER A 537 -12.71 6.98 -16.62
CA SER A 537 -14.01 6.34 -16.36
C SER A 537 -14.12 5.82 -14.93
N ASP A 538 -13.10 5.11 -14.44
CA ASP A 538 -13.06 4.60 -13.07
C ASP A 538 -13.06 5.76 -12.07
N THR A 539 -12.30 6.83 -12.34
CA THR A 539 -12.28 8.04 -11.51
C THR A 539 -13.64 8.74 -11.51
N ALA A 540 -14.33 8.83 -12.65
CA ALA A 540 -15.67 9.41 -12.73
C ALA A 540 -16.71 8.59 -11.96
N GLN A 541 -16.57 7.27 -11.94
CA GLN A 541 -17.43 6.39 -11.14
C GLN A 541 -17.30 6.73 -9.65
N ILE A 542 -16.08 6.85 -9.12
CA ILE A 542 -15.85 7.24 -7.72
C ILE A 542 -16.34 8.67 -7.45
N ALA A 543 -16.07 9.61 -8.37
CA ALA A 543 -16.55 10.99 -8.25
C ALA A 543 -18.08 11.09 -8.04
N SER A 544 -18.83 10.13 -8.59
CA SER A 544 -20.30 10.07 -8.45
C SER A 544 -20.78 9.60 -7.06
N SER A 545 -19.98 8.80 -6.35
CA SER A 545 -20.31 8.28 -5.01
C SER A 545 -19.67 9.07 -3.87
N ILE A 546 -18.63 9.88 -4.14
CA ILE A 546 -17.94 10.69 -3.14
C ILE A 546 -18.90 11.69 -2.46
N ALA A 547 -18.82 11.74 -1.13
CA ALA A 547 -19.58 12.65 -0.30
C ALA A 547 -19.38 14.12 -0.76
N PRO A 548 -20.43 14.96 -0.78
CA PRO A 548 -20.32 16.34 -1.27
C PRO A 548 -19.21 17.16 -0.61
N ALA A 549 -18.97 16.96 0.68
CA ALA A 549 -17.92 17.64 1.43
C ALA A 549 -16.49 17.25 1.02
N ALA A 550 -16.29 16.05 0.45
CA ALA A 550 -14.98 15.58 0.01
C ALA A 550 -14.71 15.83 -1.49
N ARG A 551 -15.66 16.44 -2.23
CA ARG A 551 -15.53 16.63 -3.68
C ARG A 551 -14.39 17.54 -4.08
N ASP A 552 -14.11 18.58 -3.29
CA ASP A 552 -12.98 19.48 -3.56
C ASP A 552 -11.65 18.77 -3.33
N ALA A 553 -11.52 18.03 -2.22
CA ALA A 553 -10.36 17.17 -1.96
C ALA A 553 -10.16 16.10 -3.04
N PHE A 554 -11.22 15.41 -3.42
CA PHE A 554 -11.18 14.37 -4.45
C PHE A 554 -10.79 14.96 -5.81
N TYR A 555 -11.35 16.12 -6.16
CA TYR A 555 -11.02 16.78 -7.42
C TYR A 555 -9.53 17.11 -7.50
N GLN A 556 -8.95 17.65 -6.43
CA GLN A 556 -7.57 18.12 -6.47
C GLN A 556 -6.53 17.00 -6.28
N LEU A 557 -6.80 15.99 -5.45
CA LEU A 557 -5.87 14.90 -5.14
C LEU A 557 -5.98 13.71 -6.10
N VAL A 558 -7.14 13.53 -6.77
CA VAL A 558 -7.40 12.34 -7.61
C VAL A 558 -7.83 12.73 -9.02
N GLU A 559 -8.92 13.50 -9.16
CA GLU A 559 -9.56 13.72 -10.46
C GLU A 559 -8.71 14.56 -11.41
N TYR A 560 -8.16 15.67 -10.92
CA TYR A 560 -7.42 16.62 -11.72
C TYR A 560 -6.14 15.99 -12.32
N PRO A 561 -5.22 15.37 -11.54
CA PRO A 561 -4.03 14.74 -12.10
C PRO A 561 -4.36 13.71 -13.19
N VAL A 562 -5.38 12.87 -12.96
CA VAL A 562 -5.81 11.84 -13.93
C VAL A 562 -6.34 12.47 -15.23
N ARG A 563 -7.28 13.40 -15.14
CA ARG A 563 -7.90 14.02 -16.32
C ARG A 563 -6.94 14.92 -17.08
N ALA A 564 -6.06 15.62 -16.36
CA ALA A 564 -5.03 16.46 -16.93
C ALA A 564 -3.97 15.64 -17.68
N ALA A 565 -3.49 14.53 -17.10
CA ALA A 565 -2.60 13.58 -17.77
C ALA A 565 -3.27 12.93 -18.98
N ALA A 566 -4.52 12.49 -18.86
CA ALA A 566 -5.27 11.93 -19.99
C ALA A 566 -5.40 12.94 -21.15
N ALA A 567 -5.74 14.19 -20.85
CA ALA A 567 -5.81 15.26 -21.84
C ALA A 567 -4.45 15.58 -22.48
N ALA A 568 -3.34 15.56 -21.72
CA ALA A 568 -2.00 15.76 -22.26
C ALA A 568 -1.60 14.64 -23.24
N ASN A 569 -1.88 13.38 -22.89
CA ASN A 569 -1.64 12.22 -23.74
C ASN A 569 -2.49 12.28 -25.02
N GLN A 570 -3.79 12.57 -24.90
CA GLN A 570 -4.68 12.76 -26.06
C GLN A 570 -4.19 13.89 -26.96
N ARG A 571 -3.85 15.05 -26.39
CA ARG A 571 -3.35 16.21 -27.12
C ARG A 571 -2.13 15.86 -27.97
N TYR A 572 -1.13 15.19 -27.39
CA TYR A 572 0.10 14.87 -28.11
C TYR A 572 -0.10 13.73 -29.11
N PHE A 573 -0.60 12.59 -28.65
CA PHE A 573 -0.62 11.38 -29.46
C PHE A 573 -1.71 11.37 -30.54
N LEU A 574 -2.86 12.01 -30.32
CA LEU A 574 -3.86 12.16 -31.40
C LEU A 574 -3.34 13.11 -32.49
N ALA A 575 -2.57 14.14 -32.13
CA ALA A 575 -1.93 15.02 -33.12
C ALA A 575 -0.87 14.25 -33.94
N GLU A 576 -0.14 13.35 -33.31
CA GLU A 576 0.79 12.47 -34.01
C GLU A 576 0.09 11.44 -34.91
N LEU A 577 -0.92 10.72 -34.40
CA LEU A 577 -1.73 9.79 -35.20
C LEU A 577 -2.38 10.51 -36.37
N ALA A 578 -2.93 11.71 -36.19
CA ALA A 578 -3.50 12.50 -37.27
C ALA A 578 -2.48 12.82 -38.36
N ARG A 579 -1.23 13.16 -38.00
CA ARG A 579 -0.15 13.39 -38.96
C ARG A 579 0.27 12.10 -39.68
N ARG A 580 0.35 10.97 -38.99
CA ARG A 580 0.60 9.64 -39.58
C ARG A 580 -0.51 9.24 -40.55
N GLN A 581 -1.78 9.38 -40.14
CA GLN A 581 -2.97 9.17 -40.97
C GLN A 581 -2.94 10.07 -42.21
N LYS A 582 -2.60 11.36 -42.06
CA LYS A 582 -2.47 12.30 -43.19
C LYS A 582 -1.36 11.90 -44.15
N ALA A 583 -0.20 11.47 -43.62
CA ALA A 583 0.92 10.98 -44.42
C ALA A 583 0.54 9.74 -45.25
N ARG A 584 -0.34 8.88 -44.71
CA ARG A 584 -0.92 7.71 -45.40
C ARG A 584 -2.15 8.02 -46.28
N GLY A 585 -2.63 9.26 -46.33
CA GLY A 585 -3.81 9.65 -47.09
C GLY A 585 -5.15 9.20 -46.49
N ALA A 586 -5.20 8.87 -45.19
CA ALA A 586 -6.42 8.40 -44.53
C ALA A 586 -7.44 9.56 -44.31
N PRO A 587 -8.74 9.33 -44.58
CA PRO A 587 -9.77 10.37 -44.45
C PRO A 587 -10.07 10.77 -43.01
N ALA A 588 -9.70 9.94 -42.02
CA ALA A 588 -9.93 10.22 -40.60
C ALA A 588 -9.01 11.32 -40.01
N ALA A 589 -7.90 11.68 -40.69
CA ALA A 589 -6.88 12.58 -40.16
C ALA A 589 -7.42 13.94 -39.61
N PRO A 590 -8.35 14.65 -40.28
CA PRO A 590 -8.89 15.90 -39.75
C PRO A 590 -9.69 15.72 -38.45
N ALA A 591 -10.46 14.63 -38.33
CA ALA A 591 -11.26 14.36 -37.15
C ALA A 591 -10.36 14.01 -35.94
N THR A 592 -9.34 13.18 -36.15
CA THR A 592 -8.32 12.85 -35.13
C THR A 592 -7.59 14.11 -34.67
N PHE A 593 -7.24 15.02 -35.58
CA PHE A 593 -6.58 16.29 -35.23
C PHE A 593 -7.49 17.21 -34.41
N ALA A 594 -8.78 17.32 -34.78
CA ALA A 594 -9.75 18.11 -34.02
C ALA A 594 -9.93 17.58 -32.59
N ALA A 595 -9.85 16.27 -32.37
CA ALA A 595 -9.86 15.68 -31.03
C ALA A 595 -8.62 16.07 -30.21
N ALA A 596 -7.44 16.17 -30.85
CA ALA A 596 -6.23 16.69 -30.20
C ALA A 596 -6.39 18.17 -29.76
N GLU A 597 -7.02 19.01 -30.59
CA GLU A 597 -7.32 20.41 -30.26
C GLU A 597 -8.33 20.52 -29.10
N GLN A 598 -9.33 19.63 -29.06
CA GLN A 598 -10.28 19.55 -27.94
C GLN A 598 -9.58 19.16 -26.64
N ALA A 599 -8.63 18.21 -26.70
CA ALA A 599 -7.84 17.82 -25.54
C ALA A 599 -6.98 18.98 -25.00
N ALA A 600 -6.40 19.81 -25.89
CA ALA A 600 -5.69 21.03 -25.48
C ALA A 600 -6.61 22.02 -24.73
N LYS A 601 -7.83 22.26 -25.23
CA LYS A 601 -8.83 23.10 -24.54
C LYS A 601 -9.29 22.50 -23.22
N ARG A 602 -9.32 21.16 -23.12
CA ARG A 602 -9.68 20.45 -21.88
C ARG A 602 -8.65 20.69 -20.78
N ILE A 603 -7.35 20.72 -21.10
CA ILE A 603 -6.29 21.09 -20.14
C ILE A 603 -6.56 22.49 -19.57
N GLU A 604 -6.76 23.49 -20.43
CA GLU A 604 -7.05 24.87 -20.00
C GLU A 604 -8.30 24.95 -19.11
N SER A 605 -9.34 24.17 -19.45
CA SER A 605 -10.58 24.10 -18.69
C SER A 605 -10.38 23.51 -17.30
N LEU A 606 -9.64 22.41 -17.19
CA LEU A 606 -9.36 21.73 -15.92
C LEU A 606 -8.54 22.64 -15.00
N THR A 607 -7.49 23.26 -15.52
CA THR A 607 -6.64 24.19 -14.76
C THR A 607 -7.41 25.44 -14.33
N ARG A 608 -8.30 25.97 -15.17
CA ARG A 608 -9.18 27.08 -14.79
C ARG A 608 -10.10 26.70 -13.64
N ARG A 609 -10.75 25.52 -13.70
CA ARG A 609 -11.61 25.02 -12.61
C ARG A 609 -10.83 24.90 -11.30
N TYR A 610 -9.63 24.31 -11.34
CA TYR A 610 -8.76 24.18 -10.17
C TYR A 610 -8.46 25.55 -9.56
N ASN A 611 -8.07 26.53 -10.37
CA ASN A 611 -7.69 27.85 -9.85
C ASN A 611 -8.89 28.71 -9.42
N ARG A 612 -10.00 28.70 -10.17
CA ARG A 612 -11.06 29.73 -10.03
C ARG A 612 -12.35 29.24 -9.41
N GLU A 613 -12.59 27.94 -9.37
CA GLU A 613 -13.88 27.35 -8.97
C GLU A 613 -13.74 26.46 -7.74
N LEU A 614 -12.68 25.64 -7.69
CA LEU A 614 -12.38 24.74 -6.57
C LEU A 614 -12.31 25.49 -5.24
N ALA A 615 -13.00 24.99 -4.21
CA ALA A 615 -13.01 25.58 -2.86
C ALA A 615 -13.28 27.10 -2.89
N ALA A 616 -14.22 27.54 -3.73
CA ALA A 616 -14.56 28.95 -3.96
C ALA A 616 -13.37 29.83 -4.38
N GLY A 617 -12.45 29.28 -5.18
CA GLY A 617 -11.29 30.01 -5.69
C GLY A 617 -10.12 30.12 -4.70
N LYS A 618 -10.13 29.33 -3.61
CA LYS A 618 -9.04 29.29 -2.62
C LYS A 618 -7.66 29.13 -3.24
N TRP A 619 -7.58 28.37 -4.34
CA TRP A 619 -6.35 27.97 -5.00
C TRP A 619 -6.01 28.80 -6.25
N GLN A 620 -6.53 30.03 -6.34
CA GLN A 620 -6.30 30.89 -7.50
C GLN A 620 -4.80 31.21 -7.69
N HIS A 621 -4.29 30.88 -8.88
CA HIS A 621 -2.90 31.02 -9.32
C HIS A 621 -1.93 29.92 -8.86
N ILE A 622 -2.38 28.88 -8.15
CA ILE A 622 -1.48 27.82 -7.68
C ILE A 622 -1.04 26.86 -8.79
N LEU A 623 -1.82 26.71 -9.87
CA LEU A 623 -1.48 25.82 -11.00
C LEU A 623 -1.40 26.56 -12.33
N THR A 624 -0.40 26.21 -13.13
CA THR A 624 -0.27 26.62 -14.53
C THR A 624 -0.39 25.44 -15.49
N ASN A 625 -0.76 25.69 -16.75
CA ASN A 625 -0.86 24.63 -17.76
C ASN A 625 0.54 24.07 -18.06
N GLY A 626 0.83 22.84 -17.63
CA GLY A 626 2.14 22.21 -17.83
C GLY A 626 3.23 22.64 -16.84
N GLY A 627 2.87 23.29 -15.73
CA GLY A 627 3.78 23.58 -14.61
C GLY A 627 4.70 24.80 -14.76
N VAL A 628 4.66 25.51 -15.89
CA VAL A 628 5.54 26.67 -16.18
C VAL A 628 4.78 27.81 -16.88
N SER A 629 5.17 29.06 -16.64
CA SER A 629 4.60 30.25 -17.34
C SER A 629 4.87 30.21 -18.84
N PRO A 630 3.87 30.36 -19.75
CA PRO A 630 4.05 30.28 -21.20
C PRO A 630 5.05 31.27 -21.81
N LYS A 631 5.46 32.30 -21.05
CA LYS A 631 6.40 33.35 -21.50
C LYS A 631 7.85 33.08 -21.08
N ASP A 632 8.05 32.20 -20.10
CA ASP A 632 9.34 31.94 -19.47
C ASP A 632 9.80 30.51 -19.80
N TRP A 633 11.11 30.32 -19.96
CA TRP A 633 11.73 29.01 -20.18
C TRP A 633 11.13 28.19 -21.33
N LEU A 634 10.95 28.81 -22.51
CA LEU A 634 10.32 28.23 -23.71
C LEU A 634 10.79 26.81 -24.08
N ARG A 635 12.05 26.46 -23.76
CA ARG A 635 12.61 25.11 -24.02
C ARG A 635 11.92 23.98 -23.24
N PHE A 636 11.18 24.30 -22.18
CA PHE A 636 10.47 23.35 -21.31
C PHE A 636 8.95 23.46 -21.44
N GLN A 637 8.47 24.30 -22.35
CA GLN A 637 7.04 24.48 -22.62
C GLN A 637 6.55 23.44 -23.64
N PRO A 638 5.32 22.92 -23.49
CA PRO A 638 4.68 22.16 -24.56
C PRO A 638 4.56 23.00 -25.82
N GLU A 639 5.14 22.56 -26.94
CA GLU A 639 5.02 23.31 -28.20
C GLU A 639 3.56 23.45 -28.64
N PRO A 640 3.14 24.58 -29.24
CA PRO A 640 1.82 24.70 -29.86
C PRO A 640 1.53 23.54 -30.81
N LEU A 641 0.26 23.09 -30.88
CA LEU A 641 -0.12 22.03 -31.81
C LEU A 641 0.21 22.46 -33.25
N PRO A 642 1.11 21.76 -33.96
CA PRO A 642 1.46 22.13 -35.32
C PRO A 642 0.28 21.83 -36.26
N PRO A 643 0.06 22.61 -37.33
CA PRO A 643 -1.06 22.40 -38.24
C PRO A 643 -1.00 21.02 -38.89
N LEU A 644 -2.17 20.43 -39.19
CA LEU A 644 -2.26 19.14 -39.86
C LEU A 644 -1.51 19.17 -41.20
N GLY A 645 -0.48 18.32 -41.33
CA GLY A 645 0.40 18.27 -42.50
C GLY A 645 1.77 18.93 -42.31
N ALA A 646 2.04 19.56 -41.17
CA ALA A 646 3.40 19.95 -40.78
C ALA A 646 4.33 18.73 -40.69
N GLN A 647 5.62 18.94 -41.00
CA GLN A 647 6.68 17.91 -40.95
C GLN A 647 6.36 16.62 -41.74
N GLN A 648 5.54 16.71 -42.80
CA GLN A 648 5.05 15.54 -43.54
C GLN A 648 6.16 14.64 -44.08
N LYS A 649 7.30 15.21 -44.48
CA LYS A 649 8.46 14.45 -44.97
C LYS A 649 9.02 13.55 -43.86
N THR A 650 9.38 14.14 -42.71
CA THR A 650 9.89 13.43 -41.53
C THR A 650 8.92 12.35 -41.04
N VAL A 651 7.61 12.66 -40.98
CA VAL A 651 6.59 11.68 -40.60
C VAL A 651 6.50 10.53 -41.62
N LYS A 652 6.57 10.81 -42.92
CA LYS A 652 6.58 9.75 -43.95
C LYS A 652 7.82 8.85 -43.82
N GLU A 653 8.97 9.43 -43.52
CA GLU A 653 10.24 8.72 -43.35
C GLU A 653 10.24 7.84 -42.08
N SER A 654 9.49 8.22 -41.03
CA SER A 654 9.38 7.44 -39.79
C SER A 654 8.34 6.31 -39.84
N LEU A 655 7.44 6.31 -40.81
CA LEU A 655 6.44 5.28 -41.01
C LEU A 655 7.10 4.00 -41.56
N LYS A 656 7.68 3.19 -40.68
CA LYS A 656 8.04 1.79 -41.01
C LYS A 656 6.79 1.05 -41.54
N PRO A 657 6.91 0.11 -42.48
CA PRO A 657 5.75 -0.63 -42.99
C PRO A 657 5.03 -1.34 -41.85
N ALA A 658 3.70 -1.14 -41.78
CA ALA A 658 2.85 -1.71 -40.74
C ALA A 658 2.85 -3.24 -40.82
N ILE A 659 3.22 -3.90 -39.71
CA ILE A 659 2.97 -5.33 -39.52
C ILE A 659 1.59 -5.43 -38.86
N ASN A 660 0.65 -6.10 -39.52
CA ASN A 660 -0.66 -6.40 -38.95
C ASN A 660 -0.46 -7.17 -37.64
N SER A 661 -0.83 -6.56 -36.51
CA SER A 661 -1.04 -7.29 -35.27
C SER A 661 -2.28 -8.15 -35.46
N ARG A 662 -2.08 -9.44 -35.79
CA ARG A 662 -3.14 -10.42 -35.59
C ARG A 662 -3.30 -10.60 -34.07
N ASP A 663 -4.55 -10.71 -33.64
CA ASP A 663 -4.91 -11.13 -32.30
C ASP A 663 -4.09 -12.36 -31.88
N LEU A 664 -3.70 -12.40 -30.60
CA LEU A 664 -3.04 -13.52 -29.91
C LEU A 664 -3.88 -14.83 -29.88
N SER A 665 -4.95 -14.93 -30.68
CA SER A 665 -5.84 -16.09 -30.73
C SER A 665 -5.38 -17.10 -31.79
N THR A 666 -4.36 -17.88 -31.44
CA THR A 666 -4.20 -19.35 -31.63
C THR A 666 -2.74 -19.73 -31.35
N ALA A 667 -2.19 -19.27 -30.22
CA ALA A 667 -0.94 -19.85 -29.72
C ALA A 667 -1.21 -21.32 -29.39
N GLN A 668 -0.44 -22.25 -29.96
CA GLN A 668 -0.29 -23.59 -29.40
C GLN A 668 0.50 -23.45 -28.10
N ILE A 669 -0.15 -22.95 -27.05
CA ILE A 669 0.38 -23.05 -25.69
C ILE A 669 0.71 -24.54 -25.50
N PRO A 670 1.94 -24.90 -25.10
CA PRO A 670 2.29 -26.29 -24.87
C PRO A 670 1.29 -26.94 -23.91
N SER A 671 0.87 -28.17 -24.20
CA SER A 671 -0.16 -28.84 -23.39
C SER A 671 0.27 -29.07 -21.94
N ASP A 672 1.57 -29.08 -21.67
CA ASP A 672 2.16 -29.24 -20.34
C ASP A 672 2.60 -27.90 -19.69
N ALA A 673 2.19 -26.76 -20.26
CA ALA A 673 2.47 -25.44 -19.72
C ALA A 673 1.64 -25.16 -18.46
N ARG A 674 2.28 -24.56 -17.46
CA ARG A 674 1.64 -24.19 -16.17
C ARG A 674 1.24 -22.72 -16.20
N VAL A 675 0.21 -22.37 -15.42
CA VAL A 675 -0.10 -20.96 -15.17
C VAL A 675 1.14 -20.27 -14.60
N GLY A 676 1.54 -19.17 -15.22
CA GLY A 676 2.75 -18.43 -14.88
C GLY A 676 4.00 -18.80 -15.69
N ASP A 677 4.01 -19.91 -16.41
CA ASP A 677 5.07 -20.21 -17.40
C ASP A 677 5.00 -19.23 -18.57
N PHE A 678 6.07 -19.15 -19.35
CA PHE A 678 6.15 -18.33 -20.55
C PHE A 678 6.30 -19.20 -21.81
N PHE A 679 5.99 -18.65 -22.98
CA PHE A 679 6.16 -19.36 -24.25
C PHE A 679 6.65 -18.43 -25.35
N GLU A 680 7.30 -19.02 -26.35
CA GLU A 680 7.70 -18.31 -27.56
C GLU A 680 6.48 -18.00 -28.43
N PHE A 681 6.34 -16.74 -28.81
CA PHE A 681 5.32 -16.27 -29.75
C PHE A 681 5.94 -15.31 -30.76
N GLU A 682 5.74 -15.58 -32.06
CA GLU A 682 6.33 -14.80 -33.15
C GLU A 682 7.86 -14.59 -33.02
N GLY A 683 8.60 -15.59 -32.54
CA GLY A 683 10.05 -15.54 -32.40
C GLY A 683 10.54 -14.74 -31.18
N VAL A 684 9.68 -14.45 -30.20
CA VAL A 684 10.09 -13.83 -28.93
C VAL A 684 9.45 -14.51 -27.72
N VAL A 685 10.15 -14.51 -26.59
CA VAL A 685 9.60 -14.78 -25.26
C VAL A 685 9.71 -13.48 -24.46
N SER A 686 8.61 -12.99 -23.89
CA SER A 686 8.55 -11.71 -23.19
C SER A 686 8.11 -11.92 -21.74
N ILE A 687 8.94 -11.49 -20.79
CA ILE A 687 8.84 -11.83 -19.36
C ILE A 687 8.95 -10.55 -18.54
N ASN A 688 7.91 -10.18 -17.79
CA ASN A 688 8.06 -9.11 -16.79
C ASN A 688 8.80 -9.67 -15.57
N ALA A 689 9.80 -8.96 -15.06
CA ALA A 689 10.72 -9.53 -14.07
C ALA A 689 10.03 -9.87 -12.72
N GLY A 690 8.94 -9.19 -12.38
CA GLY A 690 8.13 -9.52 -11.20
C GLY A 690 7.38 -10.84 -11.27
N HIS A 691 7.26 -11.45 -12.46
CA HIS A 691 6.50 -12.68 -12.69
C HIS A 691 7.40 -13.92 -12.75
N PHE A 692 8.30 -14.08 -11.80
CA PHE A 692 9.15 -15.27 -11.72
C PHE A 692 8.36 -16.53 -11.32
N THR A 693 8.86 -17.68 -11.75
CA THR A 693 8.27 -19.02 -11.51
C THR A 693 8.86 -19.73 -10.29
N ALA A 694 10.07 -19.34 -9.86
CA ALA A 694 10.69 -19.79 -8.62
C ALA A 694 11.70 -18.76 -8.10
N ARG A 695 11.99 -18.82 -6.80
CA ARG A 695 12.96 -17.96 -6.10
C ARG A 695 13.75 -18.75 -5.08
N GLU A 696 15.04 -18.50 -5.06
CA GLU A 696 15.98 -19.00 -4.06
C GLU A 696 16.68 -17.80 -3.41
N ASP A 697 16.54 -17.69 -2.09
CA ASP A 697 17.20 -16.67 -1.27
C ASP A 697 18.41 -17.29 -0.56
N ASN A 698 19.31 -16.45 -0.05
CA ASN A 698 20.29 -16.86 0.95
C ASN A 698 19.84 -16.40 2.35
N ALA A 699 20.61 -16.76 3.39
CA ALA A 699 20.26 -16.45 4.78
C ALA A 699 20.22 -14.93 5.08
N GLU A 700 20.91 -14.11 4.29
CA GLU A 700 21.04 -12.66 4.49
C GLU A 700 20.03 -11.86 3.66
N GLY A 701 19.49 -12.42 2.57
CA GLY A 701 18.56 -11.73 1.68
C GLY A 701 18.40 -12.36 0.29
N GLY A 702 17.72 -11.64 -0.59
CA GLY A 702 17.48 -12.10 -1.96
C GLY A 702 16.63 -11.15 -2.79
N TRP A 703 16.23 -11.61 -3.97
CA TRP A 703 15.44 -10.83 -4.91
C TRP A 703 13.98 -10.65 -4.42
N ARG A 704 13.41 -9.46 -4.60
CA ARG A 704 12.01 -9.15 -4.28
C ARG A 704 11.38 -8.39 -5.44
N SER A 705 10.13 -8.69 -5.76
CA SER A 705 9.31 -7.84 -6.63
C SER A 705 8.76 -6.67 -5.83
N VAL A 706 8.71 -5.50 -6.46
CA VAL A 706 8.19 -4.26 -5.87
C VAL A 706 7.03 -3.79 -6.74
N GLU A 707 5.81 -3.88 -6.23
CA GLU A 707 4.61 -3.43 -6.95
C GLU A 707 4.66 -1.91 -7.19
N GLY A 708 4.27 -1.48 -8.39
CA GLY A 708 4.29 -0.08 -8.81
C GLY A 708 5.66 0.45 -9.27
N LEU A 709 6.71 -0.39 -9.24
CA LEU A 709 8.06 -0.02 -9.70
C LEU A 709 8.30 -0.48 -11.15
N GLY A 710 8.96 0.37 -11.94
CA GLY A 710 9.31 0.07 -13.33
C GLY A 710 8.13 0.21 -14.30
N ARG A 711 8.40 0.05 -15.60
CA ARG A 711 7.39 0.19 -16.65
C ARG A 711 6.46 -1.02 -16.76
N THR A 712 6.83 -2.16 -16.17
CA THR A 712 5.91 -3.29 -16.02
C THR A 712 5.00 -3.13 -14.80
N GLY A 713 5.35 -2.22 -13.87
CA GLY A 713 4.69 -2.05 -12.58
C GLY A 713 5.03 -3.14 -11.56
N SER A 714 6.05 -3.96 -11.78
CA SER A 714 6.48 -5.02 -10.85
C SER A 714 7.98 -5.37 -10.97
N ALA A 715 8.86 -4.37 -11.07
CA ALA A 715 10.30 -4.61 -11.15
C ALA A 715 10.87 -5.34 -9.92
N VAL A 716 12.03 -6.00 -10.08
CA VAL A 716 12.70 -6.77 -9.02
C VAL A 716 14.05 -6.16 -8.63
N THR A 717 14.37 -6.22 -7.34
CA THR A 717 15.65 -5.76 -6.77
C THR A 717 16.13 -6.70 -5.66
N LEU A 718 17.45 -6.72 -5.40
CA LEU A 718 18.02 -7.41 -4.24
C LEU A 718 17.77 -6.62 -2.95
N LEU A 719 17.33 -7.31 -1.90
CA LEU A 719 17.16 -6.75 -0.55
C LEU A 719 17.79 -7.67 0.52
N PRO A 720 18.37 -7.11 1.60
CA PRO A 720 18.59 -5.66 1.79
C PRO A 720 19.63 -5.12 0.79
N SER A 721 19.65 -3.80 0.54
CA SER A 721 20.61 -3.20 -0.41
C SER A 721 22.07 -3.26 0.05
N THR A 722 22.29 -3.62 1.31
CA THR A 722 23.61 -3.90 1.90
C THR A 722 24.10 -5.32 1.67
N LEU A 723 23.28 -6.19 1.04
CA LEU A 723 23.61 -7.58 0.78
C LEU A 723 24.91 -7.70 -0.01
N THR A 724 25.86 -8.46 0.54
CA THR A 724 27.08 -8.86 -0.18
C THR A 724 26.88 -10.26 -0.74
N VAL A 725 26.84 -10.39 -2.07
CA VAL A 725 26.53 -11.68 -2.69
C VAL A 725 27.78 -12.56 -2.76
N ASN A 726 27.71 -13.74 -2.13
CA ASN A 726 28.67 -14.82 -2.37
C ASN A 726 28.30 -15.52 -3.70
N PRO A 727 29.18 -15.54 -4.72
CA PRO A 727 28.90 -16.20 -6.00
C PRO A 727 28.49 -17.68 -5.88
N ASP A 728 29.03 -18.40 -4.90
CA ASP A 728 28.75 -19.84 -4.71
C ASP A 728 27.36 -20.12 -4.10
N ALA A 729 26.71 -19.09 -3.54
CA ALA A 729 25.41 -19.16 -2.88
C ALA A 729 24.55 -17.93 -3.22
N ALA A 730 24.63 -17.49 -4.48
CA ALA A 730 23.96 -16.29 -4.93
C ALA A 730 22.43 -16.50 -4.98
N PRO A 731 21.62 -15.55 -4.46
CA PRO A 731 20.17 -15.63 -4.58
C PRO A 731 19.77 -15.52 -6.05
N LYS A 732 18.73 -16.24 -6.47
CA LYS A 732 18.27 -16.26 -7.87
C LYS A 732 16.75 -16.25 -8.02
N LEU A 733 16.30 -15.64 -9.10
CA LEU A 733 14.93 -15.80 -9.63
C LEU A 733 14.98 -16.68 -10.86
N SER A 734 13.96 -17.50 -11.07
CA SER A 734 13.87 -18.44 -12.20
C SER A 734 12.59 -18.22 -12.99
N TYR A 735 12.69 -18.23 -14.32
CA TYR A 735 11.58 -18.02 -15.25
C TYR A 735 11.56 -19.19 -16.23
N ARG A 736 10.56 -20.07 -16.10
CA ARG A 736 10.39 -21.23 -16.98
C ARG A 736 9.68 -20.80 -18.27
N PHE A 737 10.26 -21.13 -19.42
CA PHE A 737 9.70 -20.77 -20.72
C PHE A 737 9.84 -21.88 -21.76
N TYR A 738 8.90 -21.93 -22.71
CA TYR A 738 8.92 -22.89 -23.82
C TYR A 738 9.43 -22.24 -25.11
N VAL A 739 10.40 -22.90 -25.74
CA VAL A 739 10.95 -22.56 -27.06
C VAL A 739 10.31 -23.44 -28.12
N ALA A 740 9.72 -22.84 -29.14
CA ALA A 740 9.00 -23.53 -30.20
C ALA A 740 9.84 -23.70 -31.47
N SER A 741 10.59 -22.66 -31.87
CA SER A 741 11.35 -22.65 -33.12
C SER A 741 12.77 -23.20 -32.98
N GLY A 742 13.39 -23.01 -31.82
CA GLY A 742 14.80 -23.29 -31.58
C GLY A 742 15.73 -22.37 -32.37
N GLY A 743 17.02 -22.34 -32.00
CA GLY A 743 18.06 -21.57 -32.69
C GLY A 743 18.80 -20.57 -31.80
N GLU A 744 19.64 -19.75 -32.44
CA GLU A 744 20.37 -18.68 -31.75
C GLU A 744 19.40 -17.61 -31.24
N ALA A 745 19.64 -17.13 -30.02
CA ALA A 745 18.82 -16.11 -29.40
C ALA A 745 19.63 -15.04 -28.65
N GLN A 746 19.06 -13.85 -28.56
CA GLN A 746 19.58 -12.74 -27.75
C GLN A 746 18.64 -12.47 -26.59
N ALA A 747 19.19 -12.23 -25.40
CA ALA A 747 18.43 -11.76 -24.25
C ALA A 747 18.55 -10.24 -24.15
N HIS A 748 17.44 -9.54 -24.26
CA HIS A 748 17.30 -8.12 -23.96
C HIS A 748 16.79 -7.96 -22.53
N VAL A 749 17.48 -7.14 -21.73
CA VAL A 749 17.14 -6.86 -20.34
C VAL A 749 16.80 -5.38 -20.23
N ARG A 750 15.60 -5.07 -19.75
CA ARG A 750 15.21 -3.71 -19.36
C ARG A 750 15.39 -3.54 -17.86
N LEU A 751 16.06 -2.47 -17.49
CA LEU A 751 16.46 -2.12 -16.14
C LEU A 751 15.96 -0.71 -15.81
N LEU A 752 15.95 -0.33 -14.54
CA LEU A 752 15.87 1.09 -14.20
C LEU A 752 17.29 1.70 -14.25
N PRO A 753 17.42 2.99 -14.61
CA PRO A 753 18.70 3.68 -14.74
C PRO A 753 19.31 4.07 -13.38
N THR A 754 19.46 3.10 -12.49
CA THR A 754 19.99 3.30 -11.13
C THR A 754 21.49 3.52 -11.15
N HIS A 755 21.98 4.39 -10.26
CA HIS A 755 23.42 4.58 -10.07
C HIS A 755 24.05 3.48 -9.20
N PRO A 756 25.35 3.19 -9.37
CA PRO A 756 26.04 2.19 -8.56
C PRO A 756 26.09 2.52 -7.07
N ILE A 757 25.77 1.53 -6.22
CA ILE A 757 25.90 1.65 -4.77
C ILE A 757 27.38 1.76 -4.37
N VAL A 758 28.26 1.01 -5.01
CA VAL A 758 29.70 1.07 -4.72
C VAL A 758 30.36 2.11 -5.64
N PRO A 759 30.83 3.25 -5.12
CA PRO A 759 31.47 4.27 -5.94
C PRO A 759 32.68 3.75 -6.71
N GLY A 760 32.80 4.22 -7.95
CA GLY A 760 33.88 3.83 -8.86
C GLY A 760 33.72 2.43 -9.46
N LYS A 761 32.66 1.69 -9.11
CA LYS A 761 32.30 0.41 -9.73
C LYS A 761 31.04 0.57 -10.59
N GLY A 762 30.92 -0.26 -11.62
CA GLY A 762 29.65 -0.42 -12.33
C GLY A 762 28.69 -1.33 -11.56
N LEU A 763 27.44 -1.39 -12.00
CA LEU A 763 26.48 -2.40 -11.56
C LEU A 763 26.55 -3.61 -12.49
N ARG A 764 26.51 -4.81 -11.92
CA ARG A 764 26.48 -6.07 -12.67
C ARG A 764 25.30 -6.93 -12.22
N LEU A 765 24.76 -7.66 -13.18
CA LEU A 765 23.87 -8.80 -12.94
C LEU A 765 24.43 -10.02 -13.66
N ALA A 766 23.90 -11.19 -13.37
CA ALA A 766 24.22 -12.38 -14.15
C ALA A 766 22.95 -13.12 -14.58
N LEU A 767 22.97 -13.63 -15.82
CA LEU A 767 21.91 -14.47 -16.37
C LEU A 767 22.46 -15.86 -16.61
N ALA A 768 21.80 -16.89 -16.07
CA ALA A 768 22.09 -18.27 -16.43
C ALA A 768 20.91 -18.86 -17.19
N LEU A 769 21.19 -19.75 -18.14
CA LEU A 769 20.19 -20.45 -18.92
C LEU A 769 20.30 -21.93 -18.60
N ASP A 770 19.24 -22.51 -18.06
CA ASP A 770 19.24 -23.84 -17.45
C ASP A 770 20.39 -23.96 -16.43
N ASP A 771 21.08 -25.09 -16.40
CA ASP A 771 22.22 -25.34 -15.50
C ASP A 771 23.57 -24.82 -16.04
N ASN A 772 23.55 -23.94 -17.04
CA ASN A 772 24.78 -23.38 -17.62
C ASN A 772 25.41 -22.30 -16.71
N GLN A 773 26.69 -22.02 -16.98
CA GLN A 773 27.42 -20.98 -16.26
C GLN A 773 26.78 -19.58 -16.45
N PRO A 774 26.63 -18.78 -15.37
CA PRO A 774 26.06 -17.45 -15.48
C PRO A 774 26.89 -16.50 -16.36
N LEU A 775 26.20 -15.76 -17.22
CA LEU A 775 26.74 -14.71 -18.07
C LEU A 775 26.65 -13.38 -17.33
N ALA A 776 27.80 -12.78 -17.01
CA ALA A 776 27.84 -11.47 -16.40
C ALA A 776 27.45 -10.37 -17.40
N VAL A 777 26.60 -9.44 -16.95
CA VAL A 777 26.12 -8.29 -17.72
C VAL A 777 26.46 -7.04 -16.92
N ASN A 778 27.22 -6.13 -17.52
CA ASN A 778 27.48 -4.81 -16.94
C ASN A 778 26.36 -3.86 -17.37
N VAL A 779 25.69 -3.20 -16.42
CA VAL A 779 24.47 -2.43 -16.70
C VAL A 779 24.65 -0.90 -16.64
N THR A 780 25.83 -0.40 -16.28
CA THR A 780 26.09 1.06 -16.14
C THR A 780 27.26 1.58 -16.97
N GLU A 781 27.63 0.91 -18.07
CA GLU A 781 28.69 1.41 -18.96
C GLU A 781 28.24 2.70 -19.67
N GLY A 782 28.99 3.80 -19.53
CA GLY A 782 28.71 5.08 -20.21
C GLY A 782 27.69 6.02 -19.54
N PHE A 783 27.12 5.64 -18.39
CA PHE A 783 26.08 6.43 -17.69
C PHE A 783 26.68 7.51 -16.75
N ASP A 784 27.15 8.63 -17.31
CA ASP A 784 27.48 9.87 -16.54
C ASP A 784 26.30 10.85 -16.61
N THR A 785 25.96 11.49 -15.49
CA THR A 785 24.87 12.49 -15.44
C THR A 785 25.12 13.59 -16.48
N TYR A 786 24.07 14.02 -17.18
CA TYR A 786 24.09 14.96 -18.31
C TYR A 786 24.67 14.45 -19.64
N SER A 787 25.16 13.22 -19.70
CA SER A 787 25.44 12.54 -20.99
C SER A 787 24.16 12.36 -21.81
N GLN A 788 24.31 12.11 -23.11
CA GLN A 788 23.15 11.82 -23.97
C GLN A 788 22.43 10.55 -23.53
N GLU A 789 23.20 9.50 -23.20
CA GLU A 789 22.70 8.24 -22.65
C GLU A 789 21.87 8.46 -21.38
N TRP A 790 22.37 9.24 -20.41
CA TRP A 790 21.62 9.56 -19.20
C TRP A 790 20.29 10.24 -19.51
N LYS A 791 20.28 11.24 -20.41
CA LYS A 791 19.05 11.96 -20.79
C LYS A 791 18.00 11.02 -21.37
N GLU A 792 18.41 10.14 -22.28
CA GLU A 792 17.53 9.17 -22.92
C GLU A 792 16.97 8.21 -21.87
N GLN A 793 17.83 7.67 -21.00
CA GLN A 793 17.43 6.69 -19.98
C GLN A 793 16.52 7.27 -18.90
N VAL A 794 16.74 8.50 -18.40
CA VAL A 794 15.87 9.10 -17.37
C VAL A 794 14.52 9.57 -17.92
N LEU A 795 14.48 10.08 -19.16
CA LEU A 795 13.20 10.41 -19.82
C LEU A 795 12.40 9.15 -20.12
N ALA A 796 13.09 8.04 -20.33
CA ALA A 796 12.53 6.72 -20.50
C ALA A 796 12.21 6.02 -19.17
N ASN A 797 12.82 6.39 -18.05
CA ASN A 797 12.89 5.53 -16.86
C ASN A 797 13.27 4.08 -17.19
N ALA A 798 14.20 3.90 -18.13
CA ALA A 798 14.64 2.59 -18.58
C ALA A 798 16.09 2.64 -19.09
N ALA A 799 16.87 1.64 -18.70
CA ALA A 799 18.15 1.29 -19.29
C ALA A 799 18.03 -0.08 -19.95
N HIS A 800 18.86 -0.34 -20.97
CA HIS A 800 18.79 -1.56 -21.77
C HIS A 800 20.16 -2.24 -21.86
N ALA A 801 20.17 -3.56 -21.66
CA ALA A 801 21.31 -4.40 -21.95
C ALA A 801 20.91 -5.51 -22.92
N THR A 802 21.80 -5.88 -23.84
CA THR A 802 21.59 -7.01 -24.76
C THR A 802 22.73 -7.99 -24.61
N VAL A 803 22.39 -9.27 -24.50
CA VAL A 803 23.34 -10.36 -24.26
C VAL A 803 23.11 -11.43 -25.30
N GLN A 804 24.16 -11.80 -26.04
CA GLN A 804 24.11 -12.97 -26.91
C GLN A 804 24.11 -14.24 -26.06
N LEU A 805 23.11 -15.10 -26.22
CA LEU A 805 23.12 -16.40 -25.53
C LEU A 805 24.18 -17.30 -26.20
N PRO A 806 25.02 -17.99 -25.41
CA PRO A 806 26.25 -18.63 -25.90
C PRO A 806 26.00 -19.92 -26.68
N GLN A 807 24.79 -20.48 -26.61
CA GLN A 807 24.39 -21.71 -27.28
C GLN A 807 23.02 -21.49 -27.92
N ALA A 808 22.81 -22.13 -29.09
CA ALA A 808 21.49 -22.22 -29.68
C ALA A 808 20.56 -23.00 -28.73
N LEU A 809 19.35 -22.50 -28.57
CA LEU A 809 18.32 -23.15 -27.76
C LEU A 809 17.61 -24.20 -28.61
N GLU A 810 17.44 -25.40 -28.07
CA GLU A 810 16.63 -26.43 -28.72
C GLU A 810 15.13 -26.15 -28.49
N PRO A 811 14.23 -26.65 -29.35
CA PRO A 811 12.81 -26.63 -29.03
C PRO A 811 12.51 -27.42 -27.73
N GLY A 812 11.75 -26.83 -26.80
CA GLY A 812 11.44 -27.44 -25.52
C GLY A 812 11.41 -26.45 -24.35
N TRP A 813 11.35 -27.00 -23.13
CA TRP A 813 11.36 -26.21 -21.90
C TRP A 813 12.76 -25.79 -21.49
N HIS A 814 12.91 -24.51 -21.20
CA HIS A 814 14.12 -23.90 -20.66
C HIS A 814 13.80 -23.06 -19.42
N THR A 815 14.84 -22.73 -18.65
CA THR A 815 14.73 -21.84 -17.51
C THR A 815 15.75 -20.72 -17.61
N LEU A 816 15.28 -19.46 -17.59
CA LEU A 816 16.16 -18.31 -17.41
C LEU A 816 16.32 -18.06 -15.91
N HIS A 817 17.55 -17.93 -15.42
CA HIS A 817 17.86 -17.54 -14.06
C HIS A 817 18.44 -16.13 -14.02
N LEU A 818 17.86 -15.25 -13.22
CA LEU A 818 18.47 -13.99 -12.79
C LEU A 818 19.25 -14.26 -11.50
N VAL A 819 20.57 -14.19 -11.57
CA VAL A 819 21.49 -14.48 -10.46
C VAL A 819 21.98 -13.17 -9.84
N GLY A 820 21.94 -13.09 -8.51
CA GLY A 820 22.42 -11.93 -7.76
C GLY A 820 23.92 -11.71 -7.94
N VAL A 821 24.33 -10.46 -8.18
CA VAL A 821 25.75 -10.07 -8.24
C VAL A 821 25.98 -8.79 -7.44
N ASP A 822 25.53 -7.64 -7.94
CA ASP A 822 25.63 -6.37 -7.23
C ASP A 822 24.25 -5.92 -6.75
N ALA A 823 24.13 -5.60 -5.46
CA ALA A 823 22.94 -4.92 -4.94
C ALA A 823 22.77 -3.54 -5.60
N GLY A 824 21.52 -3.10 -5.76
CA GLY A 824 21.18 -1.84 -6.43
C GLY A 824 20.71 -1.98 -7.86
N VAL A 825 20.95 -3.14 -8.50
CA VAL A 825 20.34 -3.47 -9.79
C VAL A 825 18.83 -3.64 -9.62
N VAL A 826 18.06 -2.95 -10.47
CA VAL A 826 16.60 -3.11 -10.56
C VAL A 826 16.23 -3.55 -11.96
N VAL A 827 15.67 -4.76 -12.07
CA VAL A 827 15.32 -5.38 -13.36
C VAL A 827 13.81 -5.29 -13.57
N ASP A 828 13.39 -4.82 -14.74
CA ASP A 828 11.98 -4.61 -15.06
C ASP A 828 11.43 -5.67 -16.03
N LYS A 829 12.21 -6.06 -17.06
CA LYS A 829 11.73 -6.98 -18.10
C LYS A 829 12.85 -7.75 -18.78
N PHE A 830 12.56 -8.97 -19.22
CA PHE A 830 13.38 -9.76 -20.14
C PHE A 830 12.64 -10.00 -21.46
N VAL A 831 13.37 -9.98 -22.57
CA VAL A 831 12.89 -10.45 -23.87
C VAL A 831 13.94 -11.37 -24.47
N ILE A 832 13.59 -12.63 -24.71
CA ILE A 832 14.44 -13.58 -25.44
C ILE A 832 14.01 -13.52 -26.90
N ASP A 833 14.92 -13.07 -27.77
CA ASP A 833 14.68 -12.81 -29.18
C ASP A 833 15.36 -13.85 -30.07
N PHE A 834 14.56 -14.58 -30.85
CA PHE A 834 14.98 -15.54 -31.87
C PHE A 834 14.99 -14.91 -33.29
N GLY A 835 15.01 -13.57 -33.38
CA GLY A 835 14.91 -12.80 -34.62
C GLY A 835 13.50 -12.27 -34.91
N GLY A 836 12.59 -12.37 -33.94
CA GLY A 836 11.20 -11.92 -34.02
C GLY A 836 10.94 -10.53 -33.42
N LEU A 837 11.90 -9.97 -32.67
CA LEU A 837 11.71 -8.72 -31.95
C LEU A 837 11.44 -7.54 -32.88
N LYS A 838 10.28 -6.92 -32.66
CA LYS A 838 9.84 -5.72 -33.37
C LYS A 838 10.19 -4.46 -32.55
N PRO A 839 10.63 -3.36 -33.18
CA PRO A 839 10.83 -2.09 -32.50
C PRO A 839 9.54 -1.64 -31.80
N SER A 840 9.64 -1.36 -30.50
CA SER A 840 8.54 -0.94 -29.62
C SER A 840 9.12 -0.19 -28.42
N TYR A 841 8.32 0.68 -27.81
CA TYR A 841 8.76 1.45 -26.65
C TYR A 841 8.70 0.61 -25.36
N ASP A 842 7.65 -0.18 -25.19
CA ASP A 842 7.44 -1.01 -23.99
C ASP A 842 7.85 -2.48 -24.16
N GLY A 843 8.39 -2.83 -25.33
CA GLY A 843 8.68 -4.21 -25.71
C GLY A 843 7.40 -4.98 -26.08
N PRO A 844 7.53 -6.21 -26.59
CA PRO A 844 6.39 -7.07 -26.87
C PRO A 844 5.54 -7.32 -25.61
N PRO A 845 4.21 -7.50 -25.71
CA PRO A 845 3.38 -7.96 -24.59
C PRO A 845 3.96 -9.21 -23.94
N GLU A 846 3.71 -9.39 -22.65
CA GLU A 846 4.22 -10.55 -21.91
C GLU A 846 3.63 -11.85 -22.49
N THR A 847 4.47 -12.85 -22.74
CA THR A 847 4.05 -14.16 -23.28
C THR A 847 3.78 -15.16 -22.16
N ARG A 848 3.12 -14.69 -21.10
CA ARG A 848 2.80 -15.47 -19.90
C ARG A 848 1.53 -16.29 -20.13
N VAL A 849 1.52 -17.53 -19.67
CA VAL A 849 0.33 -18.38 -19.62
C VAL A 849 -0.57 -17.87 -18.49
N LEU A 850 -1.58 -17.08 -18.87
CA LEU A 850 -2.57 -16.52 -17.94
C LEU A 850 -3.70 -17.50 -17.66
N GLN A 851 -4.09 -18.28 -18.66
CA GLN A 851 -5.12 -19.33 -18.63
C GLN A 851 -4.76 -20.37 -19.72
N THR A 852 -4.89 -21.66 -19.43
CA THR A 852 -4.76 -22.73 -20.45
C THR A 852 -6.09 -22.84 -21.22
N THR A 853 -6.02 -22.92 -22.56
CA THR A 853 -7.23 -22.94 -23.40
C THR A 853 -7.98 -24.26 -23.24
N ALA A 854 -9.26 -24.15 -22.86
CA ALA A 854 -10.31 -25.16 -22.89
C ALA A 854 -10.10 -26.45 -22.08
N LEU A 855 -10.90 -26.57 -21.01
CA LEU A 855 -11.59 -27.80 -20.59
C LEU A 855 -10.72 -29.07 -20.61
N GLU A 856 -9.70 -29.13 -19.77
CA GLU A 856 -9.30 -30.40 -19.17
C GLU A 856 -8.66 -30.15 -17.80
N SER A 857 -9.18 -30.87 -16.84
CA SER A 857 -8.99 -30.78 -15.41
C SER A 857 -7.65 -31.37 -14.96
N ASP A 858 -6.52 -30.84 -15.40
CA ASP A 858 -5.25 -31.04 -14.68
C ASP A 858 -5.07 -29.91 -13.68
N ALA A 859 -6.07 -29.74 -12.81
CA ALA A 859 -5.90 -28.83 -11.69
C ALA A 859 -4.78 -29.41 -10.79
N LYS A 860 -3.79 -28.56 -10.53
CA LYS A 860 -2.56 -28.91 -9.84
C LYS A 860 -2.88 -29.52 -8.48
N VAL A 861 -2.48 -30.77 -8.29
CA VAL A 861 -2.50 -31.43 -6.98
C VAL A 861 -1.31 -30.91 -6.18
N TYR A 862 -1.57 -30.36 -5.00
CA TYR A 862 -0.50 -29.97 -4.08
C TYR A 862 -0.25 -31.10 -3.09
N ARG A 863 1.01 -31.50 -2.91
CA ARG A 863 1.44 -32.49 -1.92
C ARG A 863 2.53 -31.88 -1.07
N PHE A 864 2.24 -31.65 0.21
CA PHE A 864 3.16 -31.07 1.17
C PHE A 864 3.57 -32.11 2.19
N ASP A 865 4.88 -32.22 2.39
CA ASP A 865 5.48 -32.96 3.48
C ASP A 865 6.03 -31.94 4.48
N PHE A 866 5.65 -32.08 5.74
CA PHE A 866 5.96 -31.13 6.79
C PHE A 866 7.17 -31.54 7.64
N GLY A 867 7.87 -32.60 7.25
CA GLY A 867 9.10 -33.01 7.89
C GLY A 867 10.37 -32.63 7.14
N SER A 868 11.52 -33.00 7.71
CA SER A 868 12.85 -32.58 7.24
C SER A 868 13.26 -33.17 5.88
N THR A 869 12.60 -34.23 5.41
CA THR A 869 12.88 -34.87 4.11
C THR A 869 11.58 -35.31 3.45
N ALA A 870 11.24 -34.76 2.28
CA ALA A 870 10.01 -35.14 1.59
C ALA A 870 10.00 -36.60 1.12
N ALA A 871 8.86 -37.26 1.31
CA ALA A 871 8.51 -38.45 0.55
C ALA A 871 8.49 -38.19 -0.98
N GLU A 872 8.69 -39.24 -1.78
CA GLU A 872 8.67 -39.14 -3.24
C GLU A 872 7.34 -38.55 -3.74
N GLY A 873 7.42 -37.48 -4.54
CA GLY A 873 6.25 -36.76 -5.06
C GLY A 873 5.65 -35.70 -4.14
N TYR A 874 6.22 -35.48 -2.94
CA TYR A 874 5.83 -34.43 -2.01
C TYR A 874 6.83 -33.26 -2.00
N THR A 875 6.36 -32.08 -1.63
CA THR A 875 7.16 -30.87 -1.46
C THR A 875 7.38 -30.60 0.02
N THR A 876 8.63 -30.54 0.47
CA THR A 876 8.96 -30.19 1.85
C THR A 876 8.57 -28.75 2.18
N LEU A 877 7.92 -28.56 3.33
CA LEU A 877 7.51 -27.25 3.84
C LEU A 877 7.94 -27.11 5.32
N GLY A 878 9.18 -26.65 5.51
CA GLY A 878 9.74 -26.42 6.86
C GLY A 878 9.23 -25.15 7.55
N SER A 879 9.65 -24.94 8.80
CA SER A 879 9.19 -23.87 9.71
C SER A 879 9.37 -22.44 9.13
N GLN A 880 10.37 -22.26 8.27
CA GLN A 880 10.73 -20.97 7.66
C GLN A 880 10.06 -20.70 6.30
N THR A 881 9.27 -21.64 5.77
CA THR A 881 8.65 -21.50 4.44
C THR A 881 7.46 -20.54 4.48
N ARG A 882 7.74 -19.24 4.55
CA ARG A 882 6.72 -18.18 4.45
C ARG A 882 6.05 -18.22 3.08
N TYR A 883 4.75 -17.93 3.06
CA TYR A 883 4.04 -17.70 1.81
C TYR A 883 4.73 -16.63 0.96
N SER A 884 4.79 -16.85 -0.36
CA SER A 884 5.12 -15.80 -1.31
C SER A 884 4.19 -15.90 -2.53
N PRO A 885 3.79 -14.77 -3.16
CA PRO A 885 2.92 -14.76 -4.33
C PRO A 885 3.41 -15.62 -5.50
N GLU A 886 4.71 -15.85 -5.59
CA GLU A 886 5.34 -16.50 -6.73
C GLU A 886 5.48 -18.01 -6.52
N ARG A 887 5.66 -18.44 -5.26
CA ARG A 887 5.55 -19.85 -4.90
C ARG A 887 4.09 -20.31 -4.92
N GLY A 888 3.18 -19.40 -4.55
CA GLY A 888 1.76 -19.69 -4.40
C GLY A 888 1.46 -20.60 -3.21
N TYR A 889 2.38 -20.80 -2.26
CA TYR A 889 2.09 -21.47 -1.00
C TYR A 889 3.11 -21.16 0.11
N GLY A 890 2.71 -21.33 1.36
CA GLY A 890 3.56 -21.25 2.55
C GLY A 890 2.83 -20.82 3.81
N TRP A 891 3.55 -20.76 4.93
CA TRP A 891 3.04 -20.31 6.22
C TRP A 891 2.70 -18.82 6.20
N VAL A 892 1.56 -18.46 6.78
CA VAL A 892 1.07 -17.10 6.94
C VAL A 892 0.74 -16.80 8.40
N GLY A 893 0.79 -15.52 8.78
CA GLY A 893 0.59 -15.09 10.16
C GLY A 893 1.89 -15.05 11.00
N VAL A 894 1.72 -14.68 12.27
CA VAL A 894 2.84 -14.43 13.20
C VAL A 894 3.43 -15.68 13.84
N ASN A 895 2.66 -16.76 13.89
CA ASN A 895 3.09 -18.03 14.47
C ASN A 895 3.55 -18.99 13.38
N THR A 896 4.66 -19.66 13.61
CA THR A 896 5.11 -20.80 12.81
C THR A 896 5.15 -22.06 13.64
N PRO A 897 4.82 -23.20 13.04
CA PRO A 897 5.08 -24.47 13.68
C PRO A 897 6.57 -24.80 13.70
N ASP A 898 6.95 -25.71 14.59
CA ASP A 898 8.22 -26.41 14.58
C ASP A 898 8.10 -27.67 13.72
N CYS A 899 8.79 -27.71 12.59
CA CYS A 899 8.73 -28.78 11.59
C CYS A 899 9.91 -29.76 11.67
N ASP A 900 10.73 -29.66 12.72
CA ASP A 900 11.87 -30.55 12.94
C ASP A 900 11.53 -31.73 13.87
N GLU A 901 10.31 -31.78 14.43
CA GLU A 901 9.88 -32.80 15.39
C GLU A 901 9.21 -33.99 14.70
N GLY A 902 9.91 -35.13 14.59
CA GLY A 902 9.31 -36.41 14.20
C GLY A 902 8.74 -36.44 12.79
N ASP A 903 9.31 -35.65 11.87
CA ASP A 903 8.86 -35.55 10.48
C ASP A 903 7.41 -35.01 10.41
N ALA A 904 7.11 -33.98 11.21
CA ALA A 904 5.84 -33.26 11.28
C ALA A 904 6.04 -31.81 11.75
N CYS A 905 5.08 -30.93 11.41
CA CYS A 905 4.98 -29.58 11.96
C CYS A 905 4.07 -29.57 13.20
N VAL A 906 4.60 -29.15 14.34
CA VAL A 906 3.96 -29.15 15.65
C VAL A 906 3.93 -27.74 16.25
N SER A 907 2.83 -27.36 16.89
CA SER A 907 2.73 -26.08 17.60
C SER A 907 1.66 -26.09 18.68
N ASP A 908 1.95 -25.48 19.82
CA ASP A 908 0.98 -25.15 20.87
C ASP A 908 0.20 -23.84 20.57
N LYS A 909 0.57 -23.13 19.51
CA LYS A 909 -0.12 -21.92 19.01
C LYS A 909 -0.72 -22.17 17.63
N PRO A 910 -1.86 -21.56 17.27
CA PRO A 910 -2.43 -21.68 15.93
C PRO A 910 -1.45 -21.24 14.84
N PHE A 911 -1.38 -22.00 13.75
CA PHE A 911 -0.57 -21.68 12.56
C PHE A 911 -1.38 -21.93 11.28
N THR A 912 -1.06 -21.21 10.20
CA THR A 912 -1.89 -21.19 8.99
C THR A 912 -1.06 -21.40 7.74
N LEU A 913 -1.47 -22.35 6.90
CA LEU A 913 -0.93 -22.56 5.56
C LEU A 913 -1.82 -21.85 4.54
N ALA A 914 -1.26 -21.06 3.63
CA ALA A 914 -1.96 -20.52 2.47
C ALA A 914 -1.47 -21.20 1.19
N VAL A 915 -2.38 -21.45 0.25
CA VAL A 915 -2.11 -22.05 -1.07
C VAL A 915 -2.95 -21.36 -2.15
N ASP A 916 -2.32 -20.90 -3.22
CA ASP A 916 -2.98 -20.36 -4.41
C ASP A 916 -3.68 -21.50 -5.16
N VAL A 917 -5.00 -21.46 -5.20
CA VAL A 917 -5.83 -22.41 -5.93
C VAL A 917 -6.91 -21.68 -6.73
N PRO A 918 -7.27 -22.17 -7.93
CA PRO A 918 -8.45 -21.69 -8.66
C PRO A 918 -9.74 -21.77 -7.83
N GLU A 919 -10.79 -21.13 -8.32
CA GLU A 919 -12.11 -21.29 -7.70
C GLU A 919 -12.62 -22.71 -7.95
N GLY A 920 -13.18 -23.35 -6.91
CA GLY A 920 -13.70 -24.71 -7.03
C GLY A 920 -13.65 -25.53 -5.74
N ASN A 921 -13.98 -26.81 -5.88
CA ASN A 921 -13.94 -27.79 -4.80
C ASN A 921 -12.58 -28.49 -4.75
N TYR A 922 -12.04 -28.63 -3.55
CA TYR A 922 -10.76 -29.28 -3.30
C TYR A 922 -10.91 -30.29 -2.16
N GLN A 923 -10.58 -31.55 -2.42
CA GLN A 923 -10.42 -32.55 -1.39
C GLN A 923 -9.06 -32.35 -0.76
N VAL A 924 -9.05 -32.26 0.56
CA VAL A 924 -7.85 -32.13 1.38
C VAL A 924 -7.70 -33.41 2.18
N LYS A 925 -6.57 -34.08 2.02
CA LYS A 925 -6.16 -35.25 2.79
C LYS A 925 -4.99 -34.86 3.67
N ALA A 926 -5.20 -34.85 4.98
CA ALA A 926 -4.21 -34.50 5.99
C ALA A 926 -3.76 -35.74 6.75
N ILE A 927 -2.44 -35.93 6.89
CA ILE A 927 -1.86 -36.90 7.81
C ILE A 927 -1.51 -36.15 9.09
N LEU A 928 -2.16 -36.50 10.19
CA LEU A 928 -2.05 -35.83 11.49
C LEU A 928 -1.30 -36.74 12.47
N GLY A 929 -0.53 -36.13 13.38
CA GLY A 929 0.28 -36.83 14.38
C GLY A 929 1.75 -36.43 14.36
N ALA A 930 2.46 -36.73 15.44
CA ALA A 930 3.88 -36.47 15.65
C ALA A 930 4.46 -37.48 16.66
N ASP A 931 5.73 -37.35 17.01
CA ASP A 931 6.41 -38.22 17.99
C ASP A 931 5.91 -38.01 19.44
N ARG A 932 5.04 -37.01 19.67
CA ARG A 932 4.32 -36.79 20.92
C ARG A 932 2.81 -36.76 20.70
N ALA A 933 2.06 -36.95 21.78
CA ALA A 933 0.60 -36.87 21.71
C ALA A 933 0.16 -35.47 21.24
N ALA A 934 -0.82 -35.43 20.36
CA ALA A 934 -1.32 -34.20 19.73
C ALA A 934 -2.84 -34.23 19.60
N GLN A 935 -3.43 -33.04 19.46
CA GLN A 935 -4.86 -32.83 19.30
C GLN A 935 -5.08 -31.74 18.26
N THR A 936 -5.43 -32.11 17.02
CA THR A 936 -5.46 -31.18 15.89
C THR A 936 -6.88 -30.86 15.43
N THR A 937 -7.22 -29.57 15.38
CA THR A 937 -8.41 -29.00 14.75
C THR A 937 -7.98 -28.28 13.47
N ILE A 938 -8.75 -28.42 12.39
CA ILE A 938 -8.49 -27.73 11.12
C ILE A 938 -9.69 -26.86 10.75
N LYS A 939 -9.41 -25.57 10.54
CA LYS A 939 -10.34 -24.59 9.98
C LYS A 939 -9.84 -24.10 8.62
N ALA A 940 -10.73 -23.62 7.75
CA ALA A 940 -10.35 -23.01 6.49
C ALA A 940 -10.89 -21.59 6.33
N GLU A 941 -10.10 -20.75 5.65
CA GLU A 941 -10.44 -19.36 5.32
C GLU A 941 -10.98 -18.59 6.53
N SER A 942 -12.21 -18.06 6.46
CA SER A 942 -12.88 -17.38 7.57
C SER A 942 -13.47 -18.35 8.59
N ARG A 943 -12.59 -19.18 9.17
CA ARG A 943 -12.88 -20.06 10.32
C ARG A 943 -13.96 -21.11 10.06
N ARG A 944 -14.20 -21.53 8.81
CA ARG A 944 -15.07 -22.70 8.54
C ARG A 944 -14.44 -23.92 9.22
N LEU A 945 -15.21 -24.70 9.98
CA LEU A 945 -14.69 -25.86 10.72
C LEU A 945 -14.73 -27.11 9.84
N LEU A 946 -13.59 -27.76 9.60
CA LEU A 946 -13.49 -28.94 8.73
C LEU A 946 -13.22 -30.21 9.54
N LEU A 947 -12.30 -30.14 10.50
CA LEU A 947 -11.97 -31.25 11.41
C LEU A 947 -11.96 -30.74 12.84
N ARG A 948 -12.58 -31.50 13.75
CA ARG A 948 -12.69 -31.16 15.17
C ARG A 948 -11.84 -32.12 15.99
N SER A 949 -10.83 -31.57 16.68
CA SER A 949 -10.15 -32.21 17.80
C SER A 949 -9.69 -33.66 17.54
N VAL A 950 -8.96 -33.88 16.44
CA VAL A 950 -8.43 -35.21 16.09
C VAL A 950 -7.24 -35.51 17.01
N ALA A 951 -7.42 -36.46 17.92
CA ALA A 951 -6.40 -36.89 18.88
C ALA A 951 -5.51 -37.99 18.28
N THR A 952 -4.20 -37.89 18.49
CA THR A 952 -3.21 -38.92 18.14
C THR A 952 -2.29 -39.19 19.32
N ALA A 953 -2.03 -40.45 19.64
CA ALA A 953 -0.99 -40.81 20.61
C ALA A 953 0.42 -40.50 20.07
N ALA A 954 1.43 -40.51 20.96
CA ALA A 954 2.82 -40.34 20.57
C ALA A 954 3.26 -41.40 19.54
N GLY A 955 3.74 -40.95 18.38
CA GLY A 955 4.15 -41.81 17.26
C GLY A 955 3.00 -42.39 16.43
N GLU A 956 1.75 -42.12 16.81
CA GLU A 956 0.56 -42.50 16.04
C GLU A 956 0.28 -41.46 14.95
N GLN A 957 -0.15 -41.95 13.78
CA GLN A 957 -0.58 -41.10 12.67
C GLN A 957 -2.00 -41.46 12.28
N THR A 958 -2.82 -40.44 12.02
CA THR A 958 -4.20 -40.60 11.54
C THR A 958 -4.38 -39.81 10.25
N GLU A 959 -4.98 -40.44 9.26
CA GLU A 959 -5.40 -39.79 8.03
C GLU A 959 -6.81 -39.23 8.20
N ALA A 960 -7.00 -37.97 7.82
CA ALA A 960 -8.30 -37.33 7.80
C ALA A 960 -8.51 -36.62 6.45
N SER A 961 -9.71 -36.76 5.89
CA SER A 961 -10.07 -36.13 4.62
C SER A 961 -11.35 -35.30 4.73
N PHE A 962 -11.37 -34.17 4.05
CA PHE A 962 -12.53 -33.29 3.94
C PHE A 962 -12.49 -32.55 2.60
N THR A 963 -13.62 -32.00 2.17
CA THR A 963 -13.66 -31.17 0.97
C THR A 963 -13.99 -29.72 1.31
N VAL A 964 -13.20 -28.81 0.76
CA VAL A 964 -13.35 -27.36 0.91
C VAL A 964 -13.70 -26.73 -0.42
N ASN A 965 -14.72 -25.87 -0.43
CA ASN A 965 -15.03 -25.02 -1.58
C ASN A 965 -14.31 -23.68 -1.42
N ARG A 966 -13.38 -23.35 -2.33
CA ARG A 966 -12.77 -22.02 -2.43
C ARG A 966 -13.57 -21.18 -3.41
N ARG A 967 -13.95 -19.97 -3.01
CA ARG A 967 -14.80 -19.06 -3.81
C ARG A 967 -14.09 -17.76 -4.17
N SER A 968 -14.47 -17.20 -5.32
CA SER A 968 -14.01 -15.90 -5.81
C SER A 968 -15.21 -14.98 -6.09
N PRO A 969 -15.06 -13.66 -5.93
CA PRO A 969 -16.14 -12.72 -6.15
C PRO A 969 -16.39 -12.48 -7.64
N GLN A 970 -15.56 -13.04 -8.53
CA GLN A 970 -15.74 -12.89 -9.98
C GLN A 970 -16.95 -13.69 -10.46
N LEU A 971 -17.80 -13.08 -11.29
CA LEU A 971 -18.93 -13.75 -11.94
C LEU A 971 -18.53 -14.23 -13.33
N GLU A 972 -19.09 -15.35 -13.76
CA GLU A 972 -18.90 -15.90 -15.12
C GLU A 972 -19.41 -14.95 -16.21
N SER A 973 -20.42 -14.14 -15.89
CA SER A 973 -21.02 -13.11 -16.75
C SER A 973 -20.13 -11.88 -16.96
N GLY A 974 -18.98 -11.78 -16.27
CA GLY A 974 -18.05 -10.65 -16.36
C GLY A 974 -18.24 -9.57 -15.28
N GLY A 975 -19.20 -9.75 -14.36
CA GLY A 975 -19.39 -8.89 -13.18
C GLY A 975 -18.67 -9.38 -11.92
N ARG A 976 -19.01 -8.81 -10.75
CA ARG A 976 -18.43 -9.17 -9.45
C ARG A 976 -19.48 -9.11 -8.34
N VAL A 977 -19.41 -10.04 -7.38
CA VAL A 977 -20.16 -9.99 -6.12
C VAL A 977 -19.74 -8.75 -5.32
N SER A 978 -20.72 -7.99 -4.83
CA SER A 978 -20.49 -6.86 -3.93
C SER A 978 -20.09 -7.37 -2.55
N LEU A 979 -18.86 -7.07 -2.12
CA LEU A 979 -18.35 -7.46 -0.80
C LEU A 979 -18.39 -6.26 0.15
N ASN A 980 -18.73 -6.50 1.42
CA ASN A 980 -18.72 -5.47 2.45
C ASN A 980 -17.37 -5.41 3.21
N ALA A 981 -17.23 -4.44 4.12
CA ALA A 981 -15.99 -4.24 4.89
C ALA A 981 -15.59 -5.47 5.74
N ARG A 982 -16.54 -6.27 6.23
CA ARG A 982 -16.32 -7.44 7.08
C ARG A 982 -15.81 -8.66 6.31
N GLU A 983 -16.15 -8.72 5.02
CA GLU A 983 -15.62 -9.69 4.05
C GLU A 983 -14.23 -9.26 3.53
N THR A 984 -13.78 -8.05 3.85
CA THR A 984 -12.44 -7.54 3.51
C THR A 984 -11.51 -7.51 4.74
N GLY A 985 -10.21 -7.69 4.54
CA GLY A 985 -9.18 -7.53 5.59
C GLY A 985 -7.89 -8.29 5.21
N PRO A 986 -7.00 -8.66 6.16
CA PRO A 986 -5.68 -9.15 5.81
C PRO A 986 -5.77 -10.27 4.77
N GLN A 987 -5.11 -10.02 3.63
CA GLN A 987 -5.05 -10.96 2.50
C GLN A 987 -4.56 -12.31 3.04
N MET A 988 -5.05 -13.43 2.48
CA MET A 988 -4.76 -14.82 2.85
C MET A 988 -5.72 -15.42 3.89
N ILE A 989 -6.22 -14.68 4.88
CA ILE A 989 -7.13 -15.25 5.90
C ILE A 989 -8.62 -15.04 5.53
N ALA A 990 -8.90 -14.13 4.60
CA ALA A 990 -10.26 -13.88 4.14
C ALA A 990 -10.76 -15.03 3.24
N HIS A 991 -12.08 -15.12 3.07
CA HIS A 991 -12.68 -15.85 1.96
C HIS A 991 -13.03 -14.83 0.86
N TRP A 992 -13.22 -15.27 -0.40
CA TRP A 992 -13.31 -14.41 -1.61
C TRP A 992 -11.99 -13.86 -2.18
N ASP A 993 -10.85 -14.40 -1.76
CA ASP A 993 -9.55 -14.11 -2.35
C ASP A 993 -8.97 -15.35 -3.03
N LYS A 994 -7.77 -15.27 -3.62
CA LYS A 994 -7.15 -16.35 -4.40
C LYS A 994 -6.57 -17.50 -3.56
N TYR A 995 -6.64 -17.41 -2.23
CA TYR A 995 -5.97 -18.33 -1.33
C TYR A 995 -6.96 -19.36 -0.79
N LEU A 996 -6.56 -20.63 -0.75
CA LEU A 996 -7.08 -21.61 0.19
C LEU A 996 -6.19 -21.58 1.43
N THR A 997 -6.73 -21.09 2.55
CA THR A 997 -6.03 -21.16 3.84
C THR A 997 -6.54 -22.28 4.72
N LEU A 998 -5.62 -22.96 5.39
CA LEU A 998 -5.87 -23.99 6.38
C LEU A 998 -5.18 -23.58 7.69
N GLU A 999 -5.98 -23.31 8.72
CA GLU A 999 -5.54 -23.01 10.08
C GLU A 999 -5.56 -24.29 10.92
N PHE A 1000 -4.42 -24.61 11.53
CA PHE A 1000 -4.23 -25.74 12.42
C PHE A 1000 -4.19 -25.24 13.87
N LEU A 1001 -5.05 -25.78 14.73
CA LEU A 1001 -5.20 -25.37 16.14
C LEU A 1001 -5.23 -26.59 17.06
N GLY A 1002 -4.66 -26.49 18.26
CA GLY A 1002 -4.53 -27.66 19.13
C GLY A 1002 -3.59 -27.46 20.31
N SER A 1003 -3.48 -28.48 21.16
CA SER A 1003 -2.57 -28.50 22.32
C SER A 1003 -1.76 -29.80 22.38
N PRO A 1004 -0.72 -29.95 21.54
CA PRO A 1004 -0.42 -29.16 20.34
C PRO A 1004 -1.25 -29.62 19.13
N ALA A 1005 -1.32 -28.78 18.10
CA ALA A 1005 -1.65 -29.24 16.75
C ALA A 1005 -0.40 -29.86 16.10
N ALA A 1006 -0.60 -30.97 15.37
CA ALA A 1006 0.44 -31.66 14.61
C ALA A 1006 -0.09 -32.06 13.22
N VAL A 1007 0.67 -31.71 12.18
CA VAL A 1007 0.42 -32.09 10.78
C VAL A 1007 1.71 -32.57 10.14
N LYS A 1008 1.65 -33.78 9.56
CA LYS A 1008 2.79 -34.45 8.94
C LYS A 1008 2.81 -34.31 7.42
N ALA A 1009 1.65 -34.44 6.78
CA ALA A 1009 1.53 -34.26 5.34
C ALA A 1009 0.15 -33.74 4.94
N LEU A 1010 0.06 -33.14 3.76
CA LEU A 1010 -1.17 -32.63 3.19
C LEU A 1010 -1.21 -32.87 1.68
N GLU A 1011 -2.30 -33.42 1.17
CA GLU A 1011 -2.61 -33.46 -0.26
C GLU A 1011 -3.87 -32.63 -0.53
N ILE A 1012 -3.80 -31.68 -1.48
CA ILE A 1012 -4.92 -30.84 -1.92
C ILE A 1012 -5.19 -31.17 -3.39
N THR A 1013 -6.33 -31.80 -3.63
CA THR A 1013 -6.72 -32.34 -4.95
C THR A 1013 -8.01 -31.66 -5.42
N PRO A 1014 -8.04 -31.09 -6.63
CA PRO A 1014 -9.27 -30.57 -7.22
C PRO A 1014 -10.30 -31.68 -7.44
N VAL A 1015 -11.54 -31.45 -7.04
CA VAL A 1015 -12.63 -32.42 -7.14
C VAL A 1015 -13.91 -31.74 -7.65
N PRO A 1016 -13.89 -31.17 -8.88
CA PRO A 1016 -14.97 -30.33 -9.39
C PRO A 1016 -16.33 -31.03 -9.43
N GLU A 1017 -16.35 -32.35 -9.59
CA GLU A 1017 -17.54 -33.20 -9.64
C GLU A 1017 -18.16 -33.48 -8.26
N THR A 1018 -17.51 -33.07 -7.16
CA THR A 1018 -18.04 -33.26 -5.81
C THR A 1018 -19.34 -32.50 -5.64
N THR A 1019 -20.30 -33.13 -4.97
CA THR A 1019 -21.59 -32.50 -4.64
C THR A 1019 -21.35 -31.29 -3.75
N THR A 1020 -21.84 -30.12 -4.17
CA THR A 1020 -21.73 -28.88 -3.41
C THR A 1020 -23.06 -28.58 -2.71
N VAL A 1021 -23.01 -28.29 -1.43
CA VAL A 1021 -24.11 -27.68 -0.68
C VAL A 1021 -23.81 -26.20 -0.54
N PHE A 1022 -24.47 -25.40 -1.37
CA PHE A 1022 -24.46 -23.95 -1.25
C PHE A 1022 -25.38 -23.52 -0.10
N ILE A 1023 -25.02 -22.47 0.62
CA ILE A 1023 -25.85 -21.89 1.67
C ILE A 1023 -26.04 -20.39 1.40
N ALA A 1024 -27.29 -19.94 1.37
CA ALA A 1024 -27.67 -18.54 1.34
C ALA A 1024 -28.37 -18.17 2.64
N GLY A 1025 -27.92 -17.10 3.29
CA GLY A 1025 -28.52 -16.66 4.54
C GLY A 1025 -27.95 -15.38 5.13
N ASP A 1026 -28.38 -15.10 6.36
CA ASP A 1026 -28.04 -13.92 7.15
C ASP A 1026 -26.90 -14.19 8.17
N SER A 1027 -26.68 -13.25 9.10
CA SER A 1027 -25.61 -13.27 10.10
C SER A 1027 -25.59 -14.50 11.01
N THR A 1028 -26.72 -15.20 11.18
CA THR A 1028 -26.84 -16.43 11.98
C THR A 1028 -26.29 -17.67 11.25
N VAL A 1029 -26.03 -17.53 9.94
CA VAL A 1029 -25.55 -18.57 9.04
C VAL A 1029 -24.10 -18.35 8.61
N THR A 1030 -23.71 -17.08 8.45
CA THR A 1030 -22.44 -16.59 7.88
C THR A 1030 -21.17 -17.22 8.45
N ASP A 1031 -20.14 -17.31 7.61
CA ASP A 1031 -18.75 -17.58 8.00
C ASP A 1031 -18.18 -16.37 8.76
N GLN A 1032 -18.30 -16.37 10.08
CA GLN A 1032 -17.84 -15.27 10.92
C GLN A 1032 -16.31 -15.29 11.02
N ARG A 1033 -15.66 -14.26 10.47
CA ARG A 1033 -14.20 -14.21 10.36
C ARG A 1033 -13.45 -14.08 11.69
N LYS A 1034 -14.07 -13.48 12.71
CA LYS A 1034 -13.40 -13.13 13.97
C LYS A 1034 -14.19 -13.69 15.16
N GLU A 1035 -13.48 -14.23 16.15
CA GLU A 1035 -14.05 -14.61 17.44
C GLU A 1035 -14.75 -13.38 18.08
N PRO A 1036 -15.80 -13.57 18.89
CA PRO A 1036 -16.40 -14.84 19.34
C PRO A 1036 -17.60 -15.29 18.51
N TRP A 1037 -17.90 -14.59 17.41
CA TRP A 1037 -19.08 -14.80 16.60
C TRP A 1037 -18.93 -16.08 15.76
N ALA A 1038 -20.02 -16.83 15.62
CA ALA A 1038 -20.11 -18.00 14.76
C ALA A 1038 -21.51 -18.16 14.17
N GLY A 1039 -21.61 -18.60 12.92
CA GLY A 1039 -22.85 -19.03 12.28
C GLY A 1039 -22.93 -20.56 12.16
N TRP A 1040 -24.13 -21.13 12.08
CA TRP A 1040 -24.24 -22.60 11.95
C TRP A 1040 -23.70 -23.12 10.61
N GLY A 1041 -23.79 -22.32 9.54
CA GLY A 1041 -23.23 -22.65 8.22
C GLY A 1041 -21.71 -22.77 8.24
N GLN A 1042 -21.04 -22.04 9.14
CA GLN A 1042 -19.60 -22.10 9.37
C GLN A 1042 -19.16 -23.42 10.03
N ILE A 1043 -20.03 -24.03 10.85
CA ILE A 1043 -19.75 -25.27 11.60
C ILE A 1043 -20.17 -26.52 10.81
N LEU A 1044 -21.17 -26.39 9.95
CA LEU A 1044 -21.74 -27.48 9.14
C LEU A 1044 -20.71 -28.37 8.41
N PRO A 1045 -19.60 -27.86 7.84
CA PRO A 1045 -18.68 -28.70 7.07
C PRO A 1045 -18.05 -29.84 7.89
N ALA A 1046 -17.94 -29.70 9.21
CA ALA A 1046 -17.33 -30.69 10.10
C ALA A 1046 -18.14 -32.00 10.21
N PHE A 1047 -19.41 -32.00 9.80
CA PHE A 1047 -20.30 -33.17 9.88
C PHE A 1047 -20.30 -34.04 8.62
N PHE A 1048 -19.70 -33.56 7.54
CA PHE A 1048 -19.70 -34.23 6.24
C PHE A 1048 -18.37 -34.92 5.94
N ASP A 1049 -18.44 -36.06 5.26
CA ASP A 1049 -17.29 -36.74 4.67
C ASP A 1049 -16.70 -35.93 3.50
N ALA A 1050 -15.64 -36.44 2.88
CA ALA A 1050 -14.97 -35.75 1.78
C ALA A 1050 -15.76 -35.78 0.44
N ASN A 1051 -16.96 -36.37 0.38
CA ASN A 1051 -17.78 -36.42 -0.83
C ASN A 1051 -18.77 -35.24 -0.95
N VAL A 1052 -18.77 -34.33 0.02
CA VAL A 1052 -19.59 -33.11 0.01
C VAL A 1052 -18.74 -31.89 0.32
N ALA A 1053 -18.91 -30.83 -0.48
CA ALA A 1053 -18.31 -29.52 -0.23
C ALA A 1053 -19.37 -28.54 0.28
N ILE A 1054 -19.12 -27.85 1.39
CA ILE A 1054 -20.01 -26.78 1.88
C ILE A 1054 -19.51 -25.42 1.39
N ALA A 1055 -20.34 -24.73 0.60
CA ALA A 1055 -20.08 -23.40 0.08
C ALA A 1055 -21.04 -22.39 0.75
N ASN A 1056 -20.61 -21.79 1.86
CA ASN A 1056 -21.45 -20.87 2.62
C ASN A 1056 -21.38 -19.43 2.07
N HIS A 1057 -22.38 -18.99 1.31
CA HIS A 1057 -22.44 -17.63 0.75
C HIS A 1057 -23.18 -16.63 1.64
N ALA A 1058 -23.70 -17.08 2.80
CA ALA A 1058 -24.44 -16.24 3.72
C ALA A 1058 -23.59 -15.08 4.25
N GLU A 1059 -24.20 -13.91 4.42
CA GLU A 1059 -23.50 -12.70 4.86
C GLU A 1059 -24.34 -11.88 5.84
N SER A 1060 -23.66 -11.20 6.76
CA SER A 1060 -24.29 -10.41 7.81
C SER A 1060 -25.10 -9.25 7.21
N GLY A 1061 -26.22 -8.91 7.85
CA GLY A 1061 -27.09 -7.81 7.42
C GLY A 1061 -27.90 -8.09 6.14
N ARG A 1062 -27.84 -9.29 5.55
CA ARG A 1062 -28.57 -9.60 4.31
C ARG A 1062 -29.97 -10.16 4.54
N ALA A 1063 -30.90 -9.66 3.74
CA ALA A 1063 -32.22 -10.20 3.41
C ALA A 1063 -32.20 -10.77 1.98
N LEU A 1064 -33.24 -11.51 1.56
CA LEU A 1064 -33.31 -12.13 0.22
C LEU A 1064 -33.03 -11.11 -0.90
N PHE A 1065 -33.76 -9.99 -0.94
CA PHE A 1065 -33.59 -8.97 -1.97
C PHE A 1065 -32.18 -8.36 -2.01
N SER A 1066 -31.55 -8.15 -0.85
CA SER A 1066 -30.19 -7.58 -0.79
C SER A 1066 -29.13 -8.60 -1.21
N PHE A 1067 -29.36 -9.88 -0.95
CA PHE A 1067 -28.48 -10.97 -1.38
C PHE A 1067 -28.48 -11.09 -2.91
N GLU A 1068 -29.64 -10.91 -3.54
CA GLU A 1068 -29.77 -10.85 -4.99
C GLU A 1068 -29.13 -9.58 -5.57
N ALA A 1069 -29.42 -8.41 -5.00
CA ALA A 1069 -28.86 -7.13 -5.45
C ALA A 1069 -27.32 -7.08 -5.39
N GLU A 1070 -26.69 -7.90 -4.54
CA GLU A 1070 -25.24 -8.04 -4.45
C GLU A 1070 -24.65 -9.12 -5.35
N HIS A 1071 -25.46 -9.70 -6.24
CA HIS A 1071 -25.07 -10.76 -7.18
C HIS A 1071 -24.62 -12.07 -6.51
N ARG A 1072 -24.99 -12.31 -5.23
CA ARG A 1072 -24.60 -13.54 -4.52
C ARG A 1072 -25.40 -14.76 -5.00
N LEU A 1073 -26.69 -14.58 -5.28
CA LEU A 1073 -27.49 -15.65 -5.90
C LEU A 1073 -26.95 -15.98 -7.29
N GLU A 1074 -26.65 -14.96 -8.11
CA GLU A 1074 -26.03 -15.15 -9.43
C GLU A 1074 -24.73 -15.95 -9.31
N LYS A 1075 -23.88 -15.63 -8.32
CA LYS A 1075 -22.65 -16.38 -8.06
C LYS A 1075 -22.90 -17.86 -7.75
N VAL A 1076 -23.84 -18.14 -6.86
CA VAL A 1076 -24.24 -19.51 -6.51
C VAL A 1076 -24.73 -20.26 -7.75
N LEU A 1077 -25.64 -19.65 -8.52
CA LEU A 1077 -26.22 -20.28 -9.72
C LEU A 1077 -25.22 -20.45 -10.87
N GLY A 1078 -24.18 -19.63 -10.94
CA GLY A 1078 -23.07 -19.79 -11.88
C GLY A 1078 -22.24 -21.04 -11.56
N ALA A 1079 -21.90 -21.23 -10.28
CA ALA A 1079 -21.08 -22.36 -9.84
C ALA A 1079 -21.86 -23.68 -9.65
N MET A 1080 -23.19 -23.64 -9.70
CA MET A 1080 -24.06 -24.78 -9.40
C MET A 1080 -24.13 -25.80 -10.54
N LYS A 1081 -24.00 -27.08 -10.18
CA LYS A 1081 -24.16 -28.23 -11.08
C LYS A 1081 -25.46 -28.99 -10.77
N PRO A 1082 -26.03 -29.75 -11.73
CA PRO A 1082 -27.17 -30.61 -11.46
C PRO A 1082 -26.87 -31.59 -10.31
N GLY A 1083 -27.77 -31.66 -9.33
CA GLY A 1083 -27.59 -32.47 -8.12
C GLY A 1083 -26.93 -31.74 -6.93
N ASP A 1084 -26.38 -30.54 -7.14
CA ASP A 1084 -25.93 -29.67 -6.04
C ASP A 1084 -27.14 -29.14 -5.24
N TYR A 1085 -26.92 -28.75 -3.99
CA TYR A 1085 -27.97 -28.26 -3.09
C TYR A 1085 -27.85 -26.75 -2.86
N LEU A 1086 -28.97 -26.05 -2.67
CA LEU A 1086 -29.01 -24.72 -2.05
C LEU A 1086 -29.87 -24.74 -0.79
N PHE A 1087 -29.23 -24.46 0.35
CA PHE A 1087 -29.87 -24.26 1.63
C PHE A 1087 -30.16 -22.77 1.80
N ILE A 1088 -31.43 -22.42 2.08
CA ILE A 1088 -31.86 -21.02 2.16
C ILE A 1088 -32.41 -20.75 3.56
N GLN A 1089 -31.77 -19.85 4.32
CA GLN A 1089 -32.26 -19.37 5.62
C GLN A 1089 -32.18 -17.84 5.73
N PHE A 1090 -33.34 -17.19 5.68
CA PHE A 1090 -33.48 -15.74 5.85
C PHE A 1090 -34.66 -15.42 6.78
N GLY A 1091 -34.83 -14.17 7.18
CA GLY A 1091 -35.94 -13.71 8.03
C GLY A 1091 -35.53 -12.71 9.11
N HIS A 1092 -34.29 -12.76 9.61
CA HIS A 1092 -33.82 -11.82 10.64
C HIS A 1092 -33.77 -10.38 10.14
N ASN A 1093 -33.38 -10.19 8.88
CA ASN A 1093 -33.28 -8.89 8.22
C ASN A 1093 -34.50 -8.58 7.36
N ASP A 1094 -35.13 -9.59 6.77
CA ASP A 1094 -36.34 -9.45 5.94
C ASP A 1094 -37.50 -8.88 6.75
N GLN A 1095 -37.60 -9.19 8.04
CA GLN A 1095 -38.62 -8.59 8.93
C GLN A 1095 -38.48 -7.08 9.12
N LYS A 1096 -37.32 -6.51 8.74
CA LYS A 1096 -37.02 -5.09 8.88
C LYS A 1096 -37.32 -4.31 7.60
N ASP A 1097 -37.72 -5.00 6.52
CA ASP A 1097 -38.15 -4.34 5.30
C ASP A 1097 -39.45 -3.56 5.56
N LYS A 1098 -39.36 -2.23 5.42
CA LYS A 1098 -40.46 -1.29 5.63
C LYS A 1098 -41.08 -0.82 4.31
N THR A 1099 -40.69 -1.40 3.19
CA THR A 1099 -41.24 -1.07 1.87
C THR A 1099 -42.74 -1.35 1.86
N GLU A 1100 -43.53 -0.46 1.25
CA GLU A 1100 -44.99 -0.61 1.21
C GLU A 1100 -45.37 -1.93 0.51
N GLY A 1101 -46.07 -2.80 1.25
CA GLY A 1101 -46.45 -4.14 0.77
C GLY A 1101 -45.45 -5.26 1.04
N ALA A 1102 -44.27 -4.95 1.59
CA ALA A 1102 -43.31 -5.97 2.02
C ALA A 1102 -43.81 -6.72 3.27
N GLY A 1103 -43.51 -8.01 3.33
CA GLY A 1103 -43.91 -8.84 4.46
C GLY A 1103 -43.71 -10.34 4.25
N PRO A 1104 -43.81 -11.12 5.34
CA PRO A 1104 -43.52 -12.56 5.33
C PRO A 1104 -44.40 -13.33 4.34
N PHE A 1105 -45.68 -12.97 4.21
CA PHE A 1105 -46.63 -13.67 3.33
C PHE A 1105 -46.80 -13.03 1.94
N THR A 1106 -46.08 -11.94 1.65
CA THR A 1106 -46.12 -11.21 0.38
C THR A 1106 -44.79 -11.36 -0.36
N THR A 1107 -43.92 -10.35 -0.29
CA THR A 1107 -42.64 -10.28 -1.01
C THR A 1107 -41.72 -11.43 -0.64
N TYR A 1108 -41.58 -11.73 0.65
CA TYR A 1108 -40.68 -12.79 1.12
C TYR A 1108 -41.03 -14.18 0.55
N LYS A 1109 -42.32 -14.56 0.51
CA LYS A 1109 -42.73 -15.82 -0.16
C LYS A 1109 -42.47 -15.78 -1.65
N GLN A 1110 -42.61 -14.62 -2.29
CA GLN A 1110 -42.40 -14.48 -3.71
C GLN A 1110 -40.91 -14.66 -4.05
N ASP A 1111 -40.03 -13.97 -3.34
CA ASP A 1111 -38.57 -14.07 -3.51
C ASP A 1111 -38.09 -15.52 -3.30
N LEU A 1112 -38.60 -16.21 -2.27
CA LEU A 1112 -38.30 -17.64 -2.06
C LEU A 1112 -38.71 -18.52 -3.25
N ARG A 1113 -39.88 -18.26 -3.87
CA ARG A 1113 -40.30 -19.01 -5.07
C ARG A 1113 -39.40 -18.72 -6.26
N GLU A 1114 -38.94 -17.49 -6.41
CA GLU A 1114 -38.03 -17.08 -7.48
C GLU A 1114 -36.66 -17.75 -7.32
N TYR A 1115 -36.11 -17.76 -6.10
CA TYR A 1115 -34.89 -18.52 -5.78
C TYR A 1115 -35.07 -20.01 -6.09
N ILE A 1116 -36.21 -20.60 -5.68
CA ILE A 1116 -36.49 -22.02 -5.94
C ILE A 1116 -36.53 -22.30 -7.45
N ALA A 1117 -37.22 -21.45 -8.22
CA ALA A 1117 -37.30 -21.58 -9.67
C ALA A 1117 -35.93 -21.47 -10.33
N ALA A 1118 -35.11 -20.50 -9.90
CA ALA A 1118 -33.76 -20.28 -10.44
C ALA A 1118 -32.83 -21.47 -10.17
N VAL A 1119 -32.85 -22.04 -8.96
CA VAL A 1119 -32.07 -23.24 -8.61
C VAL A 1119 -32.53 -24.46 -9.41
N ARG A 1120 -33.85 -24.66 -9.52
CA ARG A 1120 -34.40 -25.78 -10.33
C ARG A 1120 -34.02 -25.67 -11.80
N ALA A 1121 -33.94 -24.46 -12.34
CA ALA A 1121 -33.49 -24.23 -13.71
C ALA A 1121 -32.05 -24.69 -13.96
N LYS A 1122 -31.21 -24.75 -12.90
CA LYS A 1122 -29.85 -25.30 -12.93
C LYS A 1122 -29.77 -26.81 -12.62
N GLY A 1123 -30.91 -27.46 -12.35
CA GLY A 1123 -30.96 -28.85 -11.89
C GLY A 1123 -30.54 -29.02 -10.42
N GLY A 1124 -30.47 -27.93 -9.66
CA GLY A 1124 -30.13 -27.97 -8.23
C GLY A 1124 -31.33 -28.35 -7.35
N ILE A 1125 -31.02 -28.79 -6.13
CA ILE A 1125 -31.98 -29.24 -5.12
C ILE A 1125 -32.11 -28.17 -4.03
N VAL A 1126 -33.31 -27.66 -3.82
CA VAL A 1126 -33.55 -26.62 -2.81
C VAL A 1126 -33.95 -27.25 -1.49
N VAL A 1127 -33.32 -26.79 -0.40
CA VAL A 1127 -33.72 -27.08 0.98
C VAL A 1127 -33.98 -25.76 1.68
N LEU A 1128 -35.21 -25.56 2.14
CA LEU A 1128 -35.54 -24.39 2.93
C LEU A 1128 -35.25 -24.65 4.39
N VAL A 1129 -34.63 -23.70 5.07
CA VAL A 1129 -34.39 -23.74 6.52
C VAL A 1129 -35.14 -22.56 7.11
N THR A 1130 -36.09 -22.82 8.01
CA THR A 1130 -36.83 -21.74 8.69
C THR A 1130 -35.87 -20.91 9.55
N PRO A 1131 -36.05 -19.59 9.69
CA PRO A 1131 -35.16 -18.78 10.53
C PRO A 1131 -35.24 -19.24 11.99
N MET A 1132 -34.06 -19.46 12.58
CA MET A 1132 -33.89 -19.78 14.00
C MET A 1132 -34.37 -18.63 14.90
N GLU A 1133 -34.61 -18.92 16.19
CA GLU A 1133 -35.12 -17.93 17.13
C GLU A 1133 -34.05 -17.16 17.90
N ARG A 1134 -34.38 -15.93 18.30
CA ARG A 1134 -33.53 -15.13 19.20
C ARG A 1134 -33.68 -15.59 20.65
N ARG A 1135 -32.69 -15.29 21.48
CA ARG A 1135 -32.77 -15.49 22.93
C ARG A 1135 -33.72 -14.46 23.56
N ARG A 1136 -35.02 -14.76 23.56
CA ARG A 1136 -36.05 -13.96 24.21
C ARG A 1136 -36.89 -14.83 25.14
N TRP A 1137 -37.25 -14.29 26.29
CA TRP A 1137 -37.89 -15.05 27.37
C TRP A 1137 -39.11 -14.32 27.90
N LYS A 1138 -40.18 -15.09 28.15
CA LYS A 1138 -41.39 -14.65 28.85
C LYS A 1138 -41.94 -15.84 29.63
N ASP A 1139 -42.30 -15.63 30.89
CA ASP A 1139 -42.85 -16.67 31.76
C ASP A 1139 -41.97 -17.95 31.83
N ASN A 1140 -40.64 -17.78 31.90
CA ASN A 1140 -39.62 -18.85 31.87
C ASN A 1140 -39.69 -19.77 30.64
N LYS A 1141 -40.19 -19.28 29.52
CA LYS A 1141 -40.17 -19.99 28.24
C LYS A 1141 -39.53 -19.12 27.14
N PRO A 1142 -38.80 -19.73 26.19
CA PRO A 1142 -38.38 -19.02 25.00
C PRO A 1142 -39.59 -18.48 24.24
N THR A 1143 -39.50 -17.25 23.74
CA THR A 1143 -40.57 -16.61 22.96
C THR A 1143 -40.23 -16.58 21.50
N GLU A 1144 -41.23 -16.81 20.66
CA GLU A 1144 -41.09 -16.69 19.22
C GLU A 1144 -41.00 -15.21 18.79
N THR A 1145 -40.05 -14.89 17.92
CA THR A 1145 -39.82 -13.57 17.33
C THR A 1145 -39.98 -13.57 15.81
N LEU A 1146 -40.07 -14.76 15.19
CA LEU A 1146 -39.99 -14.95 13.75
C LEU A 1146 -41.09 -15.88 13.20
N THR A 1147 -42.17 -16.11 13.96
CA THR A 1147 -43.24 -17.07 13.66
C THR A 1147 -43.79 -16.92 12.24
N ASP A 1148 -44.12 -15.70 11.82
CA ASP A 1148 -44.73 -15.45 10.50
C ASP A 1148 -43.77 -15.78 9.36
N PHE A 1149 -42.48 -15.46 9.50
CA PHE A 1149 -41.46 -15.81 8.50
C PHE A 1149 -41.21 -17.31 8.46
N ALA A 1150 -41.14 -17.98 9.62
CA ALA A 1150 -41.05 -19.44 9.67
C ALA A 1150 -42.29 -20.12 9.06
N GLN A 1151 -43.49 -19.60 9.29
CA GLN A 1151 -44.71 -20.09 8.67
C GLN A 1151 -44.71 -19.86 7.15
N ALA A 1152 -44.24 -18.71 6.68
CA ALA A 1152 -44.08 -18.43 5.26
C ALA A 1152 -43.15 -19.44 4.58
N VAL A 1153 -41.99 -19.74 5.20
CA VAL A 1153 -41.06 -20.78 4.71
C VAL A 1153 -41.74 -22.15 4.64
N ARG A 1154 -42.45 -22.57 5.70
CA ARG A 1154 -43.19 -23.86 5.71
C ARG A 1154 -44.25 -23.92 4.60
N GLN A 1155 -44.99 -22.84 4.39
CA GLN A 1155 -46.00 -22.75 3.32
C GLN A 1155 -45.37 -22.83 1.94
N VAL A 1156 -44.30 -22.06 1.66
CA VAL A 1156 -43.59 -22.14 0.37
C VAL A 1156 -43.02 -23.55 0.17
N GLY A 1157 -42.47 -24.15 1.22
CA GLY A 1157 -41.98 -25.53 1.22
C GLY A 1157 -43.03 -26.53 0.75
N GLN A 1158 -44.21 -26.47 1.36
CA GLN A 1158 -45.35 -27.30 1.00
C GLN A 1158 -45.87 -27.00 -0.41
N GLU A 1159 -46.03 -25.72 -0.77
CA GLU A 1159 -46.54 -25.26 -2.07
C GLU A 1159 -45.62 -25.68 -3.23
N GLN A 1160 -44.30 -25.58 -3.02
CA GLN A 1160 -43.30 -25.88 -4.05
C GLN A 1160 -42.83 -27.33 -4.02
N GLY A 1161 -43.20 -28.11 -3.00
CA GLY A 1161 -42.73 -29.49 -2.82
C GLY A 1161 -41.21 -29.55 -2.59
N VAL A 1162 -40.67 -28.64 -1.78
CA VAL A 1162 -39.25 -28.62 -1.38
C VAL A 1162 -39.09 -29.04 0.08
N ALA A 1163 -37.96 -29.67 0.42
CA ALA A 1163 -37.69 -30.08 1.80
C ALA A 1163 -37.59 -28.86 2.71
N VAL A 1164 -38.13 -28.96 3.93
CA VAL A 1164 -38.07 -27.91 4.95
C VAL A 1164 -37.43 -28.46 6.21
N ILE A 1165 -36.37 -27.82 6.68
CA ILE A 1165 -35.78 -28.04 8.00
C ILE A 1165 -36.32 -26.95 8.93
N ASP A 1166 -37.11 -27.36 9.91
CA ASP A 1166 -37.78 -26.47 10.87
C ASP A 1166 -36.84 -26.06 12.02
N LEU A 1167 -35.75 -25.37 11.69
CA LEU A 1167 -34.76 -24.88 12.64
C LEU A 1167 -35.37 -23.88 13.65
N HIS A 1168 -36.46 -23.19 13.27
CA HIS A 1168 -37.22 -22.30 14.15
C HIS A 1168 -37.72 -23.07 15.37
N ARG A 1169 -38.45 -24.17 15.14
CA ARG A 1169 -38.94 -25.03 16.22
C ARG A 1169 -37.80 -25.69 16.99
N MET A 1170 -36.80 -26.22 16.29
CA MET A 1170 -35.67 -26.89 16.94
C MET A 1170 -34.87 -25.95 17.83
N SER A 1171 -34.70 -24.68 17.43
CA SER A 1171 -34.01 -23.67 18.25
C SER A 1171 -34.78 -23.34 19.53
N LEU A 1172 -36.12 -23.25 19.49
CA LEU A 1172 -36.95 -23.11 20.68
C LEU A 1172 -36.83 -24.30 21.63
N GLU A 1173 -36.77 -25.53 21.09
CA GLU A 1173 -36.56 -26.75 21.88
C GLU A 1173 -35.19 -26.74 22.56
N ILE A 1174 -34.12 -26.35 21.84
CA ILE A 1174 -32.76 -26.19 22.39
C ILE A 1174 -32.77 -25.16 23.53
N TYR A 1175 -33.32 -23.96 23.30
CA TYR A 1175 -33.31 -22.91 24.31
C TYR A 1175 -34.18 -23.26 25.51
N ALA A 1176 -35.31 -23.95 25.30
CA ALA A 1176 -36.16 -24.43 26.39
C ALA A 1176 -35.44 -25.48 27.24
N ALA A 1177 -34.67 -26.38 26.61
CA ALA A 1177 -33.91 -27.41 27.29
C ALA A 1177 -32.73 -26.84 28.10
N LEU A 1178 -32.04 -25.83 27.58
CA LEU A 1178 -30.98 -25.10 28.31
C LEU A 1178 -31.55 -24.21 29.43
N GLY A 1179 -32.78 -23.74 29.30
CA GLY A 1179 -33.35 -22.77 30.22
C GLY A 1179 -32.74 -21.37 30.07
N GLU A 1180 -33.30 -20.39 30.78
CA GLU A 1180 -32.94 -18.98 30.59
C GLU A 1180 -31.48 -18.67 30.95
N ALA A 1181 -30.95 -19.28 32.00
CA ALA A 1181 -29.59 -19.03 32.44
C ALA A 1181 -28.56 -19.63 31.48
N ASP A 1182 -28.62 -20.94 31.24
CA ASP A 1182 -27.59 -21.67 30.48
C ASP A 1182 -27.70 -21.44 28.97
N SER A 1183 -28.88 -21.00 28.48
CA SER A 1183 -29.01 -20.57 27.07
C SER A 1183 -28.06 -19.42 26.72
N LYS A 1184 -27.54 -18.65 27.68
CA LYS A 1184 -26.54 -17.61 27.41
C LYS A 1184 -25.28 -18.15 26.76
N GLU A 1185 -24.88 -19.38 27.11
CA GLU A 1185 -23.69 -20.02 26.55
C GLU A 1185 -23.84 -20.29 25.05
N ALA A 1186 -25.07 -20.47 24.56
CA ALA A 1186 -25.37 -20.63 23.13
C ALA A 1186 -25.29 -19.31 22.34
N PHE A 1187 -25.26 -18.17 23.02
CA PHE A 1187 -25.18 -16.86 22.41
C PHE A 1187 -23.87 -16.17 22.78
N VAL A 1188 -23.58 -15.02 22.18
CA VAL A 1188 -22.37 -14.25 22.54
C VAL A 1188 -22.63 -13.46 23.83
N HIS A 1189 -22.63 -14.20 24.94
CA HIS A 1189 -22.62 -13.69 26.31
C HIS A 1189 -21.29 -14.06 26.95
N PHE A 1190 -20.39 -13.09 27.08
CA PHE A 1190 -19.08 -13.32 27.71
C PHE A 1190 -18.82 -12.31 28.82
N PRO A 1191 -18.27 -12.72 29.97
CA PRO A 1191 -17.84 -11.79 31.00
C PRO A 1191 -16.73 -10.87 30.48
N ALA A 1192 -16.47 -9.76 31.17
CA ALA A 1192 -15.34 -8.89 30.81
C ALA A 1192 -14.02 -9.67 30.86
N ASN A 1193 -13.13 -9.37 29.91
CA ASN A 1193 -11.79 -9.92 29.71
C ASN A 1193 -11.74 -11.40 29.29
N SER A 1194 -12.82 -11.94 28.71
CA SER A 1194 -12.79 -13.22 27.99
C SER A 1194 -11.95 -13.19 26.72
N PHE A 1195 -11.82 -12.02 26.08
CA PHE A 1195 -11.03 -11.83 24.87
C PHE A 1195 -10.10 -10.60 24.98
N PRO A 1196 -8.99 -10.55 24.21
CA PRO A 1196 -8.09 -9.40 24.21
C PRO A 1196 -8.82 -8.08 23.94
N GLY A 1197 -8.58 -7.07 24.79
CA GLY A 1197 -9.20 -5.74 24.67
C GLY A 1197 -10.67 -5.64 25.09
N GLN A 1198 -11.30 -6.74 25.52
CA GLN A 1198 -12.71 -6.78 25.88
C GLN A 1198 -12.96 -6.37 27.36
N THR A 1199 -12.98 -5.09 27.68
CA THR A 1199 -13.10 -4.62 29.09
C THR A 1199 -14.51 -4.63 29.68
N LYS A 1200 -15.53 -4.92 28.88
CA LYS A 1200 -16.95 -4.97 29.28
C LYS A 1200 -17.58 -6.30 28.88
N PRO A 1201 -18.52 -6.86 29.67
CA PRO A 1201 -19.26 -8.05 29.25
C PRO A 1201 -19.97 -7.84 27.91
N ILE A 1202 -19.87 -8.81 27.01
CA ILE A 1202 -20.67 -8.84 25.77
C ILE A 1202 -21.98 -9.55 26.09
N LYS A 1203 -23.10 -9.02 25.58
CA LYS A 1203 -24.44 -9.58 25.74
C LYS A 1203 -25.22 -9.41 24.44
N ASP A 1204 -25.14 -10.40 23.57
CA ASP A 1204 -25.90 -10.45 22.33
C ASP A 1204 -26.90 -11.61 22.40
N ASP A 1205 -28.18 -11.35 22.13
CA ASP A 1205 -29.27 -12.33 22.20
C ASP A 1205 -29.72 -12.82 20.80
N THR A 1206 -28.95 -12.52 19.74
CA THR A 1206 -29.24 -12.90 18.35
C THR A 1206 -28.15 -13.82 17.77
N HIS A 1207 -26.88 -13.47 17.96
CA HIS A 1207 -25.72 -14.12 17.37
C HIS A 1207 -25.10 -15.15 18.31
N HIS A 1208 -24.55 -16.21 17.73
CA HIS A 1208 -24.13 -17.40 18.47
C HIS A 1208 -22.65 -17.38 18.82
N SER A 1209 -22.34 -17.96 19.96
CA SER A 1209 -21.01 -18.49 20.26
C SER A 1209 -20.74 -19.72 19.38
N VAL A 1210 -19.51 -20.23 19.39
CA VAL A 1210 -19.17 -21.50 18.72
C VAL A 1210 -20.03 -22.65 19.24
N TYR A 1211 -20.35 -22.68 20.54
CA TYR A 1211 -21.24 -23.69 21.12
C TYR A 1211 -22.66 -23.61 20.54
N GLY A 1212 -23.26 -22.42 20.49
CA GLY A 1212 -24.60 -22.28 19.92
C GLY A 1212 -24.67 -22.58 18.44
N ALA A 1213 -23.67 -22.13 17.68
CA ALA A 1213 -23.55 -22.46 16.25
C ALA A 1213 -23.42 -23.98 16.04
N ASP A 1214 -22.71 -24.70 16.92
CA ASP A 1214 -22.66 -26.17 16.90
C ASP A 1214 -24.03 -26.81 17.18
N GLN A 1215 -24.76 -26.36 18.21
CA GLN A 1215 -26.08 -26.93 18.51
C GLN A 1215 -27.07 -26.73 17.36
N LEU A 1216 -27.04 -25.55 16.72
CA LEU A 1216 -27.88 -25.27 15.55
C LEU A 1216 -27.44 -26.07 14.32
N ALA A 1217 -26.13 -26.22 14.08
CA ALA A 1217 -25.64 -27.05 12.99
C ALA A 1217 -26.04 -28.53 13.18
N ARG A 1218 -26.02 -29.05 14.42
CA ARG A 1218 -26.53 -30.39 14.74
C ARG A 1218 -28.03 -30.53 14.49
N ALA A 1219 -28.82 -29.50 14.82
CA ALA A 1219 -30.24 -29.47 14.50
C ALA A 1219 -30.48 -29.49 12.98
N VAL A 1220 -29.68 -28.73 12.20
CA VAL A 1220 -29.73 -28.78 10.74
C VAL A 1220 -29.34 -30.16 10.20
N VAL A 1221 -28.30 -30.80 10.76
CA VAL A 1221 -27.89 -32.18 10.42
C VAL A 1221 -29.01 -33.18 10.70
N GLU A 1222 -29.71 -33.06 11.83
CA GLU A 1222 -30.87 -33.90 12.13
C GLU A 1222 -32.03 -33.65 11.16
N GLY A 1223 -32.23 -32.39 10.74
CA GLY A 1223 -33.15 -32.03 9.66
C GLY A 1223 -32.77 -32.68 8.33
N ILE A 1224 -31.48 -32.72 7.99
CA ILE A 1224 -30.94 -33.40 6.80
C ILE A 1224 -31.25 -34.90 6.86
N ARG A 1225 -31.03 -35.57 8.01
CA ARG A 1225 -31.38 -36.99 8.19
C ARG A 1225 -32.85 -37.29 7.91
N LYS A 1226 -33.74 -36.40 8.38
CA LYS A 1226 -35.20 -36.60 8.29
C LYS A 1226 -35.76 -36.24 6.92
N HIS A 1227 -35.25 -35.18 6.29
CA HIS A 1227 -35.89 -34.55 5.14
C HIS A 1227 -35.06 -34.57 3.85
N VAL A 1228 -33.76 -34.88 3.95
CA VAL A 1228 -32.82 -34.89 2.82
C VAL A 1228 -31.96 -36.16 2.85
N PRO A 1229 -32.58 -37.37 2.82
CA PRO A 1229 -31.87 -38.64 3.03
C PRO A 1229 -30.75 -38.89 2.01
N ALA A 1230 -30.86 -38.35 0.79
CA ALA A 1230 -29.83 -38.44 -0.23
C ALA A 1230 -28.54 -37.68 0.12
N LEU A 1231 -28.62 -36.63 0.95
CA LEU A 1231 -27.46 -35.92 1.47
C LEU A 1231 -26.98 -36.53 2.80
N ALA A 1232 -27.89 -37.09 3.60
CA ALA A 1232 -27.59 -37.67 4.90
C ALA A 1232 -26.61 -38.86 4.86
N VAL A 1233 -26.52 -39.57 3.72
CA VAL A 1233 -25.56 -40.68 3.54
C VAL A 1233 -24.10 -40.23 3.54
N HIS A 1234 -23.84 -38.93 3.39
CA HIS A 1234 -22.50 -38.33 3.41
C HIS A 1234 -22.14 -37.72 4.78
N LEU A 1235 -23.00 -37.89 5.79
CA LEU A 1235 -22.63 -37.55 7.16
C LEU A 1235 -21.58 -38.55 7.66
N ARG A 1236 -20.58 -38.09 8.39
CA ARG A 1236 -19.54 -38.98 8.93
C ARG A 1236 -20.13 -39.97 9.95
N ASP A 1237 -19.56 -41.17 10.00
CA ASP A 1237 -20.04 -42.27 10.84
C ASP A 1237 -20.10 -41.91 12.34
N GLU A 1238 -19.17 -41.06 12.79
CA GLU A 1238 -19.07 -40.60 14.17
C GLU A 1238 -20.10 -39.54 14.56
N VAL A 1239 -20.91 -39.02 13.62
CA VAL A 1239 -21.92 -38.01 13.92
C VAL A 1239 -23.16 -38.69 14.53
N PRO A 1240 -23.48 -38.49 15.83
CA PRO A 1240 -24.63 -39.14 16.44
C PRO A 1240 -25.97 -38.50 16.00
N PRO A 1241 -27.11 -39.20 16.15
CA PRO A 1241 -28.44 -38.58 16.19
C PRO A 1241 -28.47 -37.41 17.18
N PHE A 1242 -29.20 -36.35 16.84
CA PHE A 1242 -29.31 -35.17 17.71
C PHE A 1242 -30.77 -34.94 18.08
N ASP A 1243 -31.04 -34.80 19.38
CA ASP A 1243 -32.34 -34.39 19.90
C ASP A 1243 -32.23 -32.94 20.40
N PRO A 1244 -32.89 -31.96 19.74
CA PRO A 1244 -32.95 -30.57 20.18
C PRO A 1244 -33.42 -30.38 21.63
N ALA A 1245 -34.18 -31.33 22.19
CA ALA A 1245 -34.64 -31.28 23.57
C ALA A 1245 -33.56 -31.71 24.60
N THR A 1246 -32.42 -32.23 24.15
CA THR A 1246 -31.28 -32.60 24.99
C THR A 1246 -29.96 -32.10 24.39
N PRO A 1247 -29.74 -30.78 24.30
CA PRO A 1247 -28.49 -30.22 23.80
C PRO A 1247 -27.31 -30.63 24.69
N GLY A 1248 -26.12 -30.80 24.09
CA GLY A 1248 -24.90 -31.13 24.84
C GLY A 1248 -24.48 -29.98 25.75
N SER A 1249 -23.63 -30.22 26.76
CA SER A 1249 -23.07 -29.14 27.57
C SER A 1249 -22.09 -28.28 26.75
N PRO A 1250 -21.85 -27.00 27.10
CA PRO A 1250 -20.82 -26.18 26.46
C PRO A 1250 -19.44 -26.85 26.42
N ASP A 1251 -19.05 -27.52 27.52
CA ASP A 1251 -17.78 -28.26 27.63
C ASP A 1251 -17.66 -29.44 26.65
N SER A 1252 -18.76 -29.88 26.03
CA SER A 1252 -18.74 -30.94 25.00
C SER A 1252 -18.31 -30.44 23.62
N VAL A 1253 -18.20 -29.11 23.42
CA VAL A 1253 -17.77 -28.50 22.16
C VAL A 1253 -16.33 -28.02 22.30
N ASP A 1254 -15.40 -28.92 21.99
CA ASP A 1254 -13.96 -28.63 21.97
C ASP A 1254 -13.54 -28.10 20.58
N VAL A 1255 -13.62 -26.78 20.41
CA VAL A 1255 -13.14 -26.07 19.22
C VAL A 1255 -12.24 -24.92 19.68
N PRO A 1256 -10.91 -25.04 19.52
CA PRO A 1256 -9.98 -23.98 19.90
C PRO A 1256 -10.30 -22.65 19.21
N PRO A 1257 -10.23 -21.50 19.92
CA PRO A 1257 -10.47 -20.20 19.31
C PRO A 1257 -9.34 -19.82 18.36
N SER A 1258 -9.68 -19.21 17.23
CA SER A 1258 -8.69 -18.61 16.33
C SER A 1258 -8.12 -17.32 16.96
N PRO A 1259 -6.88 -16.90 16.63
CA PRO A 1259 -6.22 -15.77 17.29
C PRO A 1259 -6.75 -14.39 16.82
N VAL A 1260 -7.84 -14.37 16.07
CA VAL A 1260 -8.47 -13.17 15.51
C VAL A 1260 -9.82 -12.90 16.17
N PHE A 1261 -10.01 -11.69 16.68
CA PHE A 1261 -11.17 -11.33 17.50
C PHE A 1261 -11.75 -9.95 17.12
N THR A 1262 -13.05 -9.76 17.34
CA THR A 1262 -13.73 -8.46 17.24
C THR A 1262 -14.83 -8.30 18.28
N LEU A 1263 -14.92 -7.10 18.84
CA LEU A 1263 -16.04 -6.67 19.68
C LEU A 1263 -17.27 -6.24 18.87
N GLU A 1264 -17.08 -5.99 17.57
CA GLU A 1264 -18.14 -5.50 16.70
C GLU A 1264 -19.13 -6.63 16.38
N ALA A 1265 -20.36 -6.49 16.88
CA ALA A 1265 -21.43 -7.44 16.60
C ALA A 1265 -21.70 -7.55 15.08
N PRO A 1266 -22.06 -8.74 14.56
CA PRO A 1266 -22.45 -8.89 13.17
C PRO A 1266 -23.62 -7.98 12.80
N GLU A 1267 -23.62 -7.47 11.56
CA GLU A 1267 -24.75 -6.73 11.02
C GLU A 1267 -26.00 -7.62 11.03
N GLY A 1268 -27.14 -7.08 11.46
CA GLY A 1268 -28.38 -7.84 11.50
C GLY A 1268 -29.23 -7.64 12.76
N ASN A 1269 -28.78 -6.80 13.69
CA ASN A 1269 -29.59 -6.28 14.80
C ASN A 1269 -29.94 -4.81 14.60
#